data_AF-A0A812Y8I8-F1
#
_entry.id   AF-A0A812Y8I8-F1
#
_cell.length_a   1.000
_cell.length_b   1.000
_cell.length_c   1.000
_cell.angle_alpha   90.00
_cell.angle_beta   90.00
_cell.angle_gamma   90.00
#
_symmetry.space_group_name_H-M   'P 1'
#
loop_
_entity.id
_entity.type
_entity.pdbx_description
1 polymer ?
#
loop_
_entity_poly.entity_id
_entity_poly.type
_entity_poly.pdbx_seq_one_letter_code
_entity_poly.pdbx_strand_id
1 'polypeptide(L)'
;MASCCRLPRAVLQRKLLGLGRRGSAAAKDGAQDCMRDWHASVRIYQLAQALRHRGHLAAQLDPLRGKQSRKLSPKEPVHWRIGGRHGSKVASIDVNRLLANYPDSIDLSVFALDGFAESDRLPEGVAIPTSWPSNVDGWTLRTFVDRLCRAYVGSLSIEHQHIDNPVERHWLEDRVEAWAGCPPEAPKRRKALHRLLRAETFERFLGERFAKAKRFGLTGCEALLPALWAMAEKASELGVEQLQLGMAHRGRLNVLVNFMGKRVWEVCSEFGEQNDFLGDLKYHLGTRGTCQIGSASVQLTLAPNPSHLEAVDPVVLGMTRAKQDYMGNQDMRKVAAVLIHGDASFCGQGILAECLQLADLPAYTTGGTVHFVINNMVGFTTDPRAARSSYHCTNVAKVNDAPIIHVNADDVDAVIFASTLAADFRQRFRKDVVVDLVCYRREGHSEAEDASLTQPLTHKLMQSHDPVAEQYTQTLIDAGLLSQEEADEEVNQIYEEFDAEHRYSQLQGPCPQTWRVKEPSTRPVNITGLPVSWLTAIGEAAYRIPEGVSAHATVRKLFQSRRAQLHSGRIDWPTAELLAFGSLLLRFDPDREAIRTGLLHHDDHQYVVHPPCHVRLSGQDVERGTFNQRHCIIHDQGTAIPHSILSNLGLGEQSEAIVCNSSLSELAILGFEYGYSLEEGAGLALTMWEAQFGDFANCAQPIIDNFVASGEQKWGNCSNLVMLLPHGLEGQGPEHSSARPERFLQLLDEDPNVLWPAENEELTEKTKRQAREAVANVLEATAAGDALAVERSVGRLAVLQESFDYCRNMLVAYITTPANLFHVLRRQVHRTFAKPLILMSAKYLLHHRPCRSPLAHLASGTRFQRVIQEGGSGDNMAAEAADANATCKRLIFCSGKVFYELHHARCVRGLAGVVALQRLEQVAPFPAMSVAVVAAQHPNAEIVWVQEEPVNMGPWSYVAPRFATALRELSPEDQRQERPLRCIARPAAASPATPLFKVHRQEVRKLLDQALSFDVYSCSVGCRDAALACAASEKVYLFDVGQGKQKQVFKDSHTDVVNHVRFHPAESQKLLTGAEDNLVVVLDTSKTREDEAMLGVIPNEDCVRSFTMIGPDRNTLCCCSTVEDVRIWGLGDDNFGSLRAQFIGLRSHQLLMRGGGDDEDFGFGYVVETFYDEPSSQAFLLAGAGNAGDLLLFRVTLAEAAPAAVFTVPAGSGMRGHEGIVRSAICLPGGRVITAGEDGRICVWSESPAGVGAGASAQFQLEPTAYGAVRRGGQRDAPY
;
A
#
# COMPACT_ATOMS: atom_id res chain seq x y z
N MET A 1 -33.89 24.31 -24.17
CA MET A 1 -34.60 23.99 -25.44
C MET A 1 -35.28 25.19 -26.12
N ALA A 2 -35.75 26.23 -25.42
CA ALA A 2 -36.34 27.42 -26.06
C ALA A 2 -35.32 28.42 -26.66
N SER A 3 -34.01 28.24 -26.43
CA SER A 3 -32.96 29.16 -26.91
C SER A 3 -32.36 28.82 -28.29
N CYS A 4 -32.39 27.56 -28.74
CA CYS A 4 -31.90 27.16 -30.08
C CYS A 4 -32.95 27.26 -31.19
N CYS A 5 -34.23 27.36 -30.85
CA CYS A 5 -35.32 27.58 -31.81
C CYS A 5 -35.69 29.07 -31.89
N ARG A 6 -34.74 29.98 -32.19
CA ARG A 6 -35.07 31.42 -32.31
C ARG A 6 -35.77 31.80 -33.62
N LEU A 7 -35.91 30.89 -34.58
CA LEU A 7 -36.45 31.20 -35.91
C LEU A 7 -37.73 30.45 -36.34
N PRO A 8 -38.06 29.21 -35.91
CA PRO A 8 -39.19 28.49 -36.51
C PRO A 8 -40.55 29.12 -36.20
N ARG A 9 -40.78 29.52 -34.95
CA ARG A 9 -42.10 30.02 -34.51
C ARG A 9 -42.43 31.41 -35.08
N ALA A 10 -41.41 32.26 -35.25
CA ALA A 10 -41.54 33.61 -35.78
C ALA A 10 -41.73 33.63 -37.31
N VAL A 11 -41.08 32.71 -38.03
CA VAL A 11 -41.27 32.53 -39.49
C VAL A 11 -42.63 31.91 -39.79
N LEU A 12 -43.04 30.88 -39.02
CA LEU A 12 -44.38 30.30 -39.14
C LEU A 12 -45.46 31.32 -38.78
N GLN A 13 -45.27 32.13 -37.73
CA GLN A 13 -46.18 33.24 -37.40
C GLN A 13 -46.22 34.27 -38.52
N ARG A 14 -45.09 34.69 -39.12
CA ARG A 14 -45.10 35.65 -40.24
C ARG A 14 -45.80 35.11 -41.49
N LYS A 15 -45.58 33.84 -41.88
CA LYS A 15 -46.26 33.22 -43.04
C LYS A 15 -47.76 32.99 -42.76
N LEU A 16 -48.13 32.52 -41.57
CA LEU A 16 -49.54 32.35 -41.16
C LEU A 16 -50.28 33.68 -40.98
N LEU A 17 -49.62 34.72 -40.47
CA LEU A 17 -50.18 36.08 -40.37
C LEU A 17 -50.31 36.75 -41.75
N GLY A 18 -49.42 36.45 -42.71
CA GLY A 18 -49.51 36.91 -44.10
C GLY A 18 -50.62 36.22 -44.92
N LEU A 19 -50.97 34.98 -44.59
CA LEU A 19 -52.11 34.24 -45.16
C LEU A 19 -53.47 34.68 -44.59
N GLY A 20 -53.48 35.52 -43.56
CA GLY A 20 -54.67 36.05 -42.92
C GLY A 20 -55.29 37.24 -43.66
N ARG A 21 -55.96 36.99 -44.80
CA ARG A 21 -57.13 37.73 -45.35
C ARG A 21 -57.37 37.35 -46.81
N ARG A 22 -57.76 36.10 -47.09
CA ARG A 22 -58.61 35.69 -48.22
C ARG A 22 -58.82 34.17 -48.15
N GLY A 23 -60.04 33.74 -47.84
CA GLY A 23 -60.43 32.33 -47.84
C GLY A 23 -60.54 31.79 -49.28
N SER A 24 -59.41 31.48 -49.91
CA SER A 24 -59.35 30.75 -51.18
C SER A 24 -58.56 29.44 -51.02
N ALA A 25 -58.77 28.49 -51.92
CA ALA A 25 -58.06 27.20 -51.95
C ALA A 25 -56.52 27.36 -51.89
N ALA A 26 -55.97 28.42 -52.50
CA ALA A 26 -54.54 28.74 -52.48
C ALA A 26 -53.98 29.01 -51.07
N ALA A 27 -54.80 29.47 -50.11
CA ALA A 27 -54.37 29.66 -48.73
C ALA A 27 -54.32 28.35 -47.94
N LYS A 28 -55.10 27.33 -48.34
CA LYS A 28 -55.02 25.97 -47.80
C LYS A 28 -53.80 25.23 -48.36
N ASP A 29 -53.55 25.36 -49.66
CA ASP A 29 -52.37 24.77 -50.32
C ASP A 29 -51.07 25.35 -49.74
N GLY A 30 -50.97 26.68 -49.59
CA GLY A 30 -49.80 27.33 -48.97
C GLY A 30 -49.58 26.98 -47.49
N ALA A 31 -50.64 26.64 -46.74
CA ALA A 31 -50.52 26.15 -45.36
C ALA A 31 -50.08 24.67 -45.30
N GLN A 32 -50.50 23.85 -46.27
CA GLN A 32 -50.03 22.47 -46.43
C GLN A 32 -48.57 22.42 -46.84
N ASP A 33 -48.14 23.27 -47.77
CA ASP A 33 -46.73 23.39 -48.18
C ASP A 33 -45.84 23.85 -47.01
N CYS A 34 -46.27 24.85 -46.23
CA CYS A 34 -45.52 25.27 -45.04
C CYS A 34 -45.43 24.16 -43.96
N MET A 35 -46.47 23.35 -43.79
CA MET A 35 -46.42 22.21 -42.87
C MET A 35 -45.52 21.09 -43.41
N ARG A 36 -45.56 20.80 -44.71
CA ARG A 36 -44.66 19.85 -45.38
C ARG A 36 -43.21 20.27 -45.22
N ASP A 37 -42.89 21.54 -45.45
CA ASP A 37 -41.54 22.10 -45.28
C ASP A 37 -41.08 22.01 -43.82
N TRP A 38 -41.94 22.34 -42.86
CA TRP A 38 -41.62 22.22 -41.44
C TRP A 38 -41.33 20.76 -41.04
N HIS A 39 -42.18 19.82 -41.47
CA HIS A 39 -41.96 18.40 -41.23
C HIS A 39 -40.65 17.93 -41.87
N ALA A 40 -40.36 18.33 -43.10
CA ALA A 40 -39.10 18.05 -43.78
C ALA A 40 -37.90 18.64 -43.03
N SER A 41 -37.96 19.88 -42.53
CA SER A 41 -36.88 20.47 -41.73
C SER A 41 -36.58 19.67 -40.46
N VAL A 42 -37.62 19.19 -39.76
CA VAL A 42 -37.45 18.35 -38.57
C VAL A 42 -36.82 17.01 -38.93
N ARG A 43 -37.23 16.38 -40.05
CA ARG A 43 -36.64 15.12 -40.53
C ARG A 43 -35.19 15.27 -40.98
N ILE A 44 -34.86 16.35 -41.69
CA ILE A 44 -33.48 16.68 -42.09
C ILE A 44 -32.60 16.94 -40.86
N TYR A 45 -33.11 17.62 -39.85
CA TYR A 45 -32.40 17.76 -38.57
C TYR A 45 -32.18 16.40 -37.88
N GLN A 46 -33.20 15.53 -37.84
CA GLN A 46 -33.06 14.16 -37.32
C GLN A 46 -32.01 13.36 -38.09
N LEU A 47 -31.92 13.54 -39.42
CA LEU A 47 -30.89 12.94 -40.25
C LEU A 47 -29.49 13.42 -39.88
N ALA A 48 -29.31 14.74 -39.73
CA ALA A 48 -28.04 15.30 -39.30
C ALA A 48 -27.61 14.76 -37.93
N GLN A 49 -28.55 14.70 -36.97
CA GLN A 49 -28.29 14.14 -35.64
C GLN A 49 -27.95 12.65 -35.69
N ALA A 50 -28.59 11.88 -36.57
CA ALA A 50 -28.27 10.46 -36.74
C ALA A 50 -26.83 10.27 -37.27
N LEU A 51 -26.39 11.07 -38.24
CA LEU A 51 -25.01 11.04 -38.74
C LEU A 51 -24.01 11.51 -37.68
N ARG A 52 -24.30 12.58 -36.93
CA ARG A 52 -23.46 13.05 -35.81
C ARG A 52 -23.32 12.03 -34.69
N HIS A 53 -24.35 11.20 -34.46
CA HIS A 53 -24.36 10.21 -33.39
C HIS A 53 -23.79 8.85 -33.81
N ARG A 54 -24.00 8.44 -35.06
CA ARG A 54 -23.70 7.06 -35.53
C ARG A 54 -22.87 7.00 -36.80
N GLY A 55 -22.47 8.12 -37.38
CA GLY A 55 -21.62 8.15 -38.58
C GLY A 55 -20.34 7.35 -38.40
N HIS A 56 -19.75 7.40 -37.21
CA HIS A 56 -18.55 6.64 -36.84
C HIS A 56 -18.67 5.13 -37.03
N LEU A 57 -19.88 4.55 -37.01
CA LEU A 57 -20.10 3.12 -37.27
C LEU A 57 -20.06 2.76 -38.76
N ALA A 58 -20.25 3.75 -39.63
CA ALA A 58 -20.21 3.61 -41.09
C ALA A 58 -18.94 4.24 -41.71
N ALA A 59 -18.07 4.81 -40.89
CA ALA A 59 -16.84 5.49 -41.31
C ALA A 59 -15.79 4.53 -41.89
N GLN A 60 -14.97 5.05 -42.81
CA GLN A 60 -13.93 4.31 -43.52
C GLN A 60 -12.61 4.30 -42.73
N LEU A 61 -12.66 3.73 -41.52
CA LEU A 61 -11.56 3.77 -40.56
C LEU A 61 -10.50 2.68 -40.76
N ASP A 62 -10.89 1.49 -41.24
CA ASP A 62 -9.99 0.34 -41.39
C ASP A 62 -9.16 0.46 -42.70
N PRO A 63 -7.82 0.64 -42.61
CA PRO A 63 -6.97 0.77 -43.80
C PRO A 63 -6.96 -0.49 -44.67
N LEU A 64 -7.12 -1.69 -44.08
CA LEU A 64 -7.01 -2.96 -44.81
C LEU A 64 -8.28 -3.34 -45.59
N ARG A 65 -9.40 -2.64 -45.36
CA ARG A 65 -10.70 -2.94 -46.01
C ARG A 65 -11.16 -1.87 -47.00
N GLY A 66 -10.46 -0.74 -47.12
CA GLY A 66 -10.80 0.35 -48.04
C GLY A 66 -12.30 0.72 -48.03
N LYS A 67 -12.90 0.94 -49.20
CA LYS A 67 -14.34 1.26 -49.34
C LYS A 67 -15.30 0.11 -48.92
N GLN A 68 -14.79 -1.11 -48.72
CA GLN A 68 -15.58 -2.27 -48.28
C GLN A 68 -15.81 -2.31 -46.76
N SER A 69 -15.18 -1.40 -45.99
CA SER A 69 -15.34 -1.25 -44.53
C SER A 69 -16.78 -0.95 -44.06
N ARG A 70 -17.68 -0.52 -44.95
CA ARG A 70 -19.07 -0.08 -44.63
C ARG A 70 -20.05 -1.17 -44.17
N LYS A 71 -19.62 -2.41 -43.88
CA LYS A 71 -20.55 -3.52 -43.52
C LYS A 71 -20.66 -3.80 -42.00
N LEU A 72 -21.72 -3.21 -41.42
CA LEU A 72 -22.65 -3.64 -40.34
C LEU A 72 -22.12 -4.16 -38.98
N SER A 73 -22.31 -3.34 -37.93
CA SER A 73 -22.48 -3.76 -36.53
C SER A 73 -23.91 -4.32 -36.26
N PRO A 74 -24.22 -4.89 -35.07
CA PRO A 74 -25.45 -5.67 -34.83
C PRO A 74 -26.76 -4.91 -35.11
N LYS A 75 -27.77 -5.65 -35.58
CA LYS A 75 -29.14 -5.19 -35.87
C LYS A 75 -29.94 -4.80 -34.63
N GLU A 76 -29.40 -4.04 -33.67
CA GLU A 76 -30.15 -3.61 -32.50
C GLU A 76 -30.78 -2.22 -32.69
N PRO A 77 -32.13 -2.14 -32.77
CA PRO A 77 -32.84 -0.87 -32.88
C PRO A 77 -32.82 -0.11 -31.54
N VAL A 78 -32.46 1.19 -31.56
CA VAL A 78 -32.59 2.07 -30.39
C VAL A 78 -33.87 2.90 -30.46
N HIS A 79 -34.55 3.01 -29.32
CA HIS A 79 -35.80 3.75 -29.17
C HIS A 79 -35.55 5.18 -28.65
N TRP A 80 -36.02 6.18 -29.40
CA TRP A 80 -36.02 7.57 -28.93
C TRP A 80 -37.25 7.83 -28.03
N ARG A 81 -37.05 8.31 -26.79
CA ARG A 81 -38.11 8.95 -25.99
C ARG A 81 -37.89 10.46 -26.01
N ILE A 82 -38.73 11.18 -26.75
CA ILE A 82 -38.80 12.63 -26.66
C ILE A 82 -39.84 12.98 -25.58
N GLY A 83 -39.42 13.75 -24.58
CA GLY A 83 -40.29 14.23 -23.51
C GLY A 83 -41.47 15.03 -24.06
N GLY A 84 -42.67 14.56 -23.75
CA GLY A 84 -43.95 15.17 -24.06
C GLY A 84 -45.03 14.11 -23.92
N ARG A 85 -46.07 14.35 -23.11
CA ARG A 85 -47.17 13.41 -22.88
C ARG A 85 -47.89 13.12 -24.21
N HIS A 86 -47.44 12.11 -24.95
CA HIS A 86 -48.18 11.21 -25.85
C HIS A 86 -47.17 10.33 -26.62
N GLY A 87 -47.30 9.01 -26.46
CA GLY A 87 -46.30 8.03 -26.87
C GLY A 87 -46.32 7.68 -28.35
N SER A 88 -45.53 8.38 -29.16
CA SER A 88 -45.10 7.88 -30.48
C SER A 88 -43.73 7.21 -30.33
N LYS A 89 -43.70 5.86 -30.37
CA LYS A 89 -42.47 5.09 -30.59
C LYS A 89 -41.98 5.37 -32.01
N VAL A 90 -40.95 6.21 -32.15
CA VAL A 90 -40.27 6.38 -33.44
C VAL A 90 -39.33 5.18 -33.62
N ALA A 91 -39.48 4.45 -34.73
CA ALA A 91 -38.60 3.34 -35.10
C ALA A 91 -37.14 3.80 -35.14
N SER A 92 -36.21 2.91 -34.78
CA SER A 92 -34.77 3.18 -34.82
C SER A 92 -34.33 3.64 -36.20
N ILE A 93 -33.70 4.80 -36.25
CA ILE A 93 -33.13 5.37 -37.48
C ILE A 93 -31.82 4.61 -37.79
N ASP A 94 -31.76 3.94 -38.94
CA ASP A 94 -30.65 3.08 -39.35
C ASP A 94 -29.74 3.80 -40.35
N VAL A 95 -28.59 4.32 -39.86
CA VAL A 95 -27.57 4.99 -40.69
C VAL A 95 -26.96 4.03 -41.72
N ASN A 96 -26.87 2.73 -41.43
CA ASN A 96 -26.35 1.77 -42.40
C ASN A 96 -27.31 1.62 -43.58
N ARG A 97 -28.61 1.59 -43.30
CA ARG A 97 -29.63 1.57 -44.36
C ARG A 97 -29.63 2.88 -45.16
N LEU A 98 -29.53 4.02 -44.49
CA LEU A 98 -29.43 5.33 -45.14
C LEU A 98 -28.30 5.36 -46.19
N LEU A 99 -27.15 4.80 -45.83
CA LEU A 99 -25.90 4.87 -46.61
C LEU A 99 -25.59 3.60 -47.40
N ALA A 100 -26.54 2.66 -47.52
CA ALA A 100 -26.31 1.36 -48.14
C ALA A 100 -25.79 1.45 -49.58
N ASN A 101 -26.24 2.46 -50.34
CA ASN A 101 -25.84 2.73 -51.72
C ASN A 101 -25.00 4.00 -51.87
N TYR A 102 -24.54 4.61 -50.76
CA TYR A 102 -23.71 5.81 -50.80
C TYR A 102 -22.33 5.43 -51.38
N PRO A 103 -21.68 6.26 -52.22
CA PRO A 103 -22.04 7.63 -52.60
C PRO A 103 -23.06 7.74 -53.74
N ASP A 104 -23.44 6.65 -54.40
CA ASP A 104 -24.27 6.67 -55.62
C ASP A 104 -25.69 7.18 -55.36
N SER A 105 -26.30 6.78 -54.23
CA SER A 105 -27.61 7.26 -53.77
C SER A 105 -27.79 7.10 -52.25
N ILE A 106 -28.78 7.80 -51.69
CA ILE A 106 -29.10 7.80 -50.26
C ILE A 106 -30.56 7.32 -50.06
N ASP A 107 -30.79 6.37 -49.15
CA ASP A 107 -32.15 5.86 -48.87
C ASP A 107 -32.92 6.84 -47.96
N LEU A 108 -33.57 7.84 -48.57
CA LEU A 108 -34.37 8.85 -47.87
C LEU A 108 -35.62 8.27 -47.17
N SER A 109 -36.05 7.04 -47.53
CA SER A 109 -37.21 6.39 -46.90
C SER A 109 -37.01 6.11 -45.42
N VAL A 110 -35.74 5.98 -44.99
CA VAL A 110 -35.37 5.77 -43.58
C VAL A 110 -35.88 6.91 -42.68
N PHE A 111 -36.02 8.12 -43.22
CA PHE A 111 -36.47 9.30 -42.49
C PHE A 111 -37.90 9.73 -42.83
N ALA A 112 -38.65 8.90 -43.57
CA ALA A 112 -39.96 9.24 -44.13
C ALA A 112 -39.90 10.54 -44.97
N LEU A 113 -38.84 10.68 -45.77
CA LEU A 113 -38.65 11.75 -46.75
C LEU A 113 -39.05 11.28 -48.16
N ASP A 114 -39.98 10.32 -48.28
CA ASP A 114 -40.36 9.65 -49.54
C ASP A 114 -40.90 10.57 -50.65
N GLY A 115 -41.21 11.83 -50.32
CA GLY A 115 -41.62 12.89 -51.26
C GLY A 115 -40.59 14.01 -51.46
N PHE A 116 -39.33 13.76 -51.08
CA PHE A 116 -38.19 14.65 -51.25
C PHE A 116 -37.12 13.92 -52.08
N ALA A 117 -36.60 14.58 -53.12
CA ALA A 117 -35.50 14.08 -53.92
C ALA A 117 -34.15 14.58 -53.39
N GLU A 118 -33.07 13.84 -53.67
CA GLU A 118 -31.69 14.28 -53.34
C GLU A 118 -31.36 15.65 -53.96
N SER A 119 -31.93 15.97 -55.13
CA SER A 119 -31.77 17.24 -55.83
C SER A 119 -32.60 18.40 -55.26
N ASP A 120 -33.53 18.13 -54.34
CA ASP A 120 -34.39 19.18 -53.79
C ASP A 120 -33.58 20.13 -52.91
N ARG A 121 -33.92 21.42 -52.97
CA ARG A 121 -33.32 22.44 -52.10
C ARG A 121 -33.72 22.21 -50.65
N LEU A 122 -32.82 22.56 -49.74
CA LEU A 122 -33.13 22.54 -48.31
C LEU A 122 -34.30 23.51 -48.01
N PRO A 123 -35.30 23.09 -47.21
CA PRO A 123 -36.38 23.98 -46.79
C PRO A 123 -35.88 25.20 -46.01
N GLU A 124 -36.57 26.34 -46.16
CA GLU A 124 -36.29 27.54 -45.36
C GLU A 124 -36.45 27.24 -43.87
N GLY A 125 -35.36 27.43 -43.09
CA GLY A 125 -35.36 27.22 -41.64
C GLY A 125 -34.74 25.90 -41.17
N VAL A 126 -34.18 25.08 -42.08
CA VAL A 126 -33.18 24.08 -41.69
C VAL A 126 -32.01 24.81 -41.04
N ALA A 127 -31.78 24.55 -39.75
CA ALA A 127 -30.69 25.17 -39.02
C ALA A 127 -29.36 24.57 -39.50
N ILE A 128 -28.64 25.33 -40.31
CA ILE A 128 -27.26 25.03 -40.69
C ILE A 128 -26.32 25.71 -39.70
N PRO A 129 -25.27 25.02 -39.21
CA PRO A 129 -24.27 25.65 -38.33
C PRO A 129 -23.62 26.87 -38.98
N THR A 130 -23.35 27.90 -38.17
CA THR A 130 -22.75 29.16 -38.63
C THR A 130 -21.34 29.02 -39.18
N SER A 131 -20.67 27.89 -38.93
CA SER A 131 -19.33 27.58 -39.45
C SER A 131 -19.36 27.12 -40.91
N TRP A 132 -20.53 26.87 -41.50
CA TRP A 132 -20.66 26.45 -42.89
C TRP A 132 -20.55 27.66 -43.84
N PRO A 133 -20.15 27.44 -45.11
CA PRO A 133 -19.97 28.52 -46.09
C PRO A 133 -21.21 29.41 -46.24
N SER A 134 -21.03 30.72 -46.47
CA SER A 134 -22.12 31.71 -46.52
C SER A 134 -23.12 31.57 -47.68
N ASN A 135 -23.01 30.54 -48.54
CA ASN A 135 -23.86 30.32 -49.71
C ASN A 135 -24.91 29.19 -49.51
N VAL A 136 -25.28 28.87 -48.27
CA VAL A 136 -26.14 27.71 -47.95
C VAL A 136 -27.56 27.81 -48.52
N ASP A 137 -28.03 29.01 -48.89
CA ASP A 137 -29.36 29.26 -49.47
C ASP A 137 -29.58 28.52 -50.83
N GLY A 138 -28.55 27.89 -51.40
CA GLY A 138 -28.63 27.09 -52.62
C GLY A 138 -28.35 25.59 -52.46
N TRP A 139 -28.13 25.08 -51.25
CA TRP A 139 -27.75 23.68 -51.06
C TRP A 139 -28.92 22.73 -51.32
N THR A 140 -28.61 21.61 -51.97
CA THR A 140 -29.53 20.48 -52.11
C THR A 140 -29.41 19.54 -50.91
N LEU A 141 -30.42 18.70 -50.70
CA LEU A 141 -30.34 17.63 -49.71
C LEU A 141 -29.12 16.73 -49.93
N ARG A 142 -28.76 16.46 -51.19
CA ARG A 142 -27.53 15.75 -51.56
C ARG A 142 -26.29 16.43 -51.01
N THR A 143 -26.12 17.71 -51.32
CA THR A 143 -24.94 18.49 -50.90
C THR A 143 -24.83 18.54 -49.37
N PHE A 144 -25.97 18.65 -48.69
CA PHE A 144 -26.05 18.63 -47.23
C PHE A 144 -25.58 17.29 -46.64
N VAL A 145 -26.11 16.18 -47.15
CA VAL A 145 -25.72 14.84 -46.70
C VAL A 145 -24.27 14.53 -47.06
N ASP A 146 -23.79 14.93 -48.24
CA ASP A 146 -22.38 14.77 -48.64
C ASP A 146 -21.43 15.46 -47.68
N ARG A 147 -21.75 16.70 -47.29
CA ARG A 147 -20.97 17.47 -46.31
C ARG A 147 -20.87 16.71 -44.98
N LEU A 148 -22.01 16.23 -44.47
CA LEU A 148 -22.06 15.46 -43.22
C LEU A 148 -21.36 14.10 -43.33
N CYS A 149 -21.48 13.42 -44.47
CA CYS A 149 -20.79 12.16 -44.70
C CYS A 149 -19.27 12.33 -44.78
N ARG A 150 -18.76 13.44 -45.35
CA ARG A 150 -17.32 13.75 -45.28
C ARG A 150 -16.85 14.04 -43.85
N ALA A 151 -17.71 14.61 -43.01
CA ALA A 151 -17.40 14.96 -41.63
C ALA A 151 -17.45 13.74 -40.67
N TYR A 152 -18.40 12.81 -40.87
CA TYR A 152 -18.69 11.75 -39.90
C TYR A 152 -18.60 10.32 -40.45
N VAL A 153 -18.38 10.13 -41.76
CA VAL A 153 -18.39 8.81 -42.43
C VAL A 153 -17.17 8.64 -43.36
N GLY A 154 -16.22 9.57 -43.31
CA GLY A 154 -14.99 9.55 -44.10
C GLY A 154 -13.91 8.65 -43.49
N SER A 155 -12.66 8.96 -43.83
CA SER A 155 -11.45 8.46 -43.15
C SER A 155 -11.29 9.00 -41.73
N LEU A 156 -12.07 10.01 -41.35
CA LEU A 156 -12.18 10.55 -40.00
C LEU A 156 -13.64 10.53 -39.55
N SER A 157 -13.83 10.26 -38.27
CA SER A 157 -15.10 10.44 -37.58
C SER A 157 -14.87 10.75 -36.11
N ILE A 158 -15.89 11.30 -35.45
CA ILE A 158 -15.86 11.60 -34.02
C ILE A 158 -17.04 10.96 -33.30
N GLU A 159 -16.81 10.50 -32.07
CA GLU A 159 -17.83 10.25 -31.06
C GLU A 159 -17.79 11.37 -30.03
N HIS A 160 -18.83 12.21 -30.00
CA HIS A 160 -18.96 13.33 -29.07
C HIS A 160 -20.36 13.44 -28.45
N GLN A 161 -21.33 12.66 -28.93
CA GLN A 161 -22.72 12.79 -28.45
C GLN A 161 -22.93 12.26 -27.02
N HIS A 162 -21.99 11.47 -26.48
CA HIS A 162 -22.00 11.07 -25.07
C HIS A 162 -21.60 12.20 -24.12
N ILE A 163 -20.96 13.26 -24.63
CA ILE A 163 -20.51 14.39 -23.82
C ILE A 163 -21.70 15.20 -23.32
N ASP A 164 -21.82 15.36 -22.00
CA ASP A 164 -22.96 16.06 -21.41
C ASP A 164 -22.97 17.56 -21.74
N ASN A 165 -21.79 18.19 -21.78
CA ASN A 165 -21.67 19.63 -22.02
C ASN A 165 -22.04 20.00 -23.48
N PRO A 166 -23.14 20.75 -23.70
CA PRO A 166 -23.56 21.12 -25.04
C PRO A 166 -22.58 22.09 -25.72
N VAL A 167 -21.84 22.92 -24.98
CA VAL A 167 -20.89 23.87 -25.58
C VAL A 167 -19.72 23.12 -26.22
N GLU A 168 -19.20 22.10 -25.52
CA GLU A 168 -18.15 21.20 -26.04
C GLU A 168 -18.63 20.47 -27.29
N ARG A 169 -19.84 19.89 -27.25
CA ARG A 169 -20.42 19.19 -28.41
C ARG A 169 -20.57 20.07 -29.63
N HIS A 170 -21.20 21.24 -29.51
CA HIS A 170 -21.39 22.13 -30.65
C HIS A 170 -20.06 22.66 -31.18
N TRP A 171 -19.09 22.93 -30.30
CA TRP A 171 -17.76 23.35 -30.73
C TRP A 171 -17.06 22.27 -31.58
N LEU A 172 -17.18 21.00 -31.19
CA LEU A 172 -16.66 19.87 -31.97
C LEU A 172 -17.38 19.73 -33.32
N GLU A 173 -18.71 19.82 -33.33
CA GLU A 173 -19.52 19.80 -34.56
C GLU A 173 -19.10 20.92 -35.52
N ASP A 174 -18.96 22.14 -35.02
CA ASP A 174 -18.57 23.29 -35.83
C ASP A 174 -17.20 23.09 -36.49
N ARG A 175 -16.22 22.52 -35.77
CA ARG A 175 -14.86 22.29 -36.29
C ARG A 175 -14.80 21.13 -37.29
N VAL A 176 -15.43 20.00 -36.97
CA VAL A 176 -15.41 18.80 -37.82
C VAL A 176 -16.19 19.04 -39.12
N GLU A 177 -17.33 19.70 -39.05
CA GLU A 177 -18.13 20.02 -40.24
C GLU A 177 -17.58 21.19 -41.06
N ALA A 178 -16.78 22.08 -40.45
CA ALA A 178 -16.01 23.09 -41.19
C ALA A 178 -14.91 22.43 -42.02
N TRP A 179 -14.18 21.47 -41.43
CA TRP A 179 -13.14 20.71 -42.12
C TRP A 179 -13.71 19.84 -43.23
N ALA A 180 -14.67 18.96 -42.93
CA ALA A 180 -15.38 18.11 -43.90
C ALA A 180 -14.49 17.50 -45.02
N GLY A 181 -13.30 17.00 -44.65
CA GLY A 181 -12.35 16.38 -45.57
C GLY A 181 -11.47 17.35 -46.37
N CYS A 182 -11.42 18.64 -46.02
CA CYS A 182 -10.55 19.61 -46.70
C CYS A 182 -9.07 19.36 -46.33
N PRO A 183 -8.17 19.19 -47.31
CA PRO A 183 -6.76 18.94 -47.02
C PRO A 183 -6.09 20.17 -46.39
N PRO A 184 -5.07 19.98 -45.54
CA PRO A 184 -4.22 21.05 -45.03
C PRO A 184 -3.49 21.82 -46.14
N GLU A 185 -2.89 22.95 -45.79
CA GLU A 185 -2.06 23.73 -46.72
C GLU A 185 -0.83 22.94 -47.19
N ALA A 186 -0.42 23.16 -48.45
CA ALA A 186 0.67 22.42 -49.09
C ALA A 186 1.98 22.34 -48.29
N PRO A 187 2.48 23.42 -47.62
CA PRO A 187 3.68 23.33 -46.79
C PRO A 187 3.54 22.36 -45.61
N LYS A 188 2.35 22.30 -45.01
CA LYS A 188 2.06 21.38 -43.90
C LYS A 188 2.09 19.92 -44.39
N ARG A 189 1.55 19.68 -45.59
CA ARG A 189 1.54 18.37 -46.25
C ARG A 189 2.96 17.88 -46.58
N ARG A 190 3.83 18.74 -47.13
CA ARG A 190 5.25 18.40 -47.39
C ARG A 190 6.03 18.09 -46.11
N LYS A 191 5.83 18.86 -45.03
CA LYS A 191 6.45 18.56 -43.72
C LYS A 191 5.98 17.22 -43.15
N ALA A 192 4.69 16.91 -43.28
CA ALA A 192 4.14 15.62 -42.85
C ALA A 192 4.76 14.47 -43.65
N LEU A 193 4.90 14.61 -44.97
CA LEU A 193 5.58 13.62 -45.81
C LEU A 193 7.03 13.38 -45.34
N HIS A 194 7.81 14.44 -45.11
CA HIS A 194 9.18 14.30 -44.63
C HIS A 194 9.28 13.45 -43.36
N ARG A 195 8.39 13.69 -42.39
CA ARG A 195 8.34 12.91 -41.13
C ARG A 195 7.96 11.46 -41.36
N LEU A 196 7.04 11.22 -42.30
CA LEU A 196 6.58 9.89 -42.67
C LEU A 196 7.69 9.09 -43.37
N LEU A 197 8.38 9.70 -44.33
CA LEU A 197 9.53 9.10 -45.03
C LEU A 197 10.67 8.78 -44.05
N ARG A 198 10.96 9.67 -43.09
CA ARG A 198 11.93 9.40 -42.03
C ARG A 198 11.54 8.21 -41.17
N ALA A 199 10.26 8.10 -40.79
CA ALA A 199 9.77 7.01 -39.95
C ALA A 199 9.91 5.66 -40.67
N GLU A 200 9.48 5.58 -41.93
CA GLU A 200 9.55 4.35 -42.74
C GLU A 200 11.00 3.96 -43.07
N THR A 201 11.81 4.94 -43.49
CA THR A 201 13.23 4.72 -43.80
C THR A 201 14.00 4.22 -42.57
N PHE A 202 13.65 4.71 -41.38
CA PHE A 202 14.27 4.26 -40.13
C PHE A 202 13.95 2.79 -39.81
N GLU A 203 12.70 2.36 -40.00
CA GLU A 203 12.32 0.95 -39.80
C GLU A 203 13.01 0.03 -40.82
N ARG A 204 13.09 0.44 -42.09
CA ARG A 204 13.83 -0.28 -43.13
C ARG A 204 15.31 -0.39 -42.77
N PHE A 205 15.92 0.73 -42.39
CA PHE A 205 17.32 0.80 -41.96
C PHE A 205 17.61 -0.16 -40.80
N LEU A 206 16.78 -0.16 -39.74
CA LEU A 206 16.95 -1.07 -38.61
C LEU A 206 16.71 -2.54 -39.00
N GLY A 207 15.75 -2.81 -39.89
CA GLY A 207 15.50 -4.15 -40.40
C GLY A 207 16.68 -4.73 -41.18
N GLU A 208 17.36 -3.90 -41.96
CA GLU A 208 18.54 -4.30 -42.74
C GLU A 208 19.80 -4.48 -41.88
N ARG A 209 20.05 -3.55 -40.95
CA ARG A 209 21.26 -3.56 -40.11
C ARG A 209 21.16 -4.50 -38.90
N PHE A 210 19.95 -4.69 -38.36
CA PHE A 210 19.71 -5.43 -37.12
C PHE A 210 18.59 -6.48 -37.26
N ALA A 211 18.60 -7.25 -38.35
CA ALA A 211 17.53 -8.18 -38.74
C ALA A 211 17.04 -9.15 -37.63
N LYS A 212 17.92 -9.57 -36.71
CA LYS A 212 17.58 -10.51 -35.62
C LYS A 212 17.08 -9.83 -34.34
N ALA A 213 17.13 -8.51 -34.26
CA ALA A 213 16.84 -7.78 -33.04
C ALA A 213 15.36 -7.39 -32.96
N LYS A 214 14.73 -7.67 -31.81
CA LYS A 214 13.39 -7.18 -31.50
C LYS A 214 13.43 -5.67 -31.32
N ARG A 215 12.59 -4.96 -32.07
CA ARG A 215 12.49 -3.49 -32.04
C ARG A 215 11.07 -2.97 -31.85
N PHE A 216 10.05 -3.78 -32.11
CA PHE A 216 8.64 -3.40 -32.03
C PHE A 216 8.31 -2.19 -32.93
N GLY A 217 8.70 -2.29 -34.20
CA GLY A 217 8.69 -1.22 -35.18
C GLY A 217 7.32 -0.55 -35.41
N LEU A 218 7.34 0.66 -35.94
CA LEU A 218 6.15 1.47 -36.19
C LEU A 218 5.40 1.07 -37.49
N THR A 219 5.91 0.10 -38.25
CA THR A 219 5.41 -0.21 -39.60
C THR A 219 3.91 -0.49 -39.65
N GLY A 220 3.19 0.23 -40.51
CA GLY A 220 1.74 0.25 -40.63
C GLY A 220 1.03 1.30 -39.75
N CYS A 221 1.77 2.14 -39.02
CA CYS A 221 1.25 3.28 -38.26
C CYS A 221 2.24 4.47 -38.24
N GLU A 222 3.04 4.64 -39.29
CA GLU A 222 4.05 5.68 -39.44
C GLU A 222 3.44 7.09 -39.32
N ALA A 223 2.13 7.23 -39.64
CA ALA A 223 1.34 8.45 -39.47
C ALA A 223 1.28 8.97 -38.01
N LEU A 224 1.68 8.16 -37.01
CA LEU A 224 1.87 8.63 -35.63
C LEU A 224 2.84 9.82 -35.56
N LEU A 225 3.90 9.86 -36.39
CA LEU A 225 4.88 10.93 -36.30
C LEU A 225 4.37 12.28 -36.84
N PRO A 226 3.70 12.33 -38.01
CA PRO A 226 2.89 13.48 -38.40
C PRO A 226 1.85 13.88 -37.34
N ALA A 227 1.20 12.91 -36.69
CA ALA A 227 0.19 13.17 -35.65
C ALA A 227 0.79 13.92 -34.44
N LEU A 228 1.84 13.36 -33.84
CA LEU A 228 2.54 13.95 -32.69
C LEU A 228 3.08 15.35 -33.03
N TRP A 229 3.65 15.52 -34.22
CA TRP A 229 4.12 16.83 -34.67
C TRP A 229 2.98 17.84 -34.82
N ALA A 230 1.89 17.49 -35.51
CA ALA A 230 0.77 18.40 -35.73
C ALA A 230 0.11 18.82 -34.41
N MET A 231 -0.02 17.88 -33.46
CA MET A 231 -0.49 18.14 -32.11
C MET A 231 0.47 19.08 -31.36
N ALA A 232 1.77 18.79 -31.37
CA ALA A 232 2.76 19.59 -30.65
C ALA A 232 2.95 20.99 -31.25
N GLU A 233 2.87 21.14 -32.57
CA GLU A 233 2.83 22.42 -33.27
C GLU A 233 1.64 23.24 -32.82
N LYS A 234 0.46 22.62 -32.81
CA LYS A 234 -0.74 23.33 -32.38
C LYS A 234 -0.70 23.68 -30.89
N ALA A 235 -0.25 22.76 -30.04
CA ALA A 235 -0.10 22.99 -28.61
C ALA A 235 0.85 24.18 -28.32
N SER A 236 1.98 24.23 -29.04
CA SER A 236 2.97 25.31 -28.95
C SER A 236 2.38 26.66 -29.36
N GLU A 237 1.64 26.73 -30.49
CA GLU A 237 0.91 27.95 -30.91
C GLU A 237 -0.06 28.46 -29.83
N LEU A 238 -0.61 27.54 -29.03
CA LEU A 238 -1.55 27.84 -27.97
C LEU A 238 -0.90 28.05 -26.59
N GLY A 239 0.43 28.12 -26.54
CA GLY A 239 1.19 28.48 -25.34
C GLY A 239 1.68 27.30 -24.48
N VAL A 240 1.67 26.07 -24.99
CA VAL A 240 2.31 24.93 -24.30
C VAL A 240 3.82 25.04 -24.48
N GLU A 241 4.54 25.07 -23.36
CA GLU A 241 6.01 25.17 -23.29
C GLU A 241 6.67 23.80 -23.07
N GLN A 242 5.97 22.85 -22.43
CA GLN A 242 6.50 21.51 -22.14
C GLN A 242 5.46 20.40 -22.38
N LEU A 243 5.92 19.28 -22.93
CA LEU A 243 5.14 18.05 -23.10
C LEU A 243 5.75 16.91 -22.29
N GLN A 244 4.93 16.25 -21.47
CA GLN A 244 5.27 15.02 -20.75
C GLN A 244 4.63 13.83 -21.47
N LEU A 245 5.45 12.88 -21.88
CA LEU A 245 5.05 11.74 -22.71
C LEU A 245 5.17 10.43 -21.95
N GLY A 246 4.16 9.58 -22.09
CA GLY A 246 4.18 8.17 -21.73
C GLY A 246 3.87 7.33 -22.95
N MET A 247 4.62 6.25 -23.19
CA MET A 247 4.30 5.33 -24.28
C MET A 247 4.78 3.91 -24.01
N ALA A 248 4.12 2.95 -24.63
CA ALA A 248 4.52 1.54 -24.66
C ALA A 248 5.69 1.29 -25.65
N HIS A 249 5.86 0.03 -26.07
CA HIS A 249 6.94 -0.41 -26.96
C HIS A 249 6.73 -0.01 -28.44
N ARG A 250 5.48 0.05 -28.92
CA ARG A 250 5.18 0.13 -30.35
C ARG A 250 5.67 1.45 -30.95
N GLY A 251 6.63 1.35 -31.88
CA GLY A 251 7.25 2.50 -32.54
C GLY A 251 8.08 3.40 -31.63
N ARG A 252 8.43 2.96 -30.41
CA ARG A 252 9.14 3.80 -29.44
C ARG A 252 10.48 4.30 -29.95
N LEU A 253 11.27 3.45 -30.59
CA LEU A 253 12.56 3.86 -31.16
C LEU A 253 12.39 4.95 -32.23
N ASN A 254 11.30 4.86 -33.00
CA ASN A 254 10.94 5.85 -34.00
C ASN A 254 10.57 7.20 -33.35
N VAL A 255 9.74 7.17 -32.29
CA VAL A 255 9.42 8.38 -31.50
C VAL A 255 10.67 8.99 -30.85
N LEU A 256 11.56 8.16 -30.30
CA LEU A 256 12.82 8.63 -29.71
C LEU A 256 13.66 9.40 -30.73
N VAL A 257 13.86 8.85 -31.92
CA VAL A 257 14.71 9.47 -32.94
C VAL A 257 14.02 10.66 -33.62
N ASN A 258 12.83 10.42 -34.17
CA ASN A 258 12.19 11.34 -35.11
C ASN A 258 11.23 12.35 -34.46
N PHE A 259 10.97 12.21 -33.15
CA PHE A 259 10.18 13.19 -32.38
C PHE A 259 10.93 13.77 -31.17
N MET A 260 11.56 12.92 -30.35
CA MET A 260 12.31 13.38 -29.16
C MET A 260 13.70 13.93 -29.49
N GLY A 261 14.25 13.62 -30.66
CA GLY A 261 15.56 14.10 -31.13
C GLY A 261 16.76 13.29 -30.65
N LYS A 262 16.55 12.05 -30.18
CA LYS A 262 17.64 11.10 -29.89
C LYS A 262 18.41 10.80 -31.17
N ARG A 263 19.73 10.77 -31.11
CA ARG A 263 20.57 10.53 -32.29
C ARG A 263 20.51 9.07 -32.70
N VAL A 264 20.63 8.81 -34.00
CA VAL A 264 20.59 7.44 -34.54
C VAL A 264 21.77 6.62 -34.05
N TRP A 265 22.95 7.24 -33.88
CA TRP A 265 24.12 6.54 -33.36
C TRP A 265 23.90 6.04 -31.92
N GLU A 266 23.18 6.81 -31.09
CA GLU A 266 22.87 6.43 -29.70
C GLU A 266 22.00 5.18 -29.69
N VAL A 267 20.93 5.16 -30.50
CA VAL A 267 20.05 3.99 -30.63
C VAL A 267 20.81 2.80 -31.20
N CYS A 268 21.64 2.99 -32.23
CA CYS A 268 22.45 1.91 -32.82
C CYS A 268 23.41 1.27 -31.81
N SER A 269 23.99 2.06 -30.90
CA SER A 269 24.88 1.55 -29.86
C SER A 269 24.17 0.57 -28.91
N GLU A 270 22.85 0.72 -28.73
CA GLU A 270 22.00 -0.11 -27.86
C GLU A 270 21.61 -1.47 -28.48
N PHE A 271 22.07 -1.77 -29.70
CA PHE A 271 21.87 -3.07 -30.36
C PHE A 271 23.07 -4.02 -30.24
N GLY A 272 24.20 -3.58 -29.64
CA GLY A 272 25.42 -4.40 -29.48
C GLY A 272 25.33 -5.48 -28.40
N GLU A 273 26.32 -6.40 -28.38
CA GLU A 273 26.42 -7.49 -27.38
C GLU A 273 26.93 -7.03 -26.00
N GLN A 274 27.68 -5.92 -25.94
CA GLN A 274 28.18 -5.33 -24.69
C GLN A 274 27.15 -4.35 -24.10
N ASN A 275 26.14 -4.88 -23.41
CA ASN A 275 25.11 -4.08 -22.74
C ASN A 275 25.55 -3.65 -21.33
N ASP A 276 26.55 -2.76 -21.23
CA ASP A 276 26.83 -2.01 -19.98
C ASP A 276 25.86 -0.81 -19.84
N PHE A 277 24.61 -0.95 -20.32
CA PHE A 277 23.57 0.05 -20.14
C PHE A 277 22.97 -0.05 -18.74
N LEU A 278 22.43 1.06 -18.21
CA LEU A 278 21.49 1.02 -17.08
C LEU A 278 20.47 -0.11 -17.31
N GLY A 279 20.20 -0.92 -16.28
CA GLY A 279 19.78 -2.33 -16.38
C GLY A 279 18.38 -2.63 -16.96
N ASP A 280 17.98 -1.99 -18.06
CA ASP A 280 16.71 -2.22 -18.76
C ASP A 280 16.87 -2.23 -20.30
N LEU A 281 15.81 -2.64 -21.00
CA LEU A 281 15.78 -2.84 -22.45
C LEU A 281 15.67 -1.51 -23.21
N LYS A 282 16.27 -1.42 -24.41
CA LYS A 282 16.29 -0.20 -25.27
C LYS A 282 14.93 0.48 -25.47
N TYR A 283 13.85 -0.29 -25.56
CA TYR A 283 12.49 0.22 -25.74
C TYR A 283 11.76 0.53 -24.42
N HIS A 284 12.48 0.61 -23.30
CA HIS A 284 12.01 1.13 -22.01
C HIS A 284 12.71 2.43 -21.61
N LEU A 285 13.83 2.78 -22.26
CA LEU A 285 14.63 3.93 -21.90
C LEU A 285 13.87 5.23 -22.17
N GLY A 286 13.92 6.14 -21.21
CA GLY A 286 13.38 7.49 -21.31
C GLY A 286 14.38 8.44 -21.98
N THR A 287 13.90 9.63 -22.34
CA THR A 287 14.79 10.70 -22.82
C THR A 287 14.18 12.07 -22.53
N ARG A 288 15.05 13.08 -22.43
CA ARG A 288 14.69 14.48 -22.35
C ARG A 288 15.29 15.18 -23.56
N GLY A 289 14.48 15.96 -24.24
CA GLY A 289 14.88 16.64 -25.47
C GLY A 289 14.20 17.98 -25.61
N THR A 290 14.62 18.72 -26.63
CA THR A 290 13.99 19.99 -27.02
C THR A 290 13.65 19.90 -28.49
N CYS A 291 12.39 20.13 -28.84
CA CYS A 291 11.94 20.14 -30.22
C CYS A 291 11.69 21.59 -30.65
N GLN A 292 12.28 21.97 -31.78
CA GLN A 292 11.94 23.22 -32.45
C GLN A 292 10.67 23.02 -33.27
N ILE A 293 9.60 23.70 -32.88
CA ILE A 293 8.31 23.61 -33.55
C ILE A 293 7.88 25.02 -33.96
N GLY A 294 7.95 25.30 -35.26
CA GLY A 294 7.79 26.66 -35.79
C GLY A 294 8.93 27.57 -35.32
N SER A 295 8.59 28.67 -34.66
CA SER A 295 9.55 29.59 -34.03
C SER A 295 9.75 29.35 -32.54
N ALA A 296 9.05 28.37 -31.95
CA ALA A 296 9.04 28.10 -30.52
C ALA A 296 9.77 26.81 -30.19
N SER A 297 10.41 26.81 -29.02
CA SER A 297 11.18 25.69 -28.49
C SER A 297 10.36 25.01 -27.40
N VAL A 298 9.90 23.78 -27.64
CA VAL A 298 9.09 22.99 -26.69
C VAL A 298 9.99 21.95 -26.02
N GLN A 299 9.95 21.88 -24.69
CA GLN A 299 10.66 20.83 -23.95
C GLN A 299 9.86 19.54 -23.98
N LEU A 300 10.50 18.44 -24.34
CA LEU A 300 9.90 17.12 -24.41
C LEU A 300 10.51 16.21 -23.34
N THR A 301 9.69 15.45 -22.65
CA THR A 301 10.14 14.45 -21.68
C THR A 301 9.39 13.17 -21.95
N LEU A 302 10.07 12.11 -22.35
CA LEU A 302 9.49 10.78 -22.48
C LEU A 302 9.93 9.93 -21.28
N ALA A 303 8.97 9.56 -20.44
CA ALA A 303 9.24 8.76 -19.26
C ALA A 303 9.72 7.34 -19.62
N PRO A 304 10.67 6.77 -18.87
CA PRO A 304 10.96 5.35 -18.94
C PRO A 304 9.78 4.57 -18.36
N ASN A 305 9.61 3.33 -18.82
CA ASN A 305 8.48 2.50 -18.42
C ASN A 305 8.86 1.02 -18.41
N PRO A 306 8.24 0.20 -17.55
CA PRO A 306 8.39 -1.25 -17.62
C PRO A 306 7.58 -1.83 -18.78
N SER A 307 7.70 -3.14 -18.99
CA SER A 307 6.85 -3.90 -19.90
C SER A 307 5.37 -3.95 -19.48
N HIS A 308 5.05 -3.68 -18.21
CA HIS A 308 3.69 -3.61 -17.71
C HIS A 308 2.96 -2.42 -18.37
N LEU A 309 2.17 -2.71 -19.40
CA LEU A 309 1.50 -1.70 -20.22
C LEU A 309 0.59 -0.79 -19.38
N GLU A 310 0.47 0.47 -19.77
CA GLU A 310 -0.28 1.54 -19.09
C GLU A 310 0.20 1.89 -17.67
N ALA A 311 1.15 1.15 -17.07
CA ALA A 311 1.67 1.45 -15.73
C ALA A 311 2.42 2.81 -15.64
N VAL A 312 2.87 3.34 -16.79
CA VAL A 312 3.54 4.64 -16.89
C VAL A 312 2.56 5.82 -16.94
N ASP A 313 1.30 5.58 -17.30
CA ASP A 313 0.29 6.63 -17.46
C ASP A 313 0.15 7.52 -16.22
N PRO A 314 -0.12 6.96 -15.02
CA PRO A 314 -0.23 7.80 -13.83
C PRO A 314 1.10 8.45 -13.45
N VAL A 315 2.25 7.82 -13.74
CA VAL A 315 3.58 8.40 -13.50
C VAL A 315 3.76 9.68 -14.30
N VAL A 316 3.39 9.68 -15.58
CA VAL A 316 3.46 10.86 -16.44
C VAL A 316 2.46 11.94 -16.01
N LEU A 317 1.27 11.56 -15.56
CA LEU A 317 0.32 12.51 -14.99
C LEU A 317 0.88 13.19 -13.72
N GLY A 318 1.52 12.41 -12.84
CA GLY A 318 2.19 12.91 -11.64
C GLY A 318 3.35 13.86 -11.95
N MET A 319 4.21 13.50 -12.90
CA MET A 319 5.29 14.36 -13.40
C MET A 319 4.73 15.67 -14.00
N THR A 320 3.66 15.57 -14.78
CA THR A 320 2.99 16.73 -15.37
C THR A 320 2.47 17.66 -14.29
N ARG A 321 1.79 17.11 -13.28
CA ARG A 321 1.24 17.91 -12.18
C ARG A 321 2.33 18.57 -11.35
N ALA A 322 3.38 17.83 -10.99
CA ALA A 322 4.51 18.40 -10.26
C ALA A 322 5.12 19.60 -10.98
N LYS A 323 5.35 19.50 -12.30
CA LYS A 323 5.83 20.64 -13.10
C LYS A 323 4.84 21.81 -13.12
N GLN A 324 3.54 21.53 -13.21
CA GLN A 324 2.52 22.57 -13.18
C GLN A 324 2.55 23.34 -11.84
N ASP A 325 2.65 22.62 -10.73
CA ASP A 325 2.71 23.19 -9.38
C ASP A 325 4.01 24.01 -9.20
N TYR A 326 5.18 23.48 -9.54
CA TYR A 326 6.46 24.19 -9.41
C TYR A 326 6.62 25.40 -10.33
N MET A 327 5.97 25.40 -11.50
CA MET A 327 5.99 26.54 -12.43
C MET A 327 4.95 27.62 -12.07
N GLY A 328 4.12 27.42 -11.04
CA GLY A 328 2.98 28.30 -10.77
C GLY A 328 1.97 28.33 -11.92
N ASN A 329 1.91 27.25 -12.72
CA ASN A 329 1.07 27.11 -13.91
C ASN A 329 -0.36 26.70 -13.52
N GLN A 330 -1.03 27.54 -12.72
CA GLN A 330 -2.35 27.22 -12.16
C GLN A 330 -3.47 27.11 -13.20
N ASP A 331 -3.29 27.67 -14.41
CA ASP A 331 -4.24 27.50 -15.51
C ASP A 331 -4.04 26.19 -16.28
N MET A 332 -2.95 25.45 -15.98
CA MET A 332 -2.54 24.16 -16.55
C MET A 332 -2.30 24.20 -18.06
N ARG A 333 -1.99 25.37 -18.61
CA ARG A 333 -1.86 25.57 -20.06
C ARG A 333 -0.45 25.46 -20.61
N LYS A 334 0.58 25.64 -19.77
CA LYS A 334 1.98 25.62 -20.21
C LYS A 334 2.61 24.23 -20.27
N VAL A 335 2.06 23.26 -19.54
CA VAL A 335 2.57 21.88 -19.46
C VAL A 335 1.42 20.94 -19.76
N ALA A 336 1.59 20.03 -20.72
CA ALA A 336 0.57 19.06 -21.11
C ALA A 336 1.09 17.62 -21.10
N ALA A 337 0.21 16.69 -20.74
CA ALA A 337 0.47 15.25 -20.82
C ALA A 337 0.02 14.69 -22.18
N VAL A 338 0.81 13.77 -22.73
CA VAL A 338 0.52 13.03 -23.95
C VAL A 338 0.79 11.55 -23.69
N LEU A 339 -0.24 10.70 -23.82
CA LEU A 339 -0.12 9.27 -23.56
C LEU A 339 -0.36 8.48 -24.86
N ILE A 340 0.50 7.51 -25.14
CA ILE A 340 0.46 6.70 -26.36
C ILE A 340 0.29 5.23 -25.99
N HIS A 341 -0.83 4.67 -26.41
CA HIS A 341 -1.33 3.36 -25.97
C HIS A 341 -1.41 2.36 -27.13
N GLY A 342 -1.47 1.07 -26.80
CA GLY A 342 -1.95 0.03 -27.72
C GLY A 342 -3.45 -0.20 -27.57
N ASP A 343 -4.15 -0.62 -28.62
CA ASP A 343 -5.60 -0.85 -28.56
C ASP A 343 -6.02 -1.88 -27.50
N ALA A 344 -5.30 -3.00 -27.42
CA ALA A 344 -5.63 -4.07 -26.48
C ALA A 344 -5.36 -3.67 -25.02
N SER A 345 -4.28 -2.93 -24.75
CA SER A 345 -3.95 -2.48 -23.39
C SER A 345 -4.84 -1.32 -22.95
N PHE A 346 -5.20 -0.40 -23.85
CA PHE A 346 -6.12 0.70 -23.57
C PHE A 346 -7.46 0.20 -23.04
N CYS A 347 -8.03 -0.86 -23.62
CA CYS A 347 -9.30 -1.41 -23.16
C CYS A 347 -9.18 -2.51 -22.09
N GLY A 348 -7.99 -3.08 -21.91
CA GLY A 348 -7.77 -4.26 -21.06
C GLY A 348 -7.17 -3.97 -19.68
N GLN A 349 -6.44 -2.85 -19.51
CA GLN A 349 -5.77 -2.52 -18.25
C GLN A 349 -6.63 -1.58 -17.38
N GLY A 350 -6.96 -2.01 -16.16
CA GLY A 350 -7.78 -1.23 -15.23
C GLY A 350 -7.17 0.11 -14.81
N ILE A 351 -5.84 0.22 -14.82
CA ILE A 351 -5.12 1.44 -14.42
C ILE A 351 -5.48 2.65 -15.30
N LEU A 352 -5.79 2.44 -16.59
CA LEU A 352 -6.21 3.54 -17.46
C LEU A 352 -7.56 4.11 -17.01
N ALA A 353 -8.52 3.23 -16.66
CA ALA A 353 -9.82 3.67 -16.17
C ALA A 353 -9.69 4.45 -14.86
N GLU A 354 -8.75 4.08 -14.00
CA GLU A 354 -8.40 4.86 -12.81
C GLU A 354 -7.80 6.22 -13.19
N CYS A 355 -6.86 6.29 -14.14
CA CYS A 355 -6.25 7.54 -14.60
C CYS A 355 -7.27 8.51 -15.21
N LEU A 356 -8.19 8.02 -16.04
CA LEU A 356 -9.26 8.83 -16.65
C LEU A 356 -10.18 9.46 -15.60
N GLN A 357 -10.38 8.80 -14.45
CA GLN A 357 -11.15 9.34 -13.32
C GLN A 357 -10.40 10.42 -12.54
N LEU A 358 -9.07 10.53 -12.67
CA LEU A 358 -8.29 11.60 -12.04
C LEU A 358 -8.45 12.95 -12.76
N ALA A 359 -8.91 12.95 -14.01
CA ALA A 359 -8.93 14.12 -14.89
C ALA A 359 -9.68 15.33 -14.31
N ASP A 360 -10.75 15.10 -13.54
CA ASP A 360 -11.57 16.15 -12.93
C ASP A 360 -11.33 16.32 -11.41
N LEU A 361 -10.41 15.56 -10.81
CA LEU A 361 -10.09 15.69 -9.39
C LEU A 361 -9.10 16.85 -9.16
N PRO A 362 -9.43 17.88 -8.35
CA PRO A 362 -8.63 19.12 -8.25
C PRO A 362 -7.14 18.94 -7.93
N ALA A 363 -6.81 17.94 -7.09
CA ALA A 363 -5.44 17.67 -6.67
C ALA A 363 -4.63 16.77 -7.62
N TYR A 364 -5.27 16.23 -8.67
CA TYR A 364 -4.68 15.28 -9.63
C TYR A 364 -4.83 15.70 -11.09
N THR A 365 -5.81 16.56 -11.40
CA THR A 365 -6.01 17.07 -12.76
C THR A 365 -4.76 17.73 -13.31
N THR A 366 -4.47 17.43 -14.57
CA THR A 366 -3.36 17.99 -15.35
C THR A 366 -3.86 18.97 -16.42
N GLY A 367 -5.13 19.37 -16.35
CA GLY A 367 -5.78 20.22 -17.35
C GLY A 367 -6.05 19.48 -18.67
N GLY A 368 -6.31 18.18 -18.61
CA GLY A 368 -6.60 17.32 -19.75
C GLY A 368 -5.36 16.73 -20.42
N THR A 369 -5.48 15.48 -20.83
CA THR A 369 -4.45 14.66 -21.48
C THR A 369 -4.83 14.36 -22.93
N VAL A 370 -3.85 14.43 -23.84
CA VAL A 370 -4.05 13.97 -25.23
C VAL A 370 -3.64 12.51 -25.32
N HIS A 371 -4.59 11.63 -25.60
CA HIS A 371 -4.35 10.19 -25.76
C HIS A 371 -4.27 9.82 -27.23
N PHE A 372 -3.19 9.17 -27.64
CA PHE A 372 -3.08 8.52 -28.94
C PHE A 372 -3.18 7.01 -28.75
N VAL A 373 -4.11 6.35 -29.44
CA VAL A 373 -4.22 4.88 -29.43
C VAL A 373 -3.72 4.34 -30.76
N ILE A 374 -2.64 3.57 -30.74
CA ILE A 374 -2.12 2.84 -31.90
C ILE A 374 -2.99 1.60 -32.08
N ASN A 375 -4.10 1.76 -32.80
CA ASN A 375 -5.09 0.72 -33.01
C ASN A 375 -4.78 -0.11 -34.24
N ASN A 376 -3.78 -0.97 -34.09
CA ASN A 376 -3.34 -1.90 -35.13
C ASN A 376 -4.24 -3.15 -35.22
N MET A 377 -5.37 -3.15 -34.51
CA MET A 377 -6.39 -4.19 -34.49
C MET A 377 -5.88 -5.57 -34.05
N VAL A 378 -4.82 -5.65 -33.21
CA VAL A 378 -4.34 -6.92 -32.66
C VAL A 378 -3.52 -6.75 -31.38
N GLY A 379 -3.93 -7.47 -30.32
CA GLY A 379 -3.15 -7.58 -29.08
C GLY A 379 -2.31 -8.85 -29.04
N PHE A 380 -1.02 -8.77 -29.35
CA PHE A 380 -0.16 -9.95 -29.58
C PHE A 380 -0.71 -10.84 -30.71
N THR A 381 -1.49 -11.88 -30.37
CA THR A 381 -2.22 -12.78 -31.29
C THR A 381 -3.75 -12.71 -31.10
N THR A 382 -4.22 -11.85 -30.21
CA THR A 382 -5.64 -11.74 -29.84
C THR A 382 -6.36 -10.80 -30.79
N ASP A 383 -7.38 -11.33 -31.47
CA ASP A 383 -8.29 -10.56 -32.32
C ASP A 383 -9.13 -9.58 -31.48
N PRO A 384 -9.45 -8.38 -31.99
CA PRO A 384 -10.30 -7.38 -31.35
C PRO A 384 -11.59 -7.92 -30.73
N ARG A 385 -12.23 -8.91 -31.36
CA ARG A 385 -13.48 -9.54 -30.89
C ARG A 385 -13.29 -10.34 -29.60
N ALA A 386 -12.07 -10.78 -29.31
CA ALA A 386 -11.70 -11.48 -28.08
C ALA A 386 -11.01 -10.57 -27.06
N ALA A 387 -10.57 -9.38 -27.46
CA ALA A 387 -9.84 -8.44 -26.61
C ALA A 387 -10.77 -7.54 -25.76
N ARG A 388 -12.02 -7.31 -26.18
CA ARG A 388 -12.91 -6.33 -25.55
C ARG A 388 -14.40 -6.66 -25.69
N SER A 389 -15.21 -5.99 -24.87
CA SER A 389 -16.69 -6.12 -24.85
C SER A 389 -17.43 -4.96 -25.55
N SER A 390 -16.70 -4.11 -26.26
CA SER A 390 -17.23 -2.95 -27.00
C SER A 390 -16.73 -2.92 -28.44
N TYR A 391 -17.43 -2.18 -29.31
CA TYR A 391 -17.04 -2.05 -30.71
C TYR A 391 -15.65 -1.39 -30.85
N HIS A 392 -15.49 -0.19 -30.28
CA HIS A 392 -14.22 0.53 -30.23
C HIS A 392 -13.43 0.18 -28.96
N CYS A 393 -12.11 0.09 -29.06
CA CYS A 393 -11.22 -0.06 -27.89
C CYS A 393 -11.26 1.20 -27.00
N THR A 394 -11.54 2.35 -27.58
CA THR A 394 -11.55 3.65 -26.91
C THR A 394 -12.80 3.93 -26.07
N ASN A 395 -13.79 3.04 -26.07
CA ASN A 395 -15.03 3.23 -25.32
C ASN A 395 -14.83 3.41 -23.81
N VAL A 396 -13.71 2.93 -23.24
CA VAL A 396 -13.36 3.16 -21.82
C VAL A 396 -13.22 4.66 -21.50
N ALA A 397 -12.80 5.49 -22.46
CA ALA A 397 -12.68 6.93 -22.30
C ALA A 397 -14.02 7.67 -22.18
N LYS A 398 -15.14 7.01 -22.45
CA LYS A 398 -16.47 7.61 -22.24
C LYS A 398 -16.78 7.83 -20.76
N VAL A 399 -16.03 7.23 -19.84
CA VAL A 399 -16.21 7.39 -18.39
C VAL A 399 -15.99 8.84 -17.90
N ASN A 400 -15.18 9.63 -18.61
CA ASN A 400 -14.87 11.03 -18.24
C ASN A 400 -15.34 12.04 -19.30
N ASP A 401 -16.32 11.69 -20.13
CA ASP A 401 -16.83 12.54 -21.22
C ASP A 401 -15.74 13.01 -22.21
N ALA A 402 -14.64 12.27 -22.38
CA ALA A 402 -13.65 12.62 -23.39
C ALA A 402 -14.22 12.44 -24.82
N PRO A 403 -14.04 13.40 -25.74
CA PRO A 403 -14.30 13.17 -27.16
C PRO A 403 -13.32 12.14 -27.71
N ILE A 404 -13.82 11.31 -28.62
CA ILE A 404 -13.04 10.27 -29.29
C ILE A 404 -13.03 10.55 -30.78
N ILE A 405 -11.86 10.83 -31.33
CA ILE A 405 -11.64 11.08 -32.75
C ILE A 405 -11.04 9.82 -33.35
N HIS A 406 -11.78 9.12 -34.20
CA HIS A 406 -11.29 7.97 -34.94
C HIS A 406 -10.78 8.43 -36.30
N VAL A 407 -9.59 7.97 -36.67
CA VAL A 407 -8.99 8.31 -37.95
C VAL A 407 -8.25 7.13 -38.54
N ASN A 408 -8.43 6.93 -39.83
CA ASN A 408 -7.67 5.98 -40.63
C ASN A 408 -6.23 6.47 -40.76
N ALA A 409 -5.27 5.68 -40.32
CA ALA A 409 -3.86 6.05 -40.31
C ALA A 409 -3.27 6.23 -41.73
N ASP A 410 -3.91 5.70 -42.78
CA ASP A 410 -3.47 5.89 -44.16
C ASP A 410 -3.84 7.28 -44.73
N ASP A 411 -4.82 7.96 -44.12
CA ASP A 411 -5.19 9.33 -44.50
C ASP A 411 -4.45 10.36 -43.62
N VAL A 412 -3.23 10.68 -44.02
CA VAL A 412 -2.33 11.58 -43.28
C VAL A 412 -2.91 13.00 -43.14
N ASP A 413 -3.67 13.48 -44.13
CA ASP A 413 -4.34 14.79 -44.08
C ASP A 413 -5.39 14.82 -42.96
N ALA A 414 -6.18 13.74 -42.82
CA ALA A 414 -7.12 13.57 -41.73
C ALA A 414 -6.44 13.40 -40.36
N VAL A 415 -5.32 12.66 -40.29
CA VAL A 415 -4.53 12.49 -39.06
C VAL A 415 -4.00 13.83 -38.54
N ILE A 416 -3.51 14.70 -39.43
CA ILE A 416 -3.07 16.06 -39.08
C ILE A 416 -4.23 16.87 -38.49
N PHE A 417 -5.41 16.80 -39.11
CA PHE A 417 -6.59 17.50 -38.60
C PHE A 417 -7.04 16.97 -37.23
N ALA A 418 -7.15 15.65 -37.06
CA ALA A 418 -7.50 15.01 -35.79
C ALA A 418 -6.57 15.45 -34.65
N SER A 419 -5.27 15.46 -34.92
CA SER A 419 -4.23 15.82 -33.95
C SER A 419 -4.25 17.31 -33.59
N THR A 420 -4.51 18.17 -34.59
CA THR A 420 -4.70 19.62 -34.37
C THR A 420 -5.96 19.89 -33.56
N LEU A 421 -7.07 19.20 -33.86
CA LEU A 421 -8.33 19.31 -33.15
C LEU A 421 -8.21 18.85 -31.69
N ALA A 422 -7.46 17.78 -31.43
CA ALA A 422 -7.19 17.29 -30.09
C ALA A 422 -6.43 18.33 -29.24
N ALA A 423 -5.36 18.92 -29.77
CA ALA A 423 -4.62 19.99 -29.08
C ALA A 423 -5.52 21.21 -28.80
N ASP A 424 -6.32 21.64 -29.78
CA ASP A 424 -7.28 22.74 -29.62
C ASP A 424 -8.31 22.44 -28.52
N PHE A 425 -8.88 21.23 -28.52
CA PHE A 425 -9.89 20.82 -27.54
C PHE A 425 -9.31 20.81 -26.12
N ARG A 426 -8.17 20.14 -25.93
CA ARG A 426 -7.48 20.08 -24.63
C ARG A 426 -7.18 21.47 -24.12
N GLN A 427 -6.62 22.36 -24.94
CA GLN A 427 -6.28 23.71 -24.46
C GLN A 427 -7.53 24.56 -24.17
N ARG A 428 -8.60 24.39 -24.95
CA ARG A 428 -9.82 25.16 -24.82
C ARG A 428 -10.63 24.78 -23.59
N PHE A 429 -10.79 23.48 -23.35
CA PHE A 429 -11.70 22.92 -22.34
C PHE A 429 -10.99 22.30 -21.14
N ARG A 430 -9.68 22.03 -21.23
CA ARG A 430 -8.86 21.40 -20.19
C ARG A 430 -9.37 20.02 -19.80
N LYS A 431 -9.74 19.24 -20.81
CA LYS A 431 -10.27 17.89 -20.68
C LYS A 431 -9.48 16.93 -21.57
N ASP A 432 -9.52 15.66 -21.19
CA ASP A 432 -8.94 14.57 -21.96
C ASP A 432 -9.59 14.49 -23.34
N VAL A 433 -8.80 14.05 -24.33
CA VAL A 433 -9.26 13.79 -25.70
C VAL A 433 -8.51 12.60 -26.25
N VAL A 434 -9.23 11.71 -26.94
CA VAL A 434 -8.66 10.49 -27.50
C VAL A 434 -8.61 10.57 -29.02
N VAL A 435 -7.45 10.28 -29.59
CA VAL A 435 -7.22 10.07 -31.02
C VAL A 435 -6.95 8.59 -31.26
N ASP A 436 -7.92 7.90 -31.83
CA ASP A 436 -7.85 6.48 -32.22
C ASP A 436 -7.27 6.38 -33.64
N LEU A 437 -5.98 6.06 -33.73
CA LEU A 437 -5.26 5.86 -34.99
C LEU A 437 -5.49 4.41 -35.45
N VAL A 438 -6.53 4.20 -36.26
CA VAL A 438 -6.88 2.88 -36.80
C VAL A 438 -5.89 2.53 -37.90
N CYS A 439 -5.06 1.53 -37.65
CA CYS A 439 -3.87 1.21 -38.39
C CYS A 439 -3.69 -0.31 -38.50
N TYR A 440 -2.48 -0.79 -38.84
CA TYR A 440 -2.18 -2.21 -38.85
C TYR A 440 -0.76 -2.50 -38.34
N ARG A 441 -0.39 -3.78 -38.25
CA ARG A 441 0.97 -4.22 -37.93
C ARG A 441 1.49 -5.12 -39.02
N ARG A 442 2.39 -4.60 -39.86
CA ARG A 442 2.94 -5.34 -41.01
C ARG A 442 3.56 -6.67 -40.60
N GLU A 443 4.37 -6.64 -39.52
CA GLU A 443 5.10 -7.80 -39.00
C GLU A 443 4.33 -8.54 -37.89
N GLY A 444 4.95 -9.60 -37.35
CA GLY A 444 4.54 -10.23 -36.08
C GLY A 444 4.54 -9.26 -34.89
N HIS A 445 4.19 -9.74 -33.69
CA HIS A 445 4.23 -8.87 -32.49
C HIS A 445 5.64 -8.39 -32.20
N SER A 446 6.63 -9.25 -32.45
CA SER A 446 8.00 -8.84 -32.74
C SER A 446 8.38 -9.30 -34.14
N GLU A 447 9.47 -8.75 -34.67
CA GLU A 447 9.92 -8.99 -36.05
C GLU A 447 10.46 -10.42 -36.26
N ALA A 448 10.61 -11.20 -35.18
CA ALA A 448 10.99 -12.61 -35.23
C ALA A 448 9.78 -13.57 -35.25
N GLU A 449 8.55 -13.06 -35.15
CA GLU A 449 7.33 -13.87 -35.05
C GLU A 449 6.54 -13.86 -36.37
N ASP A 450 5.91 -15.00 -36.68
CA ASP A 450 5.05 -15.15 -37.85
C ASP A 450 3.57 -14.93 -37.48
N ALA A 451 3.02 -13.78 -37.88
CA ALA A 451 1.61 -13.44 -37.65
C ALA A 451 0.63 -14.35 -38.40
N SER A 452 1.05 -14.99 -39.49
CA SER A 452 0.17 -15.81 -40.33
C SER A 452 -0.37 -17.05 -39.60
N LEU A 453 0.31 -17.49 -38.55
CA LEU A 453 -0.09 -18.63 -37.71
C LEU A 453 -1.44 -18.41 -37.01
N THR A 454 -1.78 -17.16 -36.67
CA THR A 454 -3.00 -16.84 -35.91
C THR A 454 -3.89 -15.80 -36.59
N GLN A 455 -3.36 -14.96 -37.49
CA GLN A 455 -4.12 -14.01 -38.31
C GLN A 455 -3.90 -14.20 -39.82
N PRO A 456 -4.14 -15.38 -40.41
CA PRO A 456 -3.76 -15.68 -41.80
C PRO A 456 -4.44 -14.79 -42.85
N LEU A 457 -5.70 -14.40 -42.64
CA LEU A 457 -6.44 -13.55 -43.59
C LEU A 457 -6.00 -12.09 -43.49
N THR A 458 -5.90 -11.56 -42.28
CA THR A 458 -5.39 -10.20 -42.04
C THR A 458 -3.95 -10.08 -42.55
N HIS A 459 -3.10 -11.09 -42.30
CA HIS A 459 -1.74 -11.12 -42.80
C HIS A 459 -1.67 -11.06 -44.33
N LYS A 460 -2.53 -11.80 -45.05
CA LYS A 460 -2.61 -11.70 -46.51
C LYS A 460 -2.98 -10.29 -46.99
N LEU A 461 -3.95 -9.65 -46.33
CA LEU A 461 -4.34 -8.27 -46.66
C LEU A 461 -3.18 -7.30 -46.40
N MET A 462 -2.53 -7.43 -45.24
CA MET A 462 -1.38 -6.60 -44.88
C MET A 462 -0.23 -6.78 -45.88
N GLN A 463 0.08 -7.98 -46.35
CA GLN A 463 1.18 -8.17 -47.31
C GLN A 463 0.86 -7.58 -48.70
N SER A 464 -0.41 -7.42 -49.07
CA SER A 464 -0.83 -6.81 -50.34
C SER A 464 -1.08 -5.30 -50.28
N HIS A 465 -0.94 -4.70 -49.10
CA HIS A 465 -1.32 -3.31 -48.86
C HIS A 465 -0.11 -2.39 -48.94
N ASP A 466 -0.18 -1.30 -49.71
CA ASP A 466 0.97 -0.41 -49.90
C ASP A 466 1.32 0.35 -48.60
N PRO A 467 2.61 0.60 -48.29
CA PRO A 467 3.03 1.40 -47.15
C PRO A 467 2.38 2.79 -47.13
N VAL A 468 2.18 3.34 -45.92
CA VAL A 468 1.54 4.65 -45.74
C VAL A 468 2.35 5.77 -46.40
N ALA A 469 3.69 5.72 -46.36
CA ALA A 469 4.50 6.76 -46.99
C ALA A 469 4.40 6.72 -48.52
N GLU A 470 4.33 5.53 -49.13
CA GLU A 470 4.13 5.39 -50.57
C GLU A 470 2.78 5.96 -51.01
N GLN A 471 1.70 5.59 -50.30
CA GLN A 471 0.34 6.10 -50.60
C GLN A 471 0.26 7.63 -50.49
N TYR A 472 0.83 8.20 -49.43
CA TYR A 472 0.81 9.65 -49.23
C TYR A 472 1.74 10.40 -50.20
N THR A 473 2.88 9.80 -50.56
CA THR A 473 3.76 10.32 -51.62
C THR A 473 3.01 10.45 -52.94
N GLN A 474 2.32 9.38 -53.37
CA GLN A 474 1.51 9.39 -54.58
C GLN A 474 0.40 10.45 -54.50
N THR A 475 -0.25 10.59 -53.35
CA THR A 475 -1.27 11.63 -53.12
C THR A 475 -0.73 13.05 -53.32
N LEU A 476 0.53 13.32 -52.95
CA LEU A 476 1.16 14.63 -53.16
C LEU A 476 1.64 14.83 -54.60
N ILE A 477 2.07 13.77 -55.29
CA ILE A 477 2.41 13.79 -56.71
C ILE A 477 1.16 14.09 -57.54
N ASP A 478 0.06 13.40 -57.28
CA ASP A 478 -1.23 13.61 -57.96
C ASP A 478 -1.78 15.02 -57.73
N ALA A 479 -1.47 15.62 -56.58
CA ALA A 479 -1.80 17.00 -56.24
C ALA A 479 -0.82 18.04 -56.84
N GLY A 480 0.24 17.61 -57.53
CA GLY A 480 1.26 18.48 -58.12
C GLY A 480 2.14 19.20 -57.10
N LEU A 481 2.30 18.65 -55.90
CA LEU A 481 3.07 19.23 -54.79
C LEU A 481 4.51 18.67 -54.67
N LEU A 482 4.83 17.65 -55.46
CA LEU A 482 6.05 16.84 -55.39
C LEU A 482 6.26 16.12 -56.72
N SER A 483 7.50 15.88 -57.14
CA SER A 483 7.82 14.92 -58.21
C SER A 483 8.33 13.59 -57.64
N GLN A 484 8.27 12.51 -58.42
CA GLN A 484 8.79 11.21 -57.98
C GLN A 484 10.30 11.28 -57.68
N GLU A 485 11.06 12.00 -58.52
CA GLU A 485 12.50 12.19 -58.33
C GLU A 485 12.82 12.89 -57.02
N GLU A 486 12.08 13.94 -56.67
CA GLU A 486 12.24 14.65 -55.39
C GLU A 486 11.99 13.72 -54.19
N ALA A 487 11.02 12.80 -54.30
CA ALA A 487 10.67 11.87 -53.22
C ALA A 487 11.78 10.82 -53.03
N ASP A 488 12.27 10.24 -54.13
CA ASP A 488 13.34 9.24 -54.12
C ASP A 488 14.66 9.84 -53.60
N GLU A 489 14.98 11.07 -54.01
CA GLU A 489 16.14 11.82 -53.49
C GLU A 489 16.05 12.03 -51.97
N GLU A 490 14.88 12.41 -51.46
CA GLU A 490 14.66 12.65 -50.03
C GLU A 490 14.86 11.36 -49.21
N VAL A 491 14.34 10.23 -49.69
CA VAL A 491 14.54 8.90 -49.05
C VAL A 491 16.01 8.51 -49.03
N ASN A 492 16.73 8.72 -50.15
CA ASN A 492 18.16 8.40 -50.24
C ASN A 492 18.98 9.26 -49.26
N GLN A 493 18.70 10.56 -49.18
CA GLN A 493 19.37 11.47 -48.24
C GLN A 493 19.15 11.06 -46.78
N ILE A 494 17.92 10.70 -46.41
CA ILE A 494 17.58 10.23 -45.05
C ILE A 494 18.35 8.93 -44.74
N TYR A 495 18.39 8.00 -45.68
CA TYR A 495 19.08 6.73 -45.47
C TYR A 495 20.60 6.94 -45.31
N GLU A 496 21.21 7.80 -46.13
CA GLU A 496 22.62 8.17 -46.01
C GLU A 496 22.95 8.83 -44.67
N GLU A 497 22.06 9.68 -44.15
CA GLU A 497 22.16 10.27 -42.80
C GLU A 497 22.22 9.17 -41.72
N PHE A 498 21.28 8.21 -41.76
CA PHE A 498 21.21 7.12 -40.80
C PHE A 498 22.42 6.18 -40.89
N ASP A 499 22.86 5.87 -42.10
CA ASP A 499 24.05 5.05 -42.32
C ASP A 499 25.34 5.72 -41.81
N ALA A 500 25.47 7.04 -41.99
CA ALA A 500 26.59 7.81 -41.47
C ALA A 500 26.63 7.78 -39.93
N GLU A 501 25.48 7.98 -39.27
CA GLU A 501 25.35 7.90 -37.81
C GLU A 501 25.63 6.50 -37.27
N HIS A 502 25.22 5.45 -37.99
CA HIS A 502 25.56 4.09 -37.61
C HIS A 502 27.05 3.80 -37.73
N ARG A 503 27.71 4.23 -38.83
CA ARG A 503 29.17 4.16 -38.95
C ARG A 503 29.87 4.91 -37.81
N TYR A 504 29.32 6.04 -37.38
CA TYR A 504 29.81 6.78 -36.21
C TYR A 504 29.65 5.98 -34.91
N SER A 505 28.51 5.29 -34.70
CA SER A 505 28.29 4.45 -33.51
C SER A 505 29.33 3.34 -33.34
N GLN A 506 29.84 2.78 -34.45
CA GLN A 506 30.90 1.75 -34.43
C GLN A 506 32.27 2.29 -33.98
N LEU A 507 32.44 3.62 -33.98
CA LEU A 507 33.68 4.31 -33.59
C LEU A 507 33.60 4.87 -32.15
N GLN A 508 32.42 4.88 -31.53
CA GLN A 508 32.19 5.44 -30.20
C GLN A 508 32.02 4.34 -29.14
N GLY A 509 32.34 4.67 -27.89
CA GLY A 509 32.03 3.82 -26.73
C GLY A 509 30.53 3.89 -26.34
N PRO A 510 30.13 3.28 -25.20
CA PRO A 510 28.73 3.26 -24.77
C PRO A 510 28.16 4.68 -24.57
N CYS A 511 26.92 4.89 -25.04
CA CYS A 511 26.23 6.18 -24.97
C CYS A 511 25.90 6.58 -23.52
N PRO A 512 26.22 7.81 -23.08
CA PRO A 512 25.74 8.35 -21.81
C PRO A 512 24.22 8.52 -21.82
N GLN A 513 23.51 7.86 -20.91
CA GLN A 513 22.05 7.94 -20.83
C GLN A 513 21.59 9.34 -20.35
N THR A 514 20.84 10.05 -21.20
CA THR A 514 20.38 11.44 -20.99
C THR A 514 19.27 11.59 -19.94
N TRP A 515 18.69 10.48 -19.50
CA TRP A 515 17.62 10.45 -18.50
C TRP A 515 18.12 10.54 -17.05
N ARG A 516 19.41 10.25 -16.78
CA ARG A 516 19.95 10.25 -15.41
C ARG A 516 19.76 11.63 -14.74
N VAL A 517 19.06 11.64 -13.61
CA VAL A 517 19.01 12.82 -12.73
C VAL A 517 20.37 12.99 -12.07
N LYS A 518 20.80 14.25 -11.95
CA LYS A 518 22.12 14.70 -11.50
C LYS A 518 22.57 14.06 -10.18
N GLU A 519 23.87 13.81 -10.06
CA GLU A 519 24.47 13.27 -8.82
C GLU A 519 24.17 14.13 -7.57
N PRO A 520 24.01 13.49 -6.40
CA PRO A 520 23.65 14.17 -5.15
C PRO A 520 24.67 15.24 -4.72
N SER A 521 24.17 16.31 -4.10
CA SER A 521 25.01 17.37 -3.53
C SER A 521 25.72 16.91 -2.25
N THR A 522 26.96 17.36 -2.02
CA THR A 522 27.89 16.87 -0.97
C THR A 522 27.64 17.40 0.45
N ARG A 523 26.39 17.59 0.90
CA ARG A 523 26.11 18.18 2.23
C ARG A 523 25.60 17.17 3.27
N PRO A 524 26.46 16.59 4.13
CA PRO A 524 25.99 15.67 5.17
C PRO A 524 25.16 16.42 6.22
N VAL A 525 23.89 16.04 6.42
CA VAL A 525 23.10 16.53 7.55
C VAL A 525 22.34 15.37 8.20
N ASN A 526 22.94 14.79 9.25
CA ASN A 526 22.30 13.77 10.09
C ASN A 526 21.45 14.36 11.23
N ILE A 527 21.51 15.67 11.47
CA ILE A 527 20.80 16.35 12.56
C ILE A 527 19.54 16.99 11.99
N THR A 528 18.37 16.54 12.44
CA THR A 528 17.06 17.05 11.98
C THR A 528 16.26 17.72 13.08
N GLY A 529 16.76 17.73 14.32
CA GLY A 529 16.15 18.45 15.44
C GLY A 529 16.17 19.97 15.28
N LEU A 530 15.23 20.65 15.97
CA LEU A 530 15.04 22.10 15.91
C LEU A 530 14.92 22.72 17.31
N PRO A 531 15.17 24.03 17.47
CA PRO A 531 14.94 24.69 18.74
C PRO A 531 13.51 24.48 19.26
N VAL A 532 13.37 24.19 20.56
CA VAL A 532 12.07 23.94 21.20
C VAL A 532 11.10 25.13 21.04
N SER A 533 11.63 26.36 21.02
CA SER A 533 10.86 27.57 20.76
C SER A 533 10.19 27.54 19.38
N TRP A 534 10.87 27.04 18.35
CA TRP A 534 10.34 26.93 16.99
C TRP A 534 9.27 25.85 16.91
N LEU A 535 9.53 24.67 17.47
CA LEU A 535 8.55 23.59 17.53
C LEU A 535 7.25 24.05 18.22
N THR A 536 7.38 24.79 19.32
CA THR A 536 6.23 25.36 20.04
C THR A 536 5.48 26.37 19.17
N ALA A 537 6.18 27.30 18.50
CA ALA A 537 5.58 28.30 17.64
C ALA A 537 4.81 27.67 16.45
N ILE A 538 5.41 26.69 15.78
CA ILE A 538 4.79 25.95 14.67
C ILE A 538 3.51 25.25 15.14
N GLY A 539 3.58 24.52 16.25
CA GLY A 539 2.42 23.80 16.79
C GLY A 539 1.30 24.75 17.25
N GLU A 540 1.64 25.88 17.86
CA GLU A 540 0.68 26.92 18.26
C GLU A 540 0.00 27.58 17.06
N ALA A 541 0.74 27.82 15.98
CA ALA A 541 0.20 28.36 14.74
C ALA A 541 -0.72 27.35 14.04
N ALA A 542 -0.28 26.11 13.88
CA ALA A 542 -1.01 25.08 13.15
C ALA A 542 -2.29 24.63 13.87
N TYR A 543 -2.29 24.51 15.20
CA TYR A 543 -3.50 24.14 15.94
C TYR A 543 -4.41 25.34 16.29
N ARG A 544 -4.14 26.51 15.72
CA ARG A 544 -5.04 27.66 15.81
C ARG A 544 -6.14 27.53 14.77
N ILE A 545 -7.37 27.47 15.23
CA ILE A 545 -8.54 27.54 14.34
C ILE A 545 -8.68 28.99 13.86
N PRO A 546 -8.74 29.26 12.54
CA PRO A 546 -8.87 30.62 12.02
C PRO A 546 -10.13 31.33 12.54
N GLU A 547 -10.07 32.65 12.66
CA GLU A 547 -11.25 33.45 13.02
C GLU A 547 -12.38 33.26 12.00
N GLY A 548 -13.61 33.12 12.49
CA GLY A 548 -14.78 32.88 11.66
C GLY A 548 -15.02 31.41 11.27
N VAL A 549 -14.05 30.50 11.45
CA VAL A 549 -14.22 29.08 11.12
C VAL A 549 -14.93 28.33 12.24
N SER A 550 -16.12 27.79 11.93
CA SER A 550 -16.90 27.00 12.89
C SER A 550 -16.47 25.53 12.88
N ALA A 551 -15.35 25.19 13.56
CA ALA A 551 -14.91 23.80 13.67
C ALA A 551 -15.83 22.93 14.56
N HIS A 552 -15.91 21.62 14.29
CA HIS A 552 -16.66 20.67 15.13
C HIS A 552 -16.13 20.62 16.59
N ALA A 553 -17.01 20.41 17.57
CA ALA A 553 -16.67 20.46 19.00
C ALA A 553 -15.55 19.48 19.40
N THR A 554 -15.54 18.28 18.82
CA THR A 554 -14.47 17.28 19.05
C THR A 554 -13.12 17.77 18.54
N VAL A 555 -13.08 18.39 17.36
CA VAL A 555 -11.84 18.92 16.76
C VAL A 555 -11.32 20.09 17.59
N ARG A 556 -12.19 20.99 18.06
CA ARG A 556 -11.81 22.08 18.98
C ARG A 556 -11.13 21.56 20.25
N LYS A 557 -11.75 20.55 20.89
CA LYS A 557 -11.19 19.92 22.11
C LYS A 557 -9.85 19.23 21.82
N LEU A 558 -9.75 18.54 20.68
CA LEU A 558 -8.51 17.88 20.25
C LEU A 558 -7.38 18.89 20.07
N PHE A 559 -7.63 19.99 19.36
CA PHE A 559 -6.63 21.04 19.09
C PHE A 559 -6.22 21.76 20.38
N GLN A 560 -7.17 22.06 21.27
CA GLN A 560 -6.86 22.59 22.60
C GLN A 560 -5.96 21.64 23.40
N SER A 561 -6.25 20.34 23.37
CA SER A 561 -5.40 19.34 24.03
C SER A 561 -4.00 19.29 23.44
N ARG A 562 -3.84 19.38 22.11
CA ARG A 562 -2.52 19.35 21.45
C ARG A 562 -1.72 20.62 21.71
N ARG A 563 -2.36 21.78 21.75
CA ARG A 563 -1.70 23.02 22.19
C ARG A 563 -1.19 22.91 23.62
N ALA A 564 -1.98 22.33 24.53
CA ALA A 564 -1.52 22.07 25.90
C ALA A 564 -0.33 21.09 25.97
N GLN A 565 -0.26 20.09 25.08
CA GLN A 565 0.86 19.14 25.01
C GLN A 565 2.21 19.81 24.67
N LEU A 566 2.19 20.87 23.86
CA LEU A 566 3.40 21.62 23.51
C LEU A 566 4.06 22.24 24.75
N HIS A 567 3.25 22.70 25.70
CA HIS A 567 3.73 23.27 26.97
C HIS A 567 4.00 22.22 28.05
N SER A 568 3.27 21.09 28.05
CA SER A 568 3.54 19.99 28.98
C SER A 568 4.79 19.18 28.62
N GLY A 569 5.38 19.42 27.44
CA GLY A 569 6.62 18.82 26.99
C GLY A 569 6.53 17.37 26.55
N ARG A 570 5.33 16.77 26.40
CA ARG A 570 5.14 15.40 25.87
C ARG A 570 4.10 15.39 24.76
N ILE A 571 4.53 15.09 23.55
CA ILE A 571 3.73 15.19 22.33
C ILE A 571 3.31 13.81 21.81
N ASP A 572 2.13 13.77 21.20
CA ASP A 572 1.58 12.59 20.51
C ASP A 572 2.02 12.51 19.03
N TRP A 573 1.66 11.40 18.38
CA TRP A 573 2.04 11.07 17.01
C TRP A 573 1.61 12.13 15.99
N PRO A 574 0.34 12.58 15.94
CA PRO A 574 -0.07 13.60 14.97
C PRO A 574 0.56 14.96 15.23
N THR A 575 0.87 15.30 16.49
CA THR A 575 1.63 16.52 16.81
C THR A 575 3.03 16.46 16.22
N ALA A 576 3.75 15.35 16.37
CA ALA A 576 5.09 15.23 15.80
C ALA A 576 5.10 15.24 14.26
N GLU A 577 4.12 14.58 13.62
CA GLU A 577 3.90 14.63 12.17
C GLU A 577 3.69 16.08 11.68
N LEU A 578 2.79 16.80 12.34
CA LEU A 578 2.47 18.18 11.98
C LEU A 578 3.66 19.13 12.22
N LEU A 579 4.46 18.91 13.26
CA LEU A 579 5.71 19.66 13.48
C LEU A 579 6.72 19.40 12.36
N ALA A 580 6.79 18.17 11.83
CA ALA A 580 7.64 17.87 10.68
C ALA A 580 7.15 18.60 9.43
N PHE A 581 5.85 18.57 9.14
CA PHE A 581 5.27 19.30 8.01
C PHE A 581 5.50 20.80 8.11
N GLY A 582 5.08 21.42 9.22
CA GLY A 582 5.21 22.86 9.42
C GLY A 582 6.65 23.36 9.39
N SER A 583 7.60 22.56 9.89
CA SER A 583 9.02 22.92 9.85
C SER A 583 9.67 22.77 8.47
N LEU A 584 9.14 21.93 7.59
CA LEU A 584 9.61 21.83 6.20
C LEU A 584 9.02 22.95 5.33
N LEU A 585 7.78 23.36 5.60
CA LEU A 585 7.09 24.41 4.85
C LEU A 585 7.70 25.80 5.02
N LEU A 586 8.33 26.08 6.17
CA LEU A 586 8.79 27.42 6.54
C LEU A 586 10.25 27.65 6.19
N ARG A 587 10.55 28.84 5.66
CA ARG A 587 11.92 29.35 5.62
C ARG A 587 12.23 30.05 6.94
N PHE A 588 13.29 29.62 7.59
CA PHE A 588 13.77 30.28 8.79
C PHE A 588 14.88 31.27 8.45
N ASP A 589 14.57 32.56 8.49
CA ASP A 589 15.55 33.65 8.39
C ASP A 589 15.97 34.09 9.81
N PRO A 590 17.19 33.77 10.28
CA PRO A 590 17.65 34.23 11.58
C PRO A 590 17.75 35.76 11.70
N ASP A 591 17.80 36.49 10.57
CA ASP A 591 18.06 37.94 10.54
C ASP A 591 16.79 38.82 10.56
N ARG A 592 15.58 38.24 10.51
CA ARG A 592 14.32 39.00 10.63
C ARG A 592 13.46 38.50 11.80
N GLU A 593 13.18 39.43 12.71
CA GLU A 593 12.23 39.35 13.83
C GLU A 593 12.67 38.52 15.07
N ALA A 594 13.42 37.43 14.91
CA ALA A 594 13.83 36.59 16.03
C ALA A 594 14.96 37.19 16.92
N ILE A 595 15.92 37.91 16.33
CA ILE A 595 16.94 38.68 17.08
C ILE A 595 16.32 39.93 17.75
N ARG A 596 15.30 40.52 17.11
CA ARG A 596 14.67 41.76 17.57
C ARG A 596 13.70 41.55 18.75
N THR A 597 13.19 40.33 18.92
CA THR A 597 12.30 39.91 20.01
C THR A 597 13.02 39.24 21.18
N GLY A 598 14.35 39.05 21.09
CA GLY A 598 15.16 38.43 22.15
C GLY A 598 14.95 36.92 22.30
N LEU A 599 14.40 36.25 21.27
CA LEU A 599 14.06 34.83 21.28
C LEU A 599 15.20 33.90 20.81
N LEU A 600 16.29 34.45 20.26
CA LEU A 600 17.48 33.71 19.81
C LEU A 600 18.78 34.42 20.24
N HIS A 601 19.79 33.65 20.68
CA HIS A 601 21.12 34.14 21.01
C HIS A 601 22.07 34.00 19.82
N HIS A 602 23.08 34.88 19.74
CA HIS A 602 24.02 34.98 18.62
C HIS A 602 24.93 33.75 18.44
N ASP A 603 24.96 32.82 19.40
CA ASP A 603 25.86 31.64 19.39
C ASP A 603 25.24 30.38 18.73
N ASP A 604 24.00 30.46 18.25
CA ASP A 604 23.22 29.36 17.66
C ASP A 604 23.57 29.05 16.17
N HIS A 605 24.84 29.13 15.78
CA HIS A 605 25.29 29.02 14.38
C HIS A 605 25.35 27.58 13.79
N GLN A 606 24.72 26.57 14.40
CA GLN A 606 24.79 25.16 13.95
C GLN A 606 23.55 24.66 13.18
N TYR A 607 22.68 25.53 12.69
CA TYR A 607 21.49 25.12 11.92
C TYR A 607 21.67 25.38 10.42
N VAL A 608 21.41 24.35 9.61
CA VAL A 608 21.33 24.52 8.16
C VAL A 608 19.97 25.15 7.85
N VAL A 609 19.98 26.41 7.40
CA VAL A 609 18.78 27.05 6.86
C VAL A 609 18.49 26.39 5.51
N HIS A 610 17.46 25.55 5.48
CA HIS A 610 16.97 24.95 4.24
C HIS A 610 15.96 25.89 3.58
N PRO A 611 15.89 25.92 2.23
CA PRO A 611 14.78 26.58 1.54
C PRO A 611 13.45 25.91 1.95
N PRO A 612 12.34 26.65 1.93
CA PRO A 612 11.04 26.10 2.27
C PRO A 612 10.68 25.01 1.25
N CYS A 613 10.18 23.88 1.74
CA CYS A 613 9.84 22.71 0.94
C CYS A 613 8.33 22.51 0.91
N HIS A 614 7.80 22.14 -0.25
CA HIS A 614 6.42 21.73 -0.40
C HIS A 614 6.15 20.45 0.42
N VAL A 615 4.92 20.29 0.89
CA VAL A 615 4.48 19.04 1.54
C VAL A 615 3.27 18.55 0.78
N ARG A 616 3.38 17.36 0.17
CA ARG A 616 2.27 16.70 -0.52
C ARG A 616 1.93 15.40 0.19
N LEU A 617 0.73 15.29 0.74
CA LEU A 617 0.17 14.09 1.32
C LEU A 617 -1.10 13.70 0.56
N SER A 618 -1.07 12.52 -0.03
CA SER A 618 -2.11 11.98 -0.89
C SER A 618 -2.51 10.59 -0.42
N GLY A 619 -3.80 10.27 -0.52
CA GLY A 619 -4.34 8.98 -0.11
C GLY A 619 -5.80 9.08 0.34
N GLN A 620 -6.42 7.96 0.63
CA GLN A 620 -7.82 7.91 1.03
C GLN A 620 -7.99 8.48 2.45
N ASP A 621 -8.88 9.46 2.60
CA ASP A 621 -9.21 10.11 3.88
C ASP A 621 -8.05 10.79 4.63
N VAL A 622 -6.91 11.05 3.98
CA VAL A 622 -5.69 11.57 4.62
C VAL A 622 -5.86 12.94 5.26
N GLU A 623 -6.81 13.76 4.79
CA GLU A 623 -7.10 15.09 5.32
C GLU A 623 -7.52 15.04 6.80
N ARG A 624 -8.42 14.10 7.12
CA ARG A 624 -8.84 13.77 8.49
C ARG A 624 -7.86 12.79 9.14
N GLY A 625 -7.32 11.89 8.33
CA GLY A 625 -6.70 10.64 8.73
C GLY A 625 -7.75 9.55 8.95
N THR A 626 -7.48 8.34 8.46
CA THR A 626 -8.34 7.14 8.62
C THR A 626 -8.80 6.96 10.07
N PHE A 627 -7.88 7.14 11.02
CA PHE A 627 -8.10 6.93 12.46
C PHE A 627 -8.56 8.22 13.18
N ASN A 628 -9.02 9.23 12.45
CA ASN A 628 -9.47 10.52 12.99
C ASN A 628 -8.37 11.21 13.84
N GLN A 629 -7.13 11.08 13.39
CA GLN A 629 -5.94 11.53 14.12
C GLN A 629 -5.35 12.82 13.56
N ARG A 630 -5.46 13.10 12.25
CA ARG A 630 -4.64 14.12 11.60
C ARG A 630 -5.32 15.50 11.62
N HIS A 631 -6.49 15.61 10.98
CA HIS A 631 -7.24 16.86 10.83
C HIS A 631 -6.42 18.02 10.24
N CYS A 632 -5.61 17.75 9.21
CA CYS A 632 -4.93 18.81 8.45
C CYS A 632 -5.93 19.75 7.77
N ILE A 633 -7.12 19.23 7.40
CA ILE A 633 -8.23 20.02 6.88
C ILE A 633 -9.38 20.01 7.90
N ILE A 634 -9.90 21.21 8.17
CA ILE A 634 -11.10 21.43 8.99
C ILE A 634 -12.26 21.78 8.07
N HIS A 635 -13.38 21.08 8.20
CA HIS A 635 -14.62 21.48 7.52
C HIS A 635 -15.44 22.39 8.43
N ASP A 636 -15.69 23.61 7.96
CA ASP A 636 -16.56 24.57 8.65
C ASP A 636 -17.98 23.98 8.76
N GLN A 637 -18.52 23.92 9.98
CA GLN A 637 -19.82 23.30 10.25
C GLN A 637 -21.01 24.14 9.77
N GLY A 638 -20.81 25.43 9.48
CA GLY A 638 -21.81 26.33 8.91
C GLY A 638 -21.79 26.38 7.38
N THR A 639 -20.62 26.20 6.73
CA THR A 639 -20.47 26.37 5.27
C THR A 639 -20.00 25.13 4.51
N ALA A 640 -19.52 24.10 5.21
CA ALA A 640 -18.82 22.92 4.66
C ALA A 640 -17.52 23.22 3.90
N ILE A 641 -17.07 24.49 3.88
CA ILE A 641 -15.83 24.88 3.21
C ILE A 641 -14.65 24.25 3.97
N PRO A 642 -13.71 23.58 3.26
CA PRO A 642 -12.51 23.05 3.86
C PRO A 642 -11.50 24.17 4.14
N HIS A 643 -10.86 24.10 5.31
CA HIS A 643 -9.79 25.01 5.74
C HIS A 643 -8.55 24.20 6.13
N SER A 644 -7.47 24.37 5.38
CA SER A 644 -6.18 23.78 5.73
C SER A 644 -5.52 24.55 6.87
N ILE A 645 -5.00 23.80 7.84
CA ILE A 645 -4.24 24.37 8.97
C ILE A 645 -2.76 24.58 8.64
N LEU A 646 -2.31 24.09 7.48
CA LEU A 646 -0.92 24.17 7.03
C LEU A 646 -0.72 25.22 5.93
N SER A 647 -1.78 25.75 5.32
CA SER A 647 -1.65 26.67 4.18
C SER A 647 -1.14 28.07 4.53
N ASN A 648 -1.26 28.50 5.79
CA ASN A 648 -0.66 29.74 6.26
C ASN A 648 -0.44 29.69 7.77
N LEU A 649 0.78 29.35 8.18
CA LEU A 649 1.17 29.36 9.60
C LEU A 649 1.43 30.79 10.12
N GLY A 650 1.62 31.77 9.24
CA GLY A 650 1.88 33.17 9.61
C GLY A 650 3.24 33.39 10.30
N LEU A 651 4.20 32.49 10.09
CA LEU A 651 5.52 32.50 10.74
C LEU A 651 6.68 32.88 9.80
N GLY A 652 6.42 33.21 8.54
CA GLY A 652 7.45 33.59 7.57
C GLY A 652 7.07 33.28 6.13
N GLU A 653 8.08 33.28 5.25
CA GLU A 653 7.96 32.75 3.88
C GLU A 653 7.66 31.25 3.96
N GLN A 654 6.62 30.81 3.25
CA GLN A 654 6.10 29.45 3.34
C GLN A 654 5.87 28.86 1.95
N SER A 655 6.26 27.60 1.76
CA SER A 655 5.89 26.78 0.60
C SER A 655 4.46 26.22 0.72
N GLU A 656 3.98 25.61 -0.36
CA GLU A 656 2.63 25.06 -0.44
C GLU A 656 2.52 23.70 0.28
N ALA A 657 1.43 23.53 1.04
CA ALA A 657 1.05 22.25 1.63
C ALA A 657 -0.22 21.74 0.95
N ILE A 658 -0.11 20.60 0.28
CA ILE A 658 -1.20 19.90 -0.41
C ILE A 658 -1.50 18.62 0.36
N VAL A 659 -2.49 18.66 1.23
CA VAL A 659 -3.05 17.46 1.87
C VAL A 659 -4.40 17.22 1.23
N CYS A 660 -4.54 16.12 0.50
CA CYS A 660 -5.72 15.90 -0.35
C CYS A 660 -6.21 14.45 -0.30
N ASN A 661 -7.51 14.28 -0.12
CA ASN A 661 -8.13 12.96 -0.24
C ASN A 661 -8.04 12.49 -1.70
N SER A 662 -7.52 11.28 -1.90
CA SER A 662 -7.54 10.61 -3.21
C SER A 662 -8.92 10.03 -3.52
N SER A 663 -9.14 9.65 -4.78
CA SER A 663 -10.19 8.68 -5.11
C SER A 663 -9.88 7.32 -4.47
N LEU A 664 -10.85 6.40 -4.53
CA LEU A 664 -10.70 5.04 -4.04
C LEU A 664 -9.88 4.18 -5.04
N SER A 665 -8.62 4.55 -5.22
CA SER A 665 -7.64 3.91 -6.12
C SER A 665 -6.28 3.90 -5.41
N GLU A 666 -5.60 2.76 -5.45
CA GLU A 666 -4.21 2.64 -5.00
C GLU A 666 -3.24 2.64 -6.17
N LEU A 667 -3.59 1.96 -7.28
CA LEU A 667 -2.67 1.70 -8.38
C LEU A 667 -2.32 2.99 -9.14
N ALA A 668 -3.31 3.74 -9.63
CA ALA A 668 -3.06 5.01 -10.30
C ALA A 668 -2.55 6.09 -9.34
N ILE A 669 -3.08 6.16 -8.11
CA ILE A 669 -2.65 7.17 -7.13
C ILE A 669 -1.18 6.97 -6.74
N LEU A 670 -0.73 5.74 -6.43
CA LEU A 670 0.69 5.51 -6.11
C LEU A 670 1.59 5.79 -7.32
N GLY A 671 1.17 5.43 -8.53
CA GLY A 671 1.89 5.78 -9.77
C GLY A 671 2.02 7.30 -9.94
N PHE A 672 0.95 8.04 -9.65
CA PHE A 672 0.94 9.50 -9.69
C PHE A 672 1.90 10.10 -8.67
N GLU A 673 1.86 9.67 -7.41
CA GLU A 673 2.76 10.19 -6.39
C GLU A 673 4.23 9.81 -6.64
N TYR A 674 4.49 8.63 -7.21
CA TYR A 674 5.83 8.28 -7.69
C TYR A 674 6.30 9.26 -8.78
N GLY A 675 5.47 9.51 -9.81
CA GLY A 675 5.78 10.49 -10.86
C GLY A 675 6.02 11.89 -10.32
N TYR A 676 5.21 12.34 -9.36
CA TYR A 676 5.36 13.63 -8.70
C TYR A 676 6.72 13.74 -7.97
N SER A 677 7.18 12.63 -7.36
CA SER A 677 8.44 12.57 -6.63
C SER A 677 9.72 12.57 -7.49
N LEU A 678 9.60 12.38 -8.82
CA LEU A 678 10.75 12.31 -9.73
C LEU A 678 11.22 13.67 -10.25
N GLU A 679 10.35 14.67 -10.27
CA GLU A 679 10.67 15.96 -10.90
C GLU A 679 11.79 16.69 -10.18
N GLU A 680 12.61 17.48 -10.88
CA GLU A 680 13.79 18.12 -10.28
C GLU A 680 13.43 19.10 -9.13
N GLY A 681 12.19 19.59 -9.10
CA GLY A 681 11.62 20.33 -7.97
C GLY A 681 11.21 19.46 -6.77
N ALA A 682 11.12 18.14 -6.90
CA ALA A 682 10.79 17.21 -5.82
C ALA A 682 11.88 17.10 -4.75
N GLY A 683 13.14 17.47 -5.07
CA GLY A 683 14.16 17.76 -4.04
C GLY A 683 13.78 18.91 -3.10
N LEU A 684 12.70 19.64 -3.42
CA LEU A 684 12.07 20.70 -2.63
C LEU A 684 10.66 20.29 -2.15
N ALA A 685 10.29 19.00 -2.17
CA ALA A 685 8.99 18.54 -1.69
C ALA A 685 9.08 17.23 -0.89
N LEU A 686 8.38 17.15 0.24
CA LEU A 686 8.07 15.88 0.90
C LEU A 686 6.83 15.28 0.24
N THR A 687 7.01 14.29 -0.62
CA THR A 687 5.92 13.59 -1.33
C THR A 687 5.55 12.30 -0.60
N MET A 688 4.30 12.18 -0.15
CA MET A 688 3.80 11.06 0.64
C MET A 688 2.53 10.47 0.03
N TRP A 689 2.49 9.14 -0.01
CA TRP A 689 1.29 8.36 -0.25
C TRP A 689 0.92 7.58 1.01
N GLU A 690 -0.33 7.68 1.48
CA GLU A 690 -0.84 6.91 2.62
C GLU A 690 -1.92 5.94 2.17
N ALA A 691 -1.69 4.65 2.41
CA ALA A 691 -2.71 3.62 2.27
C ALA A 691 -3.71 3.74 3.43
N GLN A 692 -5.00 3.47 3.19
CA GLN A 692 -6.00 3.52 4.27
C GLN A 692 -5.67 2.52 5.39
N PHE A 693 -5.29 1.30 4.99
CA PHE A 693 -4.57 0.30 5.77
C PHE A 693 -3.41 -0.20 4.92
N GLY A 694 -2.29 -0.55 5.55
CA GLY A 694 -1.10 -0.98 4.81
C GLY A 694 -1.35 -2.24 3.96
N ASP A 695 -2.33 -3.06 4.35
CA ASP A 695 -2.76 -4.26 3.65
C ASP A 695 -3.15 -4.00 2.18
N PHE A 696 -3.69 -2.81 1.87
CA PHE A 696 -4.17 -2.44 0.52
C PHE A 696 -3.07 -1.97 -0.44
N ALA A 697 -1.82 -1.80 0.03
CA ALA A 697 -0.71 -1.45 -0.85
C ALA A 697 -0.43 -2.50 -1.94
N ASN A 698 -0.88 -3.74 -1.74
CA ASN A 698 -0.82 -4.80 -2.75
C ASN A 698 -1.63 -4.48 -4.03
N CYS A 699 -2.63 -3.61 -3.98
CA CYS A 699 -3.38 -3.19 -5.16
C CYS A 699 -2.50 -2.37 -6.12
N ALA A 700 -1.43 -1.75 -5.60
CA ALA A 700 -0.45 -1.00 -6.37
C ALA A 700 0.87 -1.76 -6.60
N GLN A 701 0.88 -3.09 -6.45
CA GLN A 701 2.10 -3.92 -6.59
C GLN A 701 2.87 -3.70 -7.90
N PRO A 702 2.23 -3.55 -9.08
CA PRO A 702 2.95 -3.24 -10.32
C PRO A 702 3.80 -1.96 -10.24
N ILE A 703 3.32 -0.93 -9.54
CA ILE A 703 4.07 0.32 -9.31
C ILE A 703 5.21 0.08 -8.31
N ILE A 704 4.94 -0.63 -7.22
CA ILE A 704 5.96 -0.96 -6.20
C ILE A 704 7.13 -1.70 -6.84
N ASP A 705 6.86 -2.77 -7.59
CA ASP A 705 7.90 -3.65 -8.13
C ASP A 705 8.71 -2.98 -9.24
N ASN A 706 8.02 -2.31 -10.17
CA ASN A 706 8.63 -1.87 -11.43
C ASN A 706 9.16 -0.43 -11.41
N PHE A 707 8.74 0.37 -10.43
CA PHE A 707 9.12 1.78 -10.29
C PHE A 707 9.74 2.08 -8.94
N VAL A 708 9.04 1.83 -7.83
CA VAL A 708 9.53 2.19 -6.48
C VAL A 708 10.78 1.38 -6.11
N ALA A 709 10.74 0.06 -6.28
CA ALA A 709 11.83 -0.82 -5.88
C ALA A 709 12.99 -0.87 -6.90
N SER A 710 12.72 -0.66 -8.19
CA SER A 710 13.68 -0.94 -9.27
C SER A 710 13.96 0.24 -10.21
N GLY A 711 13.25 1.36 -10.08
CA GLY A 711 13.38 2.49 -11.01
C GLY A 711 14.77 3.15 -10.99
N GLU A 712 15.44 3.17 -9.85
CA GLU A 712 16.81 3.67 -9.74
C GLU A 712 17.81 2.76 -10.45
N GLN A 713 17.75 1.44 -10.20
CA GLN A 713 18.65 0.48 -10.83
C GLN A 713 18.44 0.40 -12.35
N LYS A 714 17.18 0.44 -12.80
CA LYS A 714 16.82 0.34 -14.21
C LYS A 714 17.08 1.61 -15.00
N TRP A 715 16.81 2.78 -14.41
CA TRP A 715 16.77 4.05 -15.15
C TRP A 715 17.53 5.20 -14.50
N GLY A 716 18.08 5.02 -13.29
CA GLY A 716 18.71 6.10 -12.52
C GLY A 716 17.71 7.08 -11.90
N ASN A 717 16.44 6.66 -11.72
CA ASN A 717 15.42 7.47 -11.07
C ASN A 717 15.56 7.47 -9.55
N CYS A 718 16.06 8.56 -9.00
CA CYS A 718 16.00 8.81 -7.56
C CYS A 718 14.62 9.37 -7.19
N SER A 719 13.92 8.72 -6.26
CA SER A 719 12.60 9.15 -5.75
C SER A 719 12.69 9.38 -4.25
N ASN A 720 12.10 10.46 -3.76
CA ASN A 720 11.98 10.72 -2.33
C ASN A 720 10.60 10.35 -1.76
N LEU A 721 9.82 9.56 -2.49
CA LEU A 721 8.49 9.12 -2.09
C LEU A 721 8.49 8.44 -0.71
N VAL A 722 7.54 8.81 0.14
CA VAL A 722 7.27 8.13 1.40
C VAL A 722 5.95 7.36 1.28
N MET A 723 5.97 6.07 1.59
CA MET A 723 4.78 5.23 1.69
C MET A 723 4.42 5.04 3.16
N LEU A 724 3.28 5.58 3.59
CA LEU A 724 2.73 5.43 4.93
C LEU A 724 1.75 4.23 4.92
N LEU A 725 2.14 3.13 5.56
CA LEU A 725 1.42 1.86 5.52
C LEU A 725 0.95 1.46 6.93
N PRO A 726 -0.31 1.77 7.33
CA PRO A 726 -0.79 1.47 8.66
C PRO A 726 -0.71 -0.03 8.98
N HIS A 727 0.11 -0.38 9.98
CA HIS A 727 0.50 -1.76 10.29
C HIS A 727 0.31 -2.05 11.79
N GLY A 728 -0.08 -3.29 12.11
CA GLY A 728 -0.15 -3.79 13.48
C GLY A 728 -1.21 -4.88 13.66
N LEU A 729 -0.87 -6.00 14.28
CA LEU A 729 -1.80 -7.10 14.56
C LEU A 729 -2.61 -6.78 15.82
N GLU A 730 -3.84 -6.29 15.63
CA GLU A 730 -4.73 -5.78 16.69
C GLU A 730 -6.02 -6.60 16.82
N GLY A 731 -6.12 -7.73 16.13
CA GLY A 731 -7.30 -8.60 16.11
C GLY A 731 -8.45 -8.07 15.26
N GLN A 732 -8.15 -7.21 14.28
CA GLN A 732 -9.12 -6.66 13.31
C GLN A 732 -9.29 -7.53 12.04
N GLY A 733 -8.67 -8.71 12.01
CA GLY A 733 -8.72 -9.63 10.88
C GLY A 733 -7.63 -9.40 9.82
N PRO A 734 -7.65 -10.20 8.75
CA PRO A 734 -6.51 -10.35 7.85
C PRO A 734 -6.21 -9.17 6.92
N GLU A 735 -7.19 -8.32 6.60
CA GLU A 735 -7.03 -7.16 5.71
C GLU A 735 -6.88 -5.83 6.47
N HIS A 736 -6.70 -5.88 7.79
CA HIS A 736 -6.52 -4.69 8.63
C HIS A 736 -5.37 -4.87 9.64
N SER A 737 -4.39 -5.71 9.30
CA SER A 737 -3.35 -6.14 10.24
C SER A 737 -1.94 -5.92 9.70
N SER A 738 -1.66 -6.30 8.45
CA SER A 738 -0.31 -6.37 7.93
C SER A 738 -0.15 -5.65 6.59
N ALA A 739 0.71 -4.63 6.63
CA ALA A 739 1.31 -4.02 5.45
C ALA A 739 2.24 -4.93 4.62
N ARG A 740 2.37 -6.21 4.98
CA ARG A 740 3.27 -7.19 4.33
C ARG A 740 4.73 -6.71 4.22
N PRO A 741 5.32 -6.22 5.32
CA PRO A 741 6.69 -5.73 5.35
C PRO A 741 7.70 -6.74 4.78
N GLU A 742 7.47 -8.04 4.96
CA GLU A 742 8.29 -9.12 4.39
C GLU A 742 8.47 -9.01 2.86
N ARG A 743 7.46 -8.49 2.16
CA ARG A 743 7.50 -8.32 0.70
C ARG A 743 8.38 -7.16 0.29
N PHE A 744 8.29 -6.03 0.99
CA PHE A 744 9.19 -4.90 0.76
C PHE A 744 10.63 -5.27 1.07
N LEU A 745 10.86 -6.04 2.15
CA LEU A 745 12.18 -6.51 2.53
C LEU A 745 12.76 -7.52 1.52
N GLN A 746 11.90 -8.34 0.88
CA GLN A 746 12.31 -9.24 -0.20
C GLN A 746 12.74 -8.49 -1.48
N LEU A 747 12.18 -7.31 -1.72
CA LEU A 747 12.50 -6.47 -2.89
C LEU A 747 13.79 -5.65 -2.73
N LEU A 748 14.46 -5.71 -1.58
CA LEU A 748 15.72 -5.01 -1.34
C LEU A 748 16.89 -5.69 -2.04
N ASP A 749 17.82 -4.89 -2.57
CA ASP A 749 19.04 -5.32 -3.23
C ASP A 749 20.20 -5.61 -2.26
N GLU A 750 19.88 -6.25 -1.13
CA GLU A 750 20.85 -6.55 -0.08
C GLU A 750 21.27 -8.01 -0.04
N ASP A 751 22.57 -8.27 -0.07
CA ASP A 751 23.11 -9.60 0.22
C ASP A 751 23.13 -9.85 1.76
N PRO A 752 22.46 -10.90 2.26
CA PRO A 752 22.43 -11.21 3.69
C PRO A 752 23.81 -11.53 4.31
N ASN A 753 24.80 -11.92 3.51
CA ASN A 753 26.14 -12.29 3.94
C ASN A 753 27.18 -11.18 3.74
N VAL A 754 26.80 -10.07 3.08
CA VAL A 754 27.70 -8.96 2.77
C VAL A 754 27.12 -7.65 3.27
N LEU A 755 27.71 -7.12 4.34
CA LEU A 755 27.32 -5.82 4.90
C LEU A 755 27.78 -4.64 4.02
N TRP A 756 28.89 -4.80 3.28
CA TRP A 756 29.52 -3.76 2.45
C TRP A 756 29.74 -4.26 1.01
N PRO A 757 28.85 -3.95 0.06
CA PRO A 757 29.15 -4.12 -1.35
C PRO A 757 30.10 -2.99 -1.76
N ALA A 758 31.38 -3.29 -1.98
CA ALA A 758 32.30 -2.35 -2.62
C ALA A 758 32.72 -2.88 -3.99
N GLU A 759 33.14 -1.96 -4.86
CA GLU A 759 33.57 -2.26 -6.24
C GLU A 759 34.74 -3.26 -6.30
N ASN A 760 35.53 -3.38 -5.21
CA ASN A 760 36.59 -4.37 -5.07
C ASN A 760 36.84 -4.78 -3.60
N GLU A 761 37.66 -5.82 -3.42
CA GLU A 761 37.99 -6.41 -2.12
C GLU A 761 38.73 -5.43 -1.18
N GLU A 762 39.60 -4.56 -1.72
CA GLU A 762 40.40 -3.62 -0.90
C GLU A 762 39.52 -2.54 -0.25
N LEU A 763 38.58 -1.96 -0.99
CA LEU A 763 37.59 -1.03 -0.47
C LEU A 763 36.64 -1.70 0.53
N THR A 764 36.30 -2.96 0.31
CA THR A 764 35.50 -3.76 1.23
C THR A 764 36.19 -3.89 2.59
N GLU A 765 37.47 -4.29 2.61
CA GLU A 765 38.23 -4.44 3.85
C GLU A 765 38.51 -3.11 4.56
N LYS A 766 38.77 -2.04 3.81
CA LYS A 766 38.90 -0.69 4.38
C LYS A 766 37.63 -0.28 5.12
N THR A 767 36.46 -0.50 4.52
CA THR A 767 35.17 -0.09 5.11
C THR A 767 34.81 -0.96 6.32
N LYS A 768 35.08 -2.28 6.26
CA LYS A 768 34.98 -3.17 7.42
C LYS A 768 35.85 -2.70 8.59
N ARG A 769 37.10 -2.30 8.33
CA ARG A 769 37.99 -1.76 9.38
C ARG A 769 37.42 -0.50 10.02
N GLN A 770 36.95 0.45 9.20
CA GLN A 770 36.31 1.67 9.71
C GLN A 770 35.06 1.38 10.54
N ALA A 771 34.24 0.41 10.13
CA ALA A 771 33.07 0.00 10.88
C ALA A 771 33.44 -0.65 12.22
N ARG A 772 34.44 -1.54 12.26
CA ARG A 772 34.96 -2.13 13.52
C ARG A 772 35.52 -1.07 14.45
N GLU A 773 36.30 -0.13 13.94
CA GLU A 773 36.82 1.02 14.71
C GLU A 773 35.66 1.87 15.25
N ALA A 774 34.62 2.14 14.45
CA ALA A 774 33.46 2.89 14.90
C ALA A 774 32.71 2.17 16.04
N VAL A 775 32.51 0.85 15.94
CA VAL A 775 31.91 0.02 17.00
C VAL A 775 32.77 0.06 18.27
N ALA A 776 34.08 -0.17 18.15
CA ALA A 776 35.01 -0.13 19.27
C ALA A 776 34.99 1.23 20.00
N ASN A 777 35.05 2.33 19.26
CA ASN A 777 35.00 3.69 19.82
C ASN A 777 33.71 3.96 20.63
N VAL A 778 32.56 3.41 20.21
CA VAL A 778 31.31 3.53 20.97
C VAL A 778 31.37 2.69 22.24
N LEU A 779 31.88 1.46 22.17
CA LEU A 779 32.02 0.57 23.33
C LEU A 779 32.99 1.14 24.37
N GLU A 780 34.15 1.65 23.95
CA GLU A 780 35.13 2.29 24.83
C GLU A 780 34.56 3.53 25.51
N ALA A 781 33.87 4.41 24.77
CA ALA A 781 33.23 5.58 25.33
C ALA A 781 32.12 5.21 26.33
N THR A 782 31.35 4.15 26.04
CA THR A 782 30.31 3.64 26.93
C THR A 782 30.91 3.09 28.22
N ALA A 783 31.99 2.31 28.12
CA ALA A 783 32.72 1.76 29.27
C ALA A 783 33.35 2.85 30.15
N ALA A 784 33.76 3.97 29.55
CA ALA A 784 34.30 5.13 30.26
C ALA A 784 33.23 5.99 30.96
N GLY A 785 31.94 5.79 30.65
CA GLY A 785 30.84 6.59 31.21
C GLY A 785 30.78 8.05 30.71
N ASP A 786 31.48 8.39 29.63
CA ASP A 786 31.48 9.73 29.05
C ASP A 786 30.34 9.87 28.03
N ALA A 787 29.21 10.43 28.49
CA ALA A 787 28.01 10.62 27.67
C ALA A 787 28.27 11.46 26.40
N LEU A 788 29.16 12.46 26.46
CA LEU A 788 29.47 13.32 25.30
C LEU A 788 30.34 12.60 24.29
N ALA A 789 31.31 11.79 24.75
CA ALA A 789 32.10 10.93 23.88
C ALA A 789 31.24 9.85 23.21
N VAL A 790 30.31 9.24 23.94
CA VAL A 790 29.33 8.29 23.39
C VAL A 790 28.51 8.95 22.28
N GLU A 791 27.93 10.13 22.54
CA GLU A 791 27.12 10.84 21.57
C GLU A 791 27.90 11.16 20.29
N ARG A 792 29.15 11.63 20.40
CA ARG A 792 30.05 11.91 19.27
C ARG A 792 30.37 10.64 18.47
N SER A 793 30.71 9.54 19.14
CA SER A 793 31.03 8.27 18.49
C SER A 793 29.82 7.67 17.77
N VAL A 794 28.63 7.70 18.39
CA VAL A 794 27.38 7.28 17.75
C VAL A 794 27.02 8.18 16.57
N GLY A 795 27.31 9.49 16.64
CA GLY A 795 27.16 10.41 15.53
C GLY A 795 28.02 10.02 14.31
N ARG A 796 29.28 9.67 14.52
CA ARG A 796 30.17 9.18 13.43
C ARG A 796 29.68 7.86 12.84
N LEU A 797 29.23 6.94 13.70
CA LEU A 797 28.64 5.67 13.27
C LEU A 797 27.39 5.92 12.42
N ALA A 798 26.55 6.89 12.76
CA ALA A 798 25.36 7.25 11.99
C ALA A 798 25.69 7.81 10.60
N VAL A 799 26.76 8.61 10.47
CA VAL A 799 27.27 9.10 9.18
C VAL A 799 27.75 7.94 8.31
N LEU A 800 28.51 7.00 8.90
CA LEU A 800 28.92 5.80 8.19
C LEU A 800 27.71 4.95 7.80
N GLN A 801 26.69 4.83 8.66
CA GLN A 801 25.46 4.11 8.34
C GLN A 801 24.69 4.74 7.16
N GLU A 802 24.75 6.07 7.00
CA GLU A 802 24.08 6.79 5.93
C GLU A 802 24.68 6.51 4.55
N SER A 803 25.98 6.20 4.44
CA SER A 803 26.53 5.75 3.16
C SER A 803 25.96 4.39 2.72
N PHE A 804 25.47 3.56 3.64
CA PHE A 804 24.73 2.33 3.27
C PHE A 804 23.34 2.66 2.77
N ASP A 805 22.65 3.57 3.43
CA ASP A 805 21.32 4.03 2.99
C ASP A 805 21.36 4.55 1.54
N TYR A 806 22.46 5.20 1.14
CA TYR A 806 22.68 5.64 -0.24
C TYR A 806 22.80 4.50 -1.25
N CYS A 807 23.43 3.39 -0.88
CA CYS A 807 23.71 2.28 -1.79
C CYS A 807 22.53 1.32 -1.98
N ARG A 808 21.40 1.50 -1.28
CA ARG A 808 20.23 0.59 -1.37
C ARG A 808 19.08 1.20 -2.14
N ASN A 809 18.26 0.37 -2.73
CA ASN A 809 17.11 0.79 -3.53
C ASN A 809 15.96 1.41 -2.71
N MET A 810 15.69 0.91 -1.50
CA MET A 810 14.62 1.42 -0.63
C MET A 810 15.02 1.40 0.86
N LEU A 811 14.28 2.15 1.67
CA LEU A 811 14.40 2.16 3.13
C LEU A 811 13.10 1.61 3.74
N VAL A 812 13.20 0.71 4.74
CA VAL A 812 12.03 0.14 5.43
C VAL A 812 12.16 0.35 6.93
N ALA A 813 11.15 0.99 7.54
CA ALA A 813 11.17 1.35 8.95
C ALA A 813 9.83 1.12 9.65
N TYR A 814 9.90 0.75 10.93
CA TYR A 814 8.78 0.63 11.87
C TYR A 814 8.98 1.66 12.96
N ILE A 815 8.24 2.75 12.86
CA ILE A 815 8.39 3.83 13.82
C ILE A 815 7.61 3.49 15.09
N THR A 816 8.23 3.65 16.26
CA THR A 816 7.53 3.39 17.54
C THR A 816 7.37 4.63 18.41
N THR A 817 7.98 5.77 18.05
CA THR A 817 7.88 7.01 18.83
C THR A 817 7.55 8.23 17.95
N PRO A 818 6.75 9.20 18.46
CA PRO A 818 6.49 10.45 17.75
C PRO A 818 7.76 11.22 17.36
N ALA A 819 8.78 11.29 18.22
CA ALA A 819 10.05 11.96 17.90
C ALA A 819 10.75 11.34 16.69
N ASN A 820 10.80 10.01 16.61
CA ASN A 820 11.47 9.34 15.51
C ASN A 820 10.70 9.50 14.18
N LEU A 821 9.36 9.62 14.24
CA LEU A 821 8.54 10.02 13.09
C LEU A 821 8.91 11.42 12.59
N PHE A 822 8.99 12.40 13.50
CA PHE A 822 9.41 13.75 13.15
C PHE A 822 10.77 13.77 12.43
N HIS A 823 11.74 13.03 12.98
CA HIS A 823 13.06 12.95 12.41
C HIS A 823 13.10 12.24 11.06
N VAL A 824 12.38 11.13 10.89
CA VAL A 824 12.43 10.35 9.65
C VAL A 824 11.82 11.12 8.46
N LEU A 825 10.73 11.86 8.69
CA LEU A 825 10.09 12.69 7.67
C LEU A 825 10.98 13.85 7.24
N ARG A 826 11.60 14.56 8.20
CA ARG A 826 12.55 15.65 7.90
C ARG A 826 13.81 15.13 7.24
N ARG A 827 14.30 13.96 7.66
CA ARG A 827 15.45 13.27 7.08
C ARG A 827 15.24 12.97 5.60
N GLN A 828 14.01 12.65 5.19
CA GLN A 828 13.68 12.35 3.80
C GLN A 828 13.95 13.51 2.84
N VAL A 829 13.84 14.75 3.31
CA VAL A 829 14.09 15.97 2.53
C VAL A 829 15.51 16.49 2.71
N HIS A 830 16.04 16.43 3.93
CA HIS A 830 17.34 17.06 4.26
C HIS A 830 18.56 16.19 3.90
N ARG A 831 18.36 14.97 3.42
CA ARG A 831 19.43 14.10 2.93
C ARG A 831 20.04 14.63 1.64
N THR A 832 21.26 14.19 1.37
CA THR A 832 21.96 14.49 0.11
C THR A 832 21.39 13.72 -1.07
N PHE A 833 20.68 12.62 -0.81
CA PHE A 833 20.15 11.69 -1.81
C PHE A 833 18.67 11.38 -1.54
N ALA A 834 17.98 10.90 -2.56
CA ALA A 834 16.56 10.53 -2.50
C ALA A 834 16.41 9.01 -2.69
N LYS A 835 15.79 8.35 -1.70
CA LYS A 835 15.39 6.94 -1.76
C LYS A 835 13.96 6.78 -1.27
N PRO A 836 13.13 5.90 -1.86
CA PRO A 836 11.82 5.62 -1.32
C PRO A 836 11.88 5.15 0.14
N LEU A 837 10.99 5.67 0.97
CA LEU A 837 10.88 5.34 2.38
C LEU A 837 9.54 4.64 2.65
N ILE A 838 9.61 3.35 2.99
CA ILE A 838 8.47 2.51 3.33
C ILE A 838 8.32 2.52 4.86
N LEU A 839 7.26 3.17 5.36
CA LEU A 839 6.98 3.28 6.78
C LEU A 839 5.81 2.38 7.17
N MET A 840 6.08 1.41 8.03
CA MET A 840 5.04 0.71 8.78
C MET A 840 4.46 1.70 9.80
N SER A 841 3.39 2.39 9.41
CA SER A 841 2.84 3.52 10.14
C SER A 841 1.88 3.05 11.24
N ALA A 842 1.66 3.92 12.23
CA ALA A 842 0.90 3.60 13.42
C ALA A 842 -0.61 3.51 13.18
N LYS A 843 -1.25 2.53 13.85
CA LYS A 843 -2.70 2.48 14.11
C LYS A 843 -2.96 2.65 15.60
N TYR A 844 -2.78 1.59 16.39
CA TYR A 844 -2.89 1.63 17.86
C TYR A 844 -1.99 2.69 18.52
N LEU A 845 -0.77 2.87 18.02
CA LEU A 845 0.21 3.81 18.62
C LEU A 845 -0.21 5.28 18.51
N LEU A 846 -1.15 5.63 17.62
CA LEU A 846 -1.66 7.00 17.48
C LEU A 846 -2.31 7.53 18.77
N HIS A 847 -2.89 6.63 19.56
CA HIS A 847 -3.64 6.98 20.78
C HIS A 847 -3.11 6.26 22.03
N HIS A 848 -2.09 5.42 21.90
CA HIS A 848 -1.52 4.69 23.02
C HIS A 848 -0.81 5.66 23.98
N ARG A 849 -1.29 5.76 25.23
CA ARG A 849 -0.80 6.78 26.20
C ARG A 849 0.72 6.78 26.43
N PRO A 850 1.40 5.62 26.54
CA PRO A 850 2.86 5.55 26.63
C PRO A 850 3.59 6.00 25.36
N CYS A 851 2.96 5.94 24.19
CA CYS A 851 3.53 6.37 22.91
C CYS A 851 3.49 7.90 22.77
N ARG A 852 4.26 8.58 23.62
CA ARG A 852 4.46 10.04 23.61
C ARG A 852 5.92 10.37 23.83
N SER A 853 6.45 11.26 23.00
CA SER A 853 7.84 11.68 23.10
C SER A 853 7.98 12.98 23.88
N PRO A 854 9.00 13.12 24.73
CA PRO A 854 9.42 14.41 25.24
C PRO A 854 9.77 15.37 24.09
N LEU A 855 9.40 16.65 24.20
CA LEU A 855 9.73 17.65 23.19
C LEU A 855 11.25 17.84 23.03
N ALA A 856 12.00 17.58 24.10
CA ALA A 856 13.47 17.52 24.10
C ALA A 856 14.03 16.47 23.11
N HIS A 857 13.27 15.42 22.78
CA HIS A 857 13.70 14.42 21.81
C HIS A 857 13.59 14.90 20.36
N LEU A 858 12.98 16.07 20.10
CA LEU A 858 12.93 16.75 18.80
C LEU A 858 13.84 17.98 18.75
N ALA A 859 14.49 18.30 19.88
CA ALA A 859 15.24 19.53 20.07
C ALA A 859 16.54 19.56 19.25
N SER A 860 17.20 20.72 19.16
CA SER A 860 18.51 20.87 18.52
C SER A 860 19.53 19.79 18.94
N GLY A 861 20.30 19.28 17.98
CA GLY A 861 21.26 18.20 18.20
C GLY A 861 20.67 16.77 18.11
N THR A 862 19.35 16.63 18.14
CA THR A 862 18.68 15.31 18.00
C THR A 862 18.56 14.87 16.53
N ARG A 863 18.37 13.56 16.34
CA ARG A 863 18.35 12.89 15.04
C ARG A 863 17.50 11.63 15.06
N PHE A 864 17.25 11.10 13.86
CA PHE A 864 16.63 9.79 13.68
C PHE A 864 17.47 8.68 14.33
N GLN A 865 16.83 7.86 15.17
CA GLN A 865 17.41 6.70 15.82
C GLN A 865 17.03 5.44 15.03
N ARG A 866 18.02 4.77 14.43
CA ARG A 866 17.82 3.51 13.70
C ARG A 866 17.56 2.33 14.66
N VAL A 867 18.21 2.38 15.82
CA VAL A 867 17.99 1.47 16.95
C VAL A 867 17.75 2.34 18.18
N ILE A 868 16.63 2.18 18.86
CA ILE A 868 16.38 2.83 20.15
C ILE A 868 16.74 1.82 21.25
N GLN A 869 17.82 2.13 21.97
CA GLN A 869 18.28 1.33 23.10
C GLN A 869 17.50 1.67 24.37
N GLU A 870 17.27 0.67 25.22
CA GLU A 870 16.68 0.90 26.55
C GLU A 870 17.52 1.90 27.35
N GLY A 871 16.88 2.97 27.84
CA GLY A 871 17.56 4.05 28.56
C GLY A 871 18.43 4.96 27.68
N GLY A 872 18.50 4.71 26.36
CA GLY A 872 19.28 5.48 25.42
C GLY A 872 18.56 6.71 24.86
N SER A 873 19.24 7.43 23.97
CA SER A 873 18.67 8.59 23.27
C SER A 873 17.44 8.19 22.46
N GLY A 874 16.35 8.98 22.58
CA GLY A 874 15.09 8.72 21.89
C GLY A 874 14.14 7.78 22.62
N ASP A 875 14.56 7.11 23.70
CA ASP A 875 13.69 6.22 24.48
C ASP A 875 12.65 6.99 25.30
N ASN A 876 11.38 6.88 24.91
CA ASN A 876 10.25 7.51 25.59
C ASN A 876 9.82 6.80 26.90
N MET A 877 10.42 5.65 27.22
CA MET A 877 10.07 4.78 28.36
C MET A 877 11.20 4.63 29.39
N ALA A 878 12.25 5.44 29.32
CA ALA A 878 13.50 5.35 30.11
C ALA A 878 13.38 5.53 31.65
N ALA A 879 12.18 5.43 32.25
CA ALA A 879 11.90 5.89 33.61
C ALA A 879 11.74 4.78 34.67
N GLU A 880 12.04 3.52 34.37
CA GLU A 880 11.93 2.45 35.37
C GLU A 880 13.30 2.08 35.93
N ALA A 881 13.48 2.25 37.24
CA ALA A 881 14.71 1.90 37.93
C ALA A 881 14.93 0.38 37.85
N ALA A 882 15.84 -0.05 36.99
CA ALA A 882 16.39 -1.40 37.05
C ALA A 882 17.11 -1.59 38.39
N ASP A 883 17.02 -2.78 38.98
CA ASP A 883 17.88 -3.15 40.10
C ASP A 883 19.34 -3.03 39.63
N ALA A 884 20.12 -2.18 40.29
CA ALA A 884 21.52 -1.92 39.95
C ALA A 884 22.40 -3.19 40.00
N ASN A 885 21.91 -4.26 40.62
CA ASN A 885 22.58 -5.56 40.72
C ASN A 885 22.10 -6.60 39.68
N ALA A 886 21.10 -6.30 38.84
CA ALA A 886 20.55 -7.26 37.88
C ALA A 886 21.41 -7.35 36.61
N THR A 887 21.95 -8.55 36.34
CA THR A 887 22.65 -8.85 35.08
C THR A 887 21.64 -9.25 34.01
N CYS A 888 21.69 -8.59 32.85
CA CYS A 888 20.87 -8.93 31.68
C CYS A 888 21.15 -10.37 31.23
N LYS A 889 20.10 -11.21 31.27
CA LYS A 889 20.13 -12.62 30.83
C LYS A 889 19.57 -12.80 29.42
N ARG A 890 18.67 -11.93 28.99
CA ARG A 890 18.05 -11.97 27.66
C ARG A 890 17.95 -10.58 27.06
N LEU A 891 18.43 -10.46 25.83
CA LEU A 891 18.40 -9.26 25.02
C LEU A 891 17.37 -9.45 23.90
N ILE A 892 16.24 -8.76 24.00
CA ILE A 892 15.15 -8.85 23.02
C ILE A 892 15.26 -7.70 22.02
N PHE A 893 15.39 -8.04 20.74
CA PHE A 893 15.17 -7.13 19.63
C PHE A 893 13.74 -7.28 19.12
N CYS A 894 13.07 -6.17 18.87
CA CYS A 894 11.74 -6.14 18.29
C CYS A 894 11.55 -4.89 17.43
N SER A 895 10.48 -4.86 16.65
CA SER A 895 10.14 -3.73 15.76
C SER A 895 8.66 -3.44 15.83
N GLY A 896 8.27 -2.17 15.75
CA GLY A 896 6.86 -1.77 15.78
C GLY A 896 6.18 -1.89 17.15
N LYS A 897 4.85 -2.04 17.14
CA LYS A 897 4.01 -1.89 18.35
C LYS A 897 4.25 -2.94 19.43
N VAL A 898 4.76 -4.12 19.06
CA VAL A 898 4.99 -5.25 19.99
C VAL A 898 5.91 -4.86 21.16
N PHE A 899 6.78 -3.85 20.96
CA PHE A 899 7.58 -3.26 22.03
C PHE A 899 6.75 -2.85 23.25
N TYR A 900 5.60 -2.20 23.05
CA TYR A 900 4.79 -1.69 24.15
C TYR A 900 4.11 -2.82 24.94
N GLU A 901 3.71 -3.90 24.26
CA GLU A 901 3.16 -5.10 24.88
C GLU A 901 4.24 -5.84 25.69
N LEU A 902 5.44 -6.00 25.11
CA LEU A 902 6.61 -6.59 25.78
C LEU A 902 7.05 -5.76 26.99
N HIS A 903 7.15 -4.45 26.84
CA HIS A 903 7.54 -3.55 27.93
C HIS A 903 6.54 -3.69 29.08
N HIS A 904 5.24 -3.53 28.82
CA HIS A 904 4.22 -3.68 29.87
C HIS A 904 4.28 -5.05 30.56
N ALA A 905 4.35 -6.15 29.80
CA ALA A 905 4.41 -7.49 30.37
C ALA A 905 5.70 -7.73 31.17
N ARG A 906 6.83 -7.19 30.74
CA ARG A 906 8.12 -7.26 31.47
C ARG A 906 8.03 -6.52 32.81
N CYS A 907 7.45 -5.32 32.82
CA CYS A 907 7.27 -4.54 34.04
C CYS A 907 6.38 -5.27 35.05
N VAL A 908 5.24 -5.82 34.59
CA VAL A 908 4.31 -6.59 35.43
C VAL A 908 4.97 -7.83 36.02
N ARG A 909 5.93 -8.45 35.30
CA ARG A 909 6.69 -9.63 35.77
C ARG A 909 7.92 -9.28 36.61
N GLY A 910 8.23 -7.99 36.82
CA GLY A 910 9.42 -7.58 37.57
C GLY A 910 10.74 -7.97 36.90
N LEU A 911 10.78 -8.06 35.57
CA LEU A 911 11.95 -8.52 34.80
C LEU A 911 12.86 -7.38 34.32
N ALA A 912 12.71 -6.18 34.89
CA ALA A 912 13.58 -5.04 34.58
C ALA A 912 15.03 -5.35 34.98
N GLY A 913 15.99 -5.03 34.10
CA GLY A 913 17.41 -5.37 34.28
C GLY A 913 17.78 -6.82 33.93
N VAL A 914 16.85 -7.77 34.02
CA VAL A 914 17.05 -9.18 33.60
C VAL A 914 16.77 -9.37 32.11
N VAL A 915 15.75 -8.70 31.59
CA VAL A 915 15.40 -8.64 30.17
C VAL A 915 15.57 -7.21 29.67
N ALA A 916 16.45 -7.02 28.69
CA ALA A 916 16.64 -5.73 28.02
C ALA A 916 15.87 -5.70 26.70
N LEU A 917 15.11 -4.61 26.44
CA LEU A 917 14.29 -4.45 25.24
C LEU A 917 14.92 -3.43 24.28
N GLN A 918 15.14 -3.84 23.04
CA GLN A 918 15.76 -3.03 22.00
C GLN A 918 14.80 -2.89 20.82
N ARG A 919 14.61 -1.66 20.33
CA ARG A 919 13.75 -1.40 19.17
C ARG A 919 14.58 -1.18 17.92
N LEU A 920 14.34 -2.00 16.91
CA LEU A 920 14.86 -1.82 15.57
C LEU A 920 13.88 -0.97 14.77
N GLU A 921 14.13 0.34 14.70
CA GLU A 921 13.24 1.30 14.03
C GLU A 921 13.45 1.30 12.51
N GLN A 922 14.71 1.27 12.05
CA GLN A 922 15.04 1.04 10.65
C GLN A 922 15.43 -0.43 10.50
N VAL A 923 14.58 -1.21 9.84
CA VAL A 923 14.85 -2.62 9.55
C VAL A 923 15.79 -2.71 8.36
N ALA A 924 15.53 -1.90 7.32
CA ALA A 924 16.35 -1.83 6.12
C ALA A 924 16.71 -0.38 5.74
N PRO A 925 17.95 -0.10 5.34
CA PRO A 925 19.09 -1.02 5.37
C PRO A 925 19.45 -1.43 6.78
N PHE A 926 19.92 -2.68 6.93
CA PHE A 926 20.11 -3.28 8.25
C PHE A 926 21.19 -2.52 9.04
N PRO A 927 20.89 -2.00 10.24
CA PRO A 927 21.81 -1.17 11.01
C PRO A 927 22.84 -2.01 11.78
N ALA A 928 23.67 -2.76 11.05
CA ALA A 928 24.59 -3.77 11.57
C ALA A 928 25.52 -3.25 12.67
N MET A 929 26.04 -2.02 12.52
CA MET A 929 26.94 -1.42 13.51
C MET A 929 26.23 -1.13 14.83
N SER A 930 25.01 -0.58 14.77
CA SER A 930 24.22 -0.33 15.98
C SER A 930 23.82 -1.62 16.68
N VAL A 931 23.45 -2.66 15.92
CA VAL A 931 23.13 -3.98 16.46
C VAL A 931 24.35 -4.62 17.13
N ALA A 932 25.53 -4.55 16.50
CA ALA A 932 26.77 -5.08 17.06
C ALA A 932 27.17 -4.39 18.37
N VAL A 933 27.04 -3.05 18.45
CA VAL A 933 27.27 -2.29 19.69
C VAL A 933 26.37 -2.81 20.82
N VAL A 934 25.06 -2.93 20.57
CA VAL A 934 24.09 -3.38 21.59
C VAL A 934 24.36 -4.81 22.02
N ALA A 935 24.67 -5.71 21.08
CA ALA A 935 24.97 -7.11 21.39
C ALA A 935 26.25 -7.26 22.22
N ALA A 936 27.27 -6.44 21.96
CA ALA A 936 28.55 -6.46 22.67
C ALA A 936 28.49 -5.86 24.08
N GLN A 937 27.52 -4.97 24.36
CA GLN A 937 27.24 -4.47 25.72
C GLN A 937 26.66 -5.56 26.64
N HIS A 938 26.09 -6.63 26.06
CA HIS A 938 25.50 -7.76 26.79
C HIS A 938 26.07 -9.10 26.30
N PRO A 939 27.36 -9.40 26.55
CA PRO A 939 28.06 -10.55 25.96
C PRO A 939 27.48 -11.90 26.38
N ASN A 940 26.93 -11.99 27.61
CA ASN A 940 26.43 -13.24 28.20
C ASN A 940 24.91 -13.44 28.04
N ALA A 941 24.20 -12.50 27.42
CA ALA A 941 22.74 -12.58 27.27
C ALA A 941 22.32 -13.47 26.10
N GLU A 942 21.22 -14.20 26.22
CA GLU A 942 20.54 -14.83 25.08
C GLU A 942 19.99 -13.73 24.16
N ILE A 943 20.21 -13.81 22.85
CA ILE A 943 19.66 -12.84 21.89
C ILE A 943 18.39 -13.42 21.27
N VAL A 944 17.29 -12.66 21.37
CA VAL A 944 15.97 -13.07 20.89
C VAL A 944 15.40 -11.99 19.98
N TRP A 945 14.90 -12.39 18.81
CA TRP A 945 14.04 -11.58 17.97
C TRP A 945 12.57 -11.89 18.30
N VAL A 946 11.80 -10.86 18.65
CA VAL A 946 10.36 -10.98 18.90
C VAL A 946 9.60 -10.15 17.88
N GLN A 947 8.64 -10.78 17.21
CA GLN A 947 7.73 -10.11 16.29
C GLN A 947 6.31 -10.60 16.49
N GLU A 948 5.34 -9.77 16.14
CA GLU A 948 3.94 -10.15 16.26
C GLU A 948 3.46 -10.91 15.01
N GLU A 949 4.06 -10.66 13.86
CA GLU A 949 3.74 -11.29 12.60
C GLU A 949 4.01 -12.80 12.62
N PRO A 950 3.28 -13.61 11.83
CA PRO A 950 3.63 -15.00 11.56
C PRO A 950 5.11 -15.16 11.19
N VAL A 951 5.74 -16.28 11.55
CA VAL A 951 7.18 -16.50 11.30
C VAL A 951 7.59 -16.45 9.82
N ASN A 952 6.64 -16.68 8.89
CA ASN A 952 6.84 -16.54 7.44
C ASN A 952 6.52 -15.12 6.90
N MET A 953 6.21 -14.18 7.79
CA MET A 953 5.92 -12.77 7.52
C MET A 953 6.78 -11.89 8.43
N GLY A 954 6.58 -10.57 8.37
CA GLY A 954 7.34 -9.65 9.20
C GLY A 954 8.82 -9.63 8.84
N PRO A 955 9.68 -9.03 9.68
CA PRO A 955 11.09 -8.88 9.36
C PRO A 955 11.95 -10.15 9.48
N TRP A 956 11.46 -11.21 10.14
CA TRP A 956 12.29 -12.36 10.56
C TRP A 956 13.22 -12.91 9.48
N SER A 957 12.68 -13.25 8.30
CA SER A 957 13.44 -13.86 7.21
C SER A 957 14.54 -12.94 6.64
N TYR A 958 14.35 -11.62 6.74
CA TYR A 958 15.33 -10.62 6.31
C TYR A 958 16.38 -10.34 7.39
N VAL A 959 15.96 -10.18 8.66
CA VAL A 959 16.87 -9.80 9.75
C VAL A 959 17.77 -10.95 10.18
N ALA A 960 17.27 -12.18 10.24
CA ALA A 960 17.99 -13.31 10.81
C ALA A 960 19.40 -13.52 10.22
N PRO A 961 19.58 -13.63 8.90
CA PRO A 961 20.92 -13.85 8.35
C PRO A 961 21.82 -12.61 8.43
N ARG A 962 21.26 -11.40 8.31
CA ARG A 962 22.02 -10.13 8.43
C ARG A 962 22.51 -9.88 9.85
N PHE A 963 21.72 -10.29 10.84
CA PHE A 963 22.08 -10.23 12.24
C PHE A 963 23.28 -11.15 12.52
N ALA A 964 23.24 -12.39 12.03
CA ALA A 964 24.35 -13.33 12.15
C ALA A 964 25.64 -12.77 11.51
N THR A 965 25.53 -12.19 10.31
CA THR A 965 26.64 -11.52 9.63
C THR A 965 27.19 -10.34 10.44
N ALA A 966 26.32 -9.49 11.01
CA ALA A 966 26.72 -8.36 11.86
C ALA A 966 27.52 -8.82 13.08
N LEU A 967 27.06 -9.85 13.79
CA LEU A 967 27.80 -10.37 14.95
C LEU A 967 29.14 -10.98 14.53
N ARG A 968 29.17 -11.75 13.44
CA ARG A 968 30.39 -12.39 12.93
C ARG A 968 31.47 -11.37 12.56
N GLU A 969 31.08 -10.26 11.93
CA GLU A 969 32.04 -9.33 11.32
C GLU A 969 32.42 -8.14 12.21
N LEU A 970 31.51 -7.70 13.10
CA LEU A 970 31.66 -6.46 13.87
C LEU A 970 31.83 -6.65 15.38
N SER A 971 31.56 -7.84 15.92
CA SER A 971 31.77 -8.07 17.35
C SER A 971 33.27 -8.00 17.72
N PRO A 972 33.59 -7.58 18.97
CA PRO A 972 34.94 -7.70 19.53
C PRO A 972 35.51 -9.11 19.37
N GLU A 973 36.83 -9.24 19.17
CA GLU A 973 37.47 -10.52 18.82
C GLU A 973 37.19 -11.65 19.83
N ASP A 974 37.14 -11.30 21.12
CA ASP A 974 36.82 -12.19 22.23
C ASP A 974 35.33 -12.61 22.27
N GLN A 975 34.46 -11.92 21.54
CA GLN A 975 33.01 -12.12 21.49
C GLN A 975 32.49 -12.57 20.12
N ARG A 976 33.36 -12.83 19.13
CA ARG A 976 32.98 -13.29 17.77
C ARG A 976 32.43 -14.72 17.71
N GLN A 977 32.23 -15.39 18.84
CA GLN A 977 31.59 -16.70 18.88
C GLN A 977 30.14 -16.62 18.35
N GLU A 978 29.71 -17.68 17.69
CA GLU A 978 28.37 -17.73 17.09
C GLU A 978 27.29 -17.78 18.18
N ARG A 979 26.68 -16.63 18.46
CA ARG A 979 25.52 -16.50 19.35
C ARG A 979 24.25 -16.70 18.52
N PRO A 980 23.51 -17.82 18.68
CA PRO A 980 22.32 -18.08 17.88
C PRO A 980 21.24 -17.05 18.20
N LEU A 981 20.66 -16.44 17.15
CA LEU A 981 19.48 -15.59 17.27
C LEU A 981 18.22 -16.46 17.30
N ARG A 982 17.49 -16.45 18.42
CA ARG A 982 16.22 -17.19 18.55
C ARG A 982 15.05 -16.31 18.08
N CYS A 983 14.15 -16.87 17.26
CA CYS A 983 12.90 -16.20 16.88
C CYS A 983 11.75 -16.61 17.79
N ILE A 984 10.95 -15.63 18.19
CA ILE A 984 9.65 -15.82 18.84
C ILE A 984 8.63 -15.01 18.06
N ALA A 985 7.70 -15.72 17.42
CA ALA A 985 6.74 -15.17 16.48
C ALA A 985 5.43 -15.97 16.53
N ARG A 986 4.38 -15.47 15.87
CA ARG A 986 3.19 -16.29 15.62
C ARG A 986 3.54 -17.47 14.70
N PRO A 987 2.80 -18.59 14.76
CA PRO A 987 2.97 -19.71 13.83
C PRO A 987 2.84 -19.26 12.38
N ALA A 988 3.49 -19.96 11.45
CA ALA A 988 3.37 -19.67 10.03
C ALA A 988 1.91 -19.76 9.57
N ALA A 989 1.49 -18.80 8.75
CA ALA A 989 0.11 -18.73 8.27
C ALA A 989 0.07 -18.29 6.80
N ALA A 990 -0.95 -18.75 6.05
CA ALA A 990 -1.24 -18.23 4.72
C ALA A 990 -1.93 -16.86 4.78
N SER A 991 -2.81 -16.68 5.76
CA SER A 991 -3.52 -15.43 6.03
C SER A 991 -2.68 -14.52 6.94
N PRO A 992 -2.68 -13.18 6.75
CA PRO A 992 -1.88 -12.27 7.58
C PRO A 992 -2.22 -12.29 9.08
N ALA A 993 -3.49 -12.52 9.43
CA ALA A 993 -3.94 -12.57 10.80
C ALA A 993 -5.22 -13.41 10.93
N THR A 994 -5.48 -13.92 12.13
CA THR A 994 -6.75 -14.58 12.45
C THR A 994 -7.91 -13.59 12.44
N PRO A 995 -9.10 -13.95 11.90
CA PRO A 995 -10.30 -13.13 12.01
C PRO A 995 -10.94 -13.19 13.40
N LEU A 996 -10.53 -14.14 14.26
CA LEU A 996 -11.13 -14.37 15.57
C LEU A 996 -10.34 -13.63 16.66
N PHE A 997 -10.94 -12.58 17.22
CA PHE A 997 -10.32 -11.79 18.30
C PHE A 997 -9.90 -12.64 19.51
N LYS A 998 -10.65 -13.71 19.84
CA LYS A 998 -10.28 -14.64 20.92
C LYS A 998 -8.94 -15.35 20.64
N VAL A 999 -8.76 -15.84 19.41
CA VAL A 999 -7.52 -16.51 18.99
C VAL A 999 -6.38 -15.51 18.96
N HIS A 1000 -6.61 -14.31 18.44
CA HIS A 1000 -5.62 -13.23 18.47
C HIS A 1000 -5.08 -12.97 19.89
N ARG A 1001 -5.97 -12.88 20.90
CA ARG A 1001 -5.55 -12.69 22.30
C ARG A 1001 -4.74 -13.88 22.85
N GLN A 1002 -5.07 -15.11 22.45
CA GLN A 1002 -4.32 -16.30 22.84
C GLN A 1002 -2.91 -16.27 22.23
N GLU A 1003 -2.80 -15.87 20.96
CA GLU A 1003 -1.50 -15.71 20.29
C GLU A 1003 -0.64 -14.63 20.93
N VAL A 1004 -1.20 -13.46 21.26
CA VAL A 1004 -0.47 -12.39 21.98
C VAL A 1004 0.05 -12.92 23.31
N ARG A 1005 -0.79 -13.61 24.07
CA ARG A 1005 -0.39 -14.18 25.37
C ARG A 1005 0.75 -15.19 25.20
N LYS A 1006 0.61 -16.15 24.27
CA LYS A 1006 1.65 -17.16 23.99
C LYS A 1006 2.97 -16.52 23.57
N LEU A 1007 2.92 -15.47 22.73
CA LEU A 1007 4.10 -14.71 22.31
C LEU A 1007 4.82 -14.06 23.50
N LEU A 1008 4.08 -13.36 24.36
CA LEU A 1008 4.63 -12.69 25.55
C LEU A 1008 5.17 -13.69 26.57
N ASP A 1009 4.48 -14.81 26.78
CA ASP A 1009 4.90 -15.89 27.66
C ASP A 1009 6.24 -16.47 27.18
N GLN A 1010 6.35 -16.83 25.89
CA GLN A 1010 7.59 -17.34 25.31
C GLN A 1010 8.74 -16.33 25.36
N ALA A 1011 8.45 -15.03 25.16
CA ALA A 1011 9.46 -13.97 25.13
C ALA A 1011 10.06 -13.69 26.52
N LEU A 1012 9.25 -13.71 27.57
CA LEU A 1012 9.61 -13.21 28.90
C LEU A 1012 9.82 -14.30 29.95
N SER A 1013 9.38 -15.54 29.72
CA SER A 1013 9.63 -16.65 30.65
C SER A 1013 11.05 -17.21 30.51
N PHE A 1014 11.68 -17.52 31.64
CA PHE A 1014 13.00 -18.16 31.73
C PHE A 1014 12.90 -19.61 32.21
N ASP A 1015 11.69 -20.18 32.24
CA ASP A 1015 11.29 -20.90 33.45
C ASP A 1015 11.42 -22.42 33.38
N VAL A 1016 11.88 -22.95 34.53
CA VAL A 1016 11.46 -24.25 35.04
C VAL A 1016 9.99 -24.08 35.48
N TYR A 1017 9.05 -24.68 34.75
CA TYR A 1017 7.61 -24.53 34.95
C TYR A 1017 7.08 -25.27 36.19
N SER A 1018 7.75 -26.36 36.60
CA SER A 1018 7.39 -27.14 37.78
C SER A 1018 8.60 -27.93 38.29
N CYS A 1019 8.67 -28.21 39.58
CA CYS A 1019 9.66 -29.13 40.13
C CYS A 1019 9.08 -30.01 41.25
N SER A 1020 9.66 -31.19 41.45
CA SER A 1020 9.22 -32.16 42.45
C SER A 1020 10.41 -32.93 43.01
N VAL A 1021 10.39 -33.26 44.30
CA VAL A 1021 11.45 -34.02 44.97
C VAL A 1021 10.91 -35.39 45.40
N GLY A 1022 11.64 -36.47 45.07
CA GLY A 1022 11.34 -37.83 45.48
C GLY A 1022 11.93 -38.15 46.86
N CYS A 1023 11.09 -38.56 47.81
CA CYS A 1023 11.43 -38.59 49.25
C CYS A 1023 12.42 -39.70 49.67
N ARG A 1024 12.62 -40.76 48.87
CA ARG A 1024 13.48 -41.91 49.25
C ARG A 1024 14.86 -41.93 48.61
N ASP A 1025 15.06 -41.19 47.52
CA ASP A 1025 16.26 -41.33 46.66
C ASP A 1025 17.02 -40.01 46.43
N ALA A 1026 16.70 -38.95 47.17
CA ALA A 1026 17.29 -37.61 47.00
C ALA A 1026 17.26 -37.15 45.52
N ALA A 1027 16.19 -37.40 44.79
CA ALA A 1027 16.05 -37.02 43.39
C ALA A 1027 15.15 -35.79 43.21
N LEU A 1028 15.55 -34.83 42.37
CA LEU A 1028 14.79 -33.64 42.01
C LEU A 1028 14.44 -33.71 40.52
N ALA A 1029 13.15 -33.66 40.19
CA ALA A 1029 12.64 -33.51 38.84
C ALA A 1029 12.26 -32.05 38.59
N CYS A 1030 12.65 -31.48 37.44
CA CYS A 1030 12.35 -30.12 37.02
C CYS A 1030 11.84 -30.12 35.58
N ALA A 1031 10.68 -29.54 35.34
CA ALA A 1031 10.12 -29.32 34.00
C ALA A 1031 10.61 -27.98 33.47
N ALA A 1032 11.23 -27.95 32.29
CA ALA A 1032 11.63 -26.72 31.62
C ALA A 1032 11.37 -26.86 30.11
N SER A 1033 10.40 -26.10 29.62
CA SER A 1033 9.84 -26.21 28.26
C SER A 1033 9.29 -27.63 28.03
N GLU A 1034 9.61 -28.27 26.92
CA GLU A 1034 9.22 -29.64 26.57
C GLU A 1034 10.01 -30.73 27.34
N LYS A 1035 10.97 -30.35 28.19
CA LYS A 1035 11.94 -31.28 28.81
C LYS A 1035 11.72 -31.45 30.30
N VAL A 1036 12.00 -32.65 30.79
CA VAL A 1036 12.03 -32.96 32.22
C VAL A 1036 13.43 -33.40 32.64
N TYR A 1037 14.05 -32.61 33.50
CA TYR A 1037 15.39 -32.83 34.03
C TYR A 1037 15.31 -33.55 35.36
N LEU A 1038 16.14 -34.57 35.56
CA LEU A 1038 16.26 -35.30 36.80
C LEU A 1038 17.67 -35.09 37.39
N PHE A 1039 17.73 -34.68 38.65
CA PHE A 1039 18.96 -34.41 39.38
C PHE A 1039 19.07 -35.30 40.62
N ASP A 1040 20.28 -35.75 40.93
CA ASP A 1040 20.63 -36.30 42.23
C ASP A 1040 21.01 -35.14 43.15
N VAL A 1041 20.17 -34.88 44.16
CA VAL A 1041 20.31 -33.81 45.15
C VAL A 1041 21.44 -34.12 46.13
N GLY A 1042 21.72 -35.39 46.40
CA GLY A 1042 22.81 -35.80 47.30
C GLY A 1042 24.20 -35.56 46.70
N GLN A 1043 24.35 -35.70 45.38
CA GLN A 1043 25.60 -35.45 44.67
C GLN A 1043 25.66 -34.10 43.93
N GLY A 1044 24.53 -33.38 43.84
CA GLY A 1044 24.43 -32.12 43.10
C GLY A 1044 24.65 -32.28 41.59
N LYS A 1045 24.37 -33.47 41.02
CA LYS A 1045 24.64 -33.80 39.62
C LYS A 1045 23.35 -34.13 38.87
N GLN A 1046 23.27 -33.70 37.61
CA GLN A 1046 22.19 -34.13 36.71
C GLN A 1046 22.30 -35.64 36.47
N LYS A 1047 21.23 -36.38 36.76
CA LYS A 1047 21.13 -37.82 36.57
C LYS A 1047 20.69 -38.15 35.14
N GLN A 1048 19.66 -37.47 34.63
CA GLN A 1048 19.05 -37.76 33.31
C GLN A 1048 18.17 -36.60 32.82
N VAL A 1049 17.84 -36.60 31.53
CA VAL A 1049 16.85 -35.70 30.92
C VAL A 1049 15.92 -36.51 30.04
N PHE A 1050 14.61 -36.33 30.21
CA PHE A 1050 13.56 -36.81 29.31
C PHE A 1050 13.21 -35.69 28.33
N LYS A 1051 13.37 -35.95 27.04
CA LYS A 1051 13.28 -34.93 25.98
C LYS A 1051 12.14 -35.17 25.01
N ASP A 1052 11.71 -36.43 24.87
CA ASP A 1052 10.78 -36.87 23.82
C ASP A 1052 9.43 -37.33 24.41
N SER A 1053 9.28 -37.26 25.74
CA SER A 1053 8.06 -37.64 26.45
C SER A 1053 6.88 -36.71 26.16
N HIS A 1054 7.14 -35.45 25.78
CA HIS A 1054 6.12 -34.45 25.47
C HIS A 1054 6.48 -33.64 24.23
N THR A 1055 5.47 -33.24 23.45
CA THR A 1055 5.65 -32.41 22.23
C THR A 1055 5.43 -30.92 22.47
N ASP A 1056 4.91 -30.54 23.63
CA ASP A 1056 4.66 -29.15 24.04
C ASP A 1056 5.15 -28.92 25.49
N VAL A 1057 4.97 -27.72 26.03
CA VAL A 1057 5.50 -27.31 27.34
C VAL A 1057 4.98 -28.20 28.47
N VAL A 1058 5.91 -28.85 29.18
CA VAL A 1058 5.65 -29.58 30.43
C VAL A 1058 5.51 -28.56 31.54
N ASN A 1059 4.27 -28.37 31.99
CA ASN A 1059 3.94 -27.34 32.97
C ASN A 1059 3.78 -27.89 34.38
N HIS A 1060 3.75 -29.22 34.56
CA HIS A 1060 3.59 -29.84 35.87
C HIS A 1060 4.35 -31.17 35.98
N VAL A 1061 5.12 -31.37 37.05
CA VAL A 1061 5.83 -32.63 37.33
C VAL A 1061 5.69 -33.02 38.79
N ARG A 1062 5.50 -34.32 39.08
CA ARG A 1062 5.32 -34.81 40.44
C ARG A 1062 5.76 -36.26 40.61
N PHE A 1063 6.60 -36.54 41.60
CA PHE A 1063 6.90 -37.92 41.98
C PHE A 1063 5.68 -38.61 42.60
N HIS A 1064 5.56 -39.90 42.34
CA HIS A 1064 4.55 -40.74 42.97
C HIS A 1064 4.83 -40.82 44.48
N PRO A 1065 3.84 -40.49 45.32
CA PRO A 1065 4.01 -40.32 46.76
C PRO A 1065 4.22 -41.65 47.54
N ALA A 1066 3.99 -42.81 46.93
CA ALA A 1066 4.31 -44.13 47.52
C ALA A 1066 5.46 -44.86 46.81
N GLU A 1067 5.74 -44.49 45.56
CA GLU A 1067 6.71 -45.18 44.69
C GLU A 1067 7.74 -44.17 44.20
N SER A 1068 8.85 -44.02 44.93
CA SER A 1068 9.80 -42.94 44.71
C SER A 1068 10.47 -42.92 43.33
N GLN A 1069 10.39 -44.03 42.59
CA GLN A 1069 10.94 -44.16 41.24
C GLN A 1069 9.94 -43.77 40.15
N LYS A 1070 8.63 -43.68 40.43
CA LYS A 1070 7.63 -43.24 39.46
C LYS A 1070 7.49 -41.72 39.45
N LEU A 1071 7.62 -41.09 38.28
CA LEU A 1071 7.48 -39.66 38.05
C LEU A 1071 6.33 -39.43 37.07
N LEU A 1072 5.42 -38.53 37.41
CA LEU A 1072 4.34 -38.11 36.53
C LEU A 1072 4.68 -36.73 35.97
N THR A 1073 4.40 -36.53 34.69
CA THR A 1073 4.68 -35.29 33.95
C THR A 1073 3.44 -34.92 33.13
N GLY A 1074 3.02 -33.66 33.17
CA GLY A 1074 1.82 -33.17 32.49
C GLY A 1074 2.16 -31.93 31.67
N ALA A 1075 1.59 -31.85 30.47
CA ALA A 1075 1.96 -30.82 29.50
C ALA A 1075 0.77 -30.26 28.70
N GLU A 1076 1.07 -29.22 27.92
CA GLU A 1076 0.11 -28.56 27.02
C GLU A 1076 -0.24 -29.40 25.78
N ASP A 1077 0.45 -30.52 25.55
CA ASP A 1077 0.11 -31.50 24.50
C ASP A 1077 -1.07 -32.42 24.87
N ASN A 1078 -1.76 -32.13 25.96
CA ASN A 1078 -2.93 -32.83 26.48
C ASN A 1078 -2.60 -34.20 27.11
N LEU A 1079 -1.32 -34.49 27.39
CA LEU A 1079 -0.90 -35.78 27.94
C LEU A 1079 -0.44 -35.67 29.40
N VAL A 1080 -0.69 -36.72 30.18
CA VAL A 1080 0.07 -37.04 31.39
C VAL A 1080 0.89 -38.29 31.12
N VAL A 1081 2.21 -38.20 31.24
CA VAL A 1081 3.14 -39.32 31.04
C VAL A 1081 3.64 -39.80 32.40
N VAL A 1082 3.69 -41.12 32.59
CA VAL A 1082 4.22 -41.77 33.79
C VAL A 1082 5.54 -42.44 33.44
N LEU A 1083 6.61 -42.03 34.13
CA LEU A 1083 7.99 -42.40 33.88
C LEU A 1083 8.59 -43.17 35.07
N ASP A 1084 9.39 -44.20 34.81
CA ASP A 1084 10.27 -44.86 35.78
C ASP A 1084 11.67 -44.22 35.74
N THR A 1085 11.98 -43.46 36.78
CA THR A 1085 13.24 -42.71 36.94
C THR A 1085 14.45 -43.58 37.30
N SER A 1086 14.26 -44.90 37.42
CA SER A 1086 15.35 -45.87 37.54
C SER A 1086 15.96 -46.26 36.18
N LYS A 1087 15.24 -46.01 35.07
CA LYS A 1087 15.64 -46.39 33.70
C LYS A 1087 16.27 -45.22 32.95
N THR A 1088 17.38 -45.48 32.26
CA THR A 1088 18.19 -44.45 31.59
C THR A 1088 17.76 -44.16 30.14
N ARG A 1089 17.01 -45.07 29.50
CA ARG A 1089 16.46 -44.88 28.15
C ARG A 1089 14.99 -44.51 28.25
N GLU A 1090 14.59 -43.45 27.55
CA GLU A 1090 13.24 -42.87 27.63
C GLU A 1090 12.16 -43.86 27.17
N ASP A 1091 12.40 -44.61 26.09
CA ASP A 1091 11.51 -45.68 25.61
C ASP A 1091 11.26 -46.79 26.65
N GLU A 1092 12.25 -47.04 27.52
CA GLU A 1092 12.18 -48.06 28.58
C GLU A 1092 11.67 -47.48 29.91
N ALA A 1093 11.77 -46.16 30.08
CA ALA A 1093 11.29 -45.43 31.25
C ALA A 1093 9.79 -45.14 31.18
N MET A 1094 9.20 -45.05 29.99
CA MET A 1094 7.78 -44.75 29.83
C MET A 1094 6.91 -45.93 30.28
N LEU A 1095 6.29 -45.80 31.45
CA LEU A 1095 5.37 -46.80 32.00
C LEU A 1095 3.97 -46.70 31.38
N GLY A 1096 3.57 -45.51 30.96
CA GLY A 1096 2.35 -45.31 30.18
C GLY A 1096 1.95 -43.84 30.02
N VAL A 1097 0.97 -43.62 29.14
CA VAL A 1097 0.50 -42.30 28.73
C VAL A 1097 -1.01 -42.20 28.93
N ILE A 1098 -1.45 -41.10 29.53
CA ILE A 1098 -2.85 -40.83 29.84
C ILE A 1098 -3.33 -39.63 29.00
N PRO A 1099 -4.27 -39.82 28.06
CA PRO A 1099 -4.76 -38.75 27.21
C PRO A 1099 -5.82 -37.92 27.94
N ASN A 1100 -5.47 -36.69 28.31
CA ASN A 1100 -6.38 -35.78 29.00
C ASN A 1100 -7.32 -35.00 28.05
N GLU A 1101 -7.33 -35.26 26.74
CA GLU A 1101 -8.05 -34.53 25.65
C GLU A 1101 -7.76 -33.02 25.51
N ASP A 1102 -7.53 -32.29 26.60
CA ASP A 1102 -7.20 -30.87 26.69
C ASP A 1102 -5.94 -30.64 27.52
N CYS A 1103 -5.31 -29.45 27.36
CA CYS A 1103 -4.01 -29.15 27.96
C CYS A 1103 -4.05 -29.36 29.47
N VAL A 1104 -3.14 -30.17 29.99
CA VAL A 1104 -3.03 -30.44 31.42
C VAL A 1104 -2.50 -29.19 32.10
N ARG A 1105 -3.20 -28.66 33.11
CA ARG A 1105 -2.74 -27.50 33.89
C ARG A 1105 -2.02 -27.95 35.17
N SER A 1106 -2.57 -28.94 35.84
CA SER A 1106 -2.04 -29.52 37.07
C SER A 1106 -2.68 -30.89 37.30
N PHE A 1107 -1.98 -31.75 38.03
CA PHE A 1107 -2.54 -33.03 38.45
C PHE A 1107 -2.08 -33.39 39.86
N THR A 1108 -2.88 -34.20 40.52
CA THR A 1108 -2.59 -34.72 41.85
C THR A 1108 -3.09 -36.14 41.97
N MET A 1109 -2.53 -36.89 42.92
CA MET A 1109 -2.96 -38.26 43.18
C MET A 1109 -3.86 -38.31 44.40
N ILE A 1110 -4.94 -39.10 44.31
CA ILE A 1110 -5.99 -39.23 45.32
C ILE A 1110 -6.27 -40.71 45.62
N GLY A 1111 -6.85 -40.99 46.79
CA GLY A 1111 -7.25 -42.35 47.19
C GLY A 1111 -6.28 -43.08 48.13
N PRO A 1112 -6.77 -44.09 48.89
CA PRO A 1112 -6.02 -44.79 49.94
C PRO A 1112 -4.87 -45.65 49.43
N ASP A 1113 -5.01 -46.18 48.20
CA ASP A 1113 -4.00 -46.98 47.50
C ASP A 1113 -3.03 -46.12 46.68
N ARG A 1114 -3.27 -44.81 46.62
CA ARG A 1114 -2.54 -43.83 45.80
C ARG A 1114 -2.44 -44.27 44.33
N ASN A 1115 -3.47 -44.95 43.81
CA ASN A 1115 -3.54 -45.41 42.42
C ASN A 1115 -4.62 -44.67 41.61
N THR A 1116 -4.99 -43.45 42.00
CA THR A 1116 -5.96 -42.63 41.24
C THR A 1116 -5.37 -41.25 40.99
N LEU A 1117 -5.39 -40.81 39.72
CA LEU A 1117 -4.89 -39.53 39.27
C LEU A 1117 -6.06 -38.58 38.98
N CYS A 1118 -6.05 -37.39 39.57
CA CYS A 1118 -6.97 -36.32 39.26
C CYS A 1118 -6.26 -35.24 38.47
N CYS A 1119 -6.69 -35.00 37.24
CA CYS A 1119 -6.10 -34.06 36.30
C CYS A 1119 -7.04 -32.88 36.05
N CYS A 1120 -6.51 -31.67 36.12
CA CYS A 1120 -7.23 -30.43 35.82
C CYS A 1120 -6.71 -29.86 34.49
N SER A 1121 -7.61 -29.54 33.56
CA SER A 1121 -7.24 -28.92 32.28
C SER A 1121 -7.23 -27.39 32.33
N THR A 1122 -6.71 -26.75 31.29
CA THR A 1122 -6.73 -25.29 31.13
C THR A 1122 -8.09 -24.72 30.74
N VAL A 1123 -9.01 -25.56 30.26
CA VAL A 1123 -10.40 -25.21 29.92
C VAL A 1123 -11.41 -25.59 31.00
N GLU A 1124 -10.90 -25.92 32.20
CA GLU A 1124 -11.69 -26.22 33.40
C GLU A 1124 -12.48 -27.52 33.33
N ASP A 1125 -11.86 -28.53 32.73
CA ASP A 1125 -12.32 -29.91 32.85
C ASP A 1125 -11.51 -30.61 33.94
N VAL A 1126 -12.18 -31.44 34.72
CA VAL A 1126 -11.54 -32.32 35.71
C VAL A 1126 -11.77 -33.76 35.29
N ARG A 1127 -10.68 -34.50 35.06
CA ARG A 1127 -10.70 -35.92 34.69
C ARG A 1127 -9.99 -36.74 35.77
N ILE A 1128 -10.63 -37.82 36.21
CA ILE A 1128 -10.10 -38.75 37.22
C ILE A 1128 -9.76 -40.07 36.53
N TRP A 1129 -8.54 -40.54 36.69
CA TRP A 1129 -7.96 -41.70 36.00
C TRP A 1129 -7.45 -42.74 36.99
N GLY A 1130 -7.51 -44.03 36.64
CA GLY A 1130 -6.86 -45.11 37.38
C GLY A 1130 -5.39 -45.27 37.00
N LEU A 1131 -4.54 -45.58 37.98
CA LEU A 1131 -3.10 -45.82 37.85
C LEU A 1131 -2.68 -47.21 38.38
N GLY A 1132 -3.61 -48.05 38.81
CA GLY A 1132 -3.29 -49.39 39.32
C GLY A 1132 -2.94 -50.37 38.21
N ASP A 1133 -2.16 -51.41 38.52
CA ASP A 1133 -1.65 -52.37 37.52
C ASP A 1133 -2.77 -53.02 36.67
N ASP A 1134 -3.94 -53.29 37.25
CA ASP A 1134 -5.09 -53.89 36.56
C ASP A 1134 -6.00 -52.86 35.85
N ASN A 1135 -5.76 -51.55 35.99
CA ASN A 1135 -6.66 -50.49 35.51
C ASN A 1135 -5.97 -49.20 35.02
N PHE A 1136 -4.67 -49.27 34.73
CA PHE A 1136 -3.85 -48.12 34.35
C PHE A 1136 -4.43 -47.38 33.13
N GLY A 1137 -4.57 -46.06 33.24
CA GLY A 1137 -5.10 -45.19 32.19
C GLY A 1137 -6.62 -45.27 31.98
N SER A 1138 -7.36 -46.00 32.82
CA SER A 1138 -8.83 -46.03 32.74
C SER A 1138 -9.46 -44.74 33.28
N LEU A 1139 -10.32 -44.08 32.49
CA LEU A 1139 -11.09 -42.92 32.94
C LEU A 1139 -12.17 -43.37 33.94
N ARG A 1140 -12.14 -42.81 35.15
CA ARG A 1140 -13.05 -43.12 36.25
C ARG A 1140 -14.20 -42.12 36.37
N ALA A 1141 -13.91 -40.84 36.14
CA ALA A 1141 -14.91 -39.77 36.12
C ALA A 1141 -14.40 -38.59 35.30
N GLN A 1142 -15.33 -37.86 34.68
CA GLN A 1142 -15.02 -36.65 33.91
C GLN A 1142 -16.10 -35.60 34.15
N PHE A 1143 -15.65 -34.36 34.36
CA PHE A 1143 -16.50 -33.19 34.51
C PHE A 1143 -16.10 -32.19 33.42
N ILE A 1144 -16.97 -31.99 32.42
CA ILE A 1144 -16.72 -31.09 31.27
C ILE A 1144 -17.53 -29.81 31.41
N GLY A 1145 -16.95 -28.68 31.01
CA GLY A 1145 -17.71 -27.46 30.80
C GLY A 1145 -18.30 -26.90 32.09
N LEU A 1146 -17.53 -26.96 33.18
CA LEU A 1146 -17.91 -26.53 34.53
C LEU A 1146 -18.46 -25.09 34.61
N ARG A 1147 -18.18 -24.23 33.61
CA ARG A 1147 -18.78 -22.88 33.46
C ARG A 1147 -20.10 -22.81 32.69
N SER A 1148 -20.42 -23.84 31.91
CA SER A 1148 -21.54 -23.85 30.94
C SER A 1148 -22.73 -24.70 31.37
N HIS A 1149 -22.52 -25.63 32.31
CA HIS A 1149 -23.60 -26.39 32.94
C HIS A 1149 -23.92 -25.77 34.30
N GLN A 1150 -25.10 -25.19 34.43
CA GLN A 1150 -25.64 -24.77 35.73
C GLN A 1150 -26.10 -26.05 36.44
N LEU A 1151 -25.24 -26.64 37.27
CA LEU A 1151 -25.61 -27.78 38.11
C LEU A 1151 -26.48 -27.26 39.28
N LEU A 1152 -27.79 -27.26 39.07
CA LEU A 1152 -28.78 -26.99 40.11
C LEU A 1152 -28.94 -28.24 40.98
N MET A 1153 -28.54 -28.16 42.25
CA MET A 1153 -28.97 -29.11 43.27
C MET A 1153 -30.26 -28.59 43.90
N ARG A 1154 -31.36 -29.36 43.81
CA ARG A 1154 -32.58 -29.11 44.59
C ARG A 1154 -32.38 -29.64 46.01
N GLY A 1155 -32.20 -28.73 46.96
CA GLY A 1155 -32.38 -29.05 48.38
C GLY A 1155 -33.85 -29.35 48.65
N GLY A 1156 -34.14 -30.34 49.49
CA GLY A 1156 -35.51 -30.65 49.90
C GLY A 1156 -36.10 -29.52 50.74
N GLY A 1157 -36.90 -28.66 50.11
CA GLY A 1157 -37.64 -27.56 50.72
C GLY A 1157 -37.91 -26.46 49.70
N ASP A 1158 -39.17 -26.06 49.56
CA ASP A 1158 -39.56 -25.02 48.61
C ASP A 1158 -38.89 -23.68 49.00
N ASP A 1159 -38.19 -23.06 48.02
CA ASP A 1159 -37.71 -21.65 47.94
C ASP A 1159 -36.22 -21.25 48.09
N GLU A 1160 -35.20 -22.13 48.06
CA GLU A 1160 -33.81 -21.65 47.82
C GLU A 1160 -32.95 -22.56 46.91
N ASP A 1161 -32.68 -22.10 45.67
CA ASP A 1161 -31.73 -22.69 44.73
C ASP A 1161 -30.29 -22.20 45.03
N PHE A 1162 -29.38 -23.08 45.49
CA PHE A 1162 -27.95 -22.78 45.63
C PHE A 1162 -27.18 -23.10 44.33
N GLY A 1163 -26.40 -22.14 43.81
CA GLY A 1163 -25.57 -22.33 42.59
C GLY A 1163 -24.10 -21.94 42.78
N PHE A 1164 -23.15 -22.74 42.28
CA PHE A 1164 -21.71 -22.45 42.26
C PHE A 1164 -21.19 -22.22 40.83
N GLY A 1165 -19.99 -21.63 40.66
CA GLY A 1165 -19.52 -21.09 39.38
C GLY A 1165 -18.15 -21.58 38.84
N TYR A 1166 -17.22 -22.06 39.67
CA TYR A 1166 -15.92 -22.61 39.22
C TYR A 1166 -15.22 -23.47 40.30
N VAL A 1167 -14.32 -24.39 39.91
CA VAL A 1167 -13.53 -25.26 40.81
C VAL A 1167 -12.18 -24.64 41.16
N VAL A 1168 -11.70 -24.84 42.39
CA VAL A 1168 -10.45 -24.28 42.93
C VAL A 1168 -9.36 -25.35 43.11
N GLU A 1169 -9.62 -26.48 43.77
CA GLU A 1169 -8.62 -27.56 44.00
C GLU A 1169 -9.28 -28.91 44.38
N THR A 1170 -8.59 -30.05 44.26
CA THR A 1170 -9.02 -31.39 44.76
C THR A 1170 -7.92 -32.06 45.57
N PHE A 1171 -8.21 -32.64 46.74
CA PHE A 1171 -7.26 -33.38 47.60
C PHE A 1171 -7.93 -34.52 48.38
N TYR A 1172 -7.16 -35.31 49.14
CA TYR A 1172 -7.61 -36.53 49.83
C TYR A 1172 -7.17 -36.53 51.29
N ASP A 1173 -8.06 -36.95 52.19
CA ASP A 1173 -7.79 -37.03 53.63
C ASP A 1173 -7.61 -38.48 54.06
N GLU A 1174 -6.37 -38.80 54.40
CA GLU A 1174 -5.90 -40.16 54.68
C GLU A 1174 -6.50 -40.76 55.96
N PRO A 1175 -6.59 -40.04 57.11
CA PRO A 1175 -7.31 -40.48 58.31
C PRO A 1175 -8.79 -40.85 58.12
N SER A 1176 -9.53 -40.14 57.27
CA SER A 1176 -10.98 -40.35 57.08
C SER A 1176 -11.32 -41.23 55.87
N SER A 1177 -10.33 -41.57 55.05
CA SER A 1177 -10.47 -42.33 53.80
C SER A 1177 -11.40 -41.72 52.75
N GLN A 1178 -11.43 -40.39 52.61
CA GLN A 1178 -12.33 -39.70 51.66
C GLN A 1178 -11.59 -38.66 50.83
N ALA A 1179 -12.09 -38.40 49.62
CA ALA A 1179 -11.52 -37.40 48.70
C ALA A 1179 -12.36 -36.12 48.72
N PHE A 1180 -11.83 -35.04 48.14
CA PHE A 1180 -12.24 -33.73 48.55
C PHE A 1180 -11.88 -32.59 47.47
N LEU A 1181 -12.74 -32.08 46.54
CA LEU A 1181 -12.75 -30.77 45.75
C LEU A 1181 -13.35 -29.40 46.29
N LEU A 1182 -12.53 -28.38 46.46
CA LEU A 1182 -12.92 -27.00 46.79
C LEU A 1182 -13.43 -26.21 45.56
N ALA A 1183 -14.53 -25.44 45.65
CA ALA A 1183 -15.09 -24.63 44.55
C ALA A 1183 -15.57 -23.22 44.97
N GLY A 1184 -15.69 -22.27 44.04
CA GLY A 1184 -16.16 -20.90 44.25
C GLY A 1184 -17.55 -20.62 43.68
N ALA A 1185 -18.35 -19.79 44.37
CA ALA A 1185 -19.69 -19.38 43.96
C ALA A 1185 -19.68 -18.12 43.07
N GLY A 1186 -20.34 -18.21 41.91
CA GLY A 1186 -20.19 -17.24 40.80
C GLY A 1186 -20.65 -15.80 41.09
N ASN A 1187 -21.51 -15.58 42.09
CA ASN A 1187 -22.13 -14.26 42.33
C ASN A 1187 -21.77 -13.59 43.67
N ALA A 1188 -21.08 -14.29 44.59
CA ALA A 1188 -20.82 -13.78 45.95
C ALA A 1188 -19.36 -13.91 46.43
N GLY A 1189 -18.51 -14.68 45.75
CA GLY A 1189 -17.10 -14.87 46.15
C GLY A 1189 -16.88 -15.84 47.32
N ASP A 1190 -17.91 -16.61 47.69
CA ASP A 1190 -17.84 -17.65 48.71
C ASP A 1190 -17.13 -18.92 48.20
N LEU A 1191 -16.35 -19.58 49.06
CA LEU A 1191 -15.71 -20.87 48.81
C LEU A 1191 -16.50 -22.00 49.49
N LEU A 1192 -16.81 -23.05 48.75
CA LEU A 1192 -17.67 -24.17 49.15
C LEU A 1192 -16.92 -25.50 49.13
N LEU A 1193 -17.33 -26.40 50.05
CA LEU A 1193 -16.62 -27.62 50.39
C LEU A 1193 -17.53 -28.88 50.59
N PHE A 1194 -18.02 -29.47 49.49
CA PHE A 1194 -18.62 -30.84 49.26
C PHE A 1194 -17.86 -32.22 49.35
N ARG A 1195 -17.47 -32.87 50.45
CA ARG A 1195 -16.98 -34.33 50.48
C ARG A 1195 -17.13 -35.24 49.21
N VAL A 1196 -16.02 -35.71 48.59
CA VAL A 1196 -16.01 -36.79 47.56
C VAL A 1196 -16.05 -38.18 48.22
N THR A 1197 -17.06 -38.99 47.91
CA THR A 1197 -17.01 -40.43 48.17
C THR A 1197 -16.40 -41.12 46.95
N LEU A 1198 -15.20 -41.70 46.98
CA LEU A 1198 -14.56 -42.26 45.76
C LEU A 1198 -15.27 -43.48 45.15
N ALA A 1199 -16.08 -44.20 45.93
CA ALA A 1199 -17.00 -45.21 45.40
C ALA A 1199 -18.18 -44.59 44.62
N GLU A 1200 -18.42 -43.29 44.77
CA GLU A 1200 -19.52 -42.47 44.21
C GLU A 1200 -19.05 -41.01 43.94
N ALA A 1201 -17.90 -40.82 43.27
CA ALA A 1201 -17.15 -39.56 43.30
C ALA A 1201 -17.82 -38.35 42.61
N ALA A 1202 -18.18 -37.35 43.42
CA ALA A 1202 -18.20 -35.90 43.14
C ALA A 1202 -17.98 -35.13 44.49
N PRO A 1203 -17.40 -33.90 44.54
CA PRO A 1203 -16.14 -33.75 45.31
C PRO A 1203 -15.95 -32.51 46.28
N ALA A 1204 -15.27 -32.57 47.49
CA ALA A 1204 -14.70 -31.45 48.37
C ALA A 1204 -14.07 -31.75 49.72
N ALA A 1205 -13.24 -30.82 50.28
CA ALA A 1205 -11.92 -30.85 50.96
C ALA A 1205 -11.57 -30.14 52.29
N VAL A 1206 -11.56 -30.89 53.40
CA VAL A 1206 -10.53 -31.05 54.47
C VAL A 1206 -9.55 -29.90 54.86
N PHE A 1207 -9.79 -29.38 56.06
CA PHE A 1207 -8.85 -28.85 57.07
C PHE A 1207 -8.29 -27.42 57.01
N THR A 1208 -8.41 -26.78 58.17
CA THR A 1208 -7.92 -25.46 58.59
C THR A 1208 -7.07 -25.58 59.86
N VAL A 1209 -6.19 -24.59 60.07
CA VAL A 1209 -5.24 -24.47 61.19
C VAL A 1209 -5.94 -24.02 62.49
N PRO A 1210 -5.63 -24.58 63.68
CA PRO A 1210 -6.23 -24.18 64.96
C PRO A 1210 -5.80 -22.78 65.43
N ALA A 1211 -6.73 -21.98 65.95
CA ALA A 1211 -6.47 -20.63 66.43
C ALA A 1211 -6.05 -20.60 67.92
N GLY A 1212 -4.92 -19.94 68.25
CA GLY A 1212 -4.59 -19.57 69.63
C GLY A 1212 -3.12 -19.34 70.03
N SER A 1213 -2.10 -19.67 69.21
CA SER A 1213 -0.70 -19.74 69.69
C SER A 1213 0.13 -18.45 69.59
N GLY A 1214 -0.40 -17.34 69.07
CA GLY A 1214 0.36 -16.08 68.91
C GLY A 1214 1.54 -16.14 67.93
N MET A 1215 1.89 -17.31 67.39
CA MET A 1215 2.81 -17.42 66.26
C MET A 1215 2.07 -17.01 64.99
N ARG A 1216 2.47 -15.87 64.42
CA ARG A 1216 2.07 -15.50 63.06
C ARG A 1216 2.81 -16.40 62.08
N GLY A 1217 2.06 -17.15 61.28
CA GLY A 1217 2.59 -17.82 60.10
C GLY A 1217 2.92 -16.82 58.99
N HIS A 1218 2.88 -17.28 57.75
CA HIS A 1218 3.11 -16.40 56.60
C HIS A 1218 2.04 -15.30 56.51
N GLU A 1219 2.46 -14.07 56.22
CA GLU A 1219 1.62 -12.90 55.94
C GLU A 1219 1.40 -12.68 54.43
N GLY A 1220 1.96 -13.57 53.59
CA GLY A 1220 1.74 -13.67 52.14
C GLY A 1220 1.45 -15.12 51.72
N ILE A 1221 1.17 -15.35 50.43
CA ILE A 1221 0.76 -16.68 49.93
C ILE A 1221 1.87 -17.71 50.17
N VAL A 1222 1.54 -18.81 50.85
CA VAL A 1222 2.45 -19.96 51.05
C VAL A 1222 2.57 -20.71 49.73
N ARG A 1223 3.78 -20.77 49.16
CA ARG A 1223 4.02 -21.41 47.86
C ARG A 1223 4.51 -22.85 47.98
N SER A 1224 5.02 -23.22 49.16
CA SER A 1224 5.58 -24.55 49.41
C SER A 1224 5.42 -24.96 50.87
N ALA A 1225 5.17 -26.24 51.11
CA ALA A 1225 5.08 -26.86 52.43
C ALA A 1225 5.61 -28.29 52.39
N ILE A 1226 6.40 -28.68 53.40
CA ILE A 1226 6.94 -30.04 53.55
C ILE A 1226 6.70 -30.55 54.98
N CYS A 1227 6.41 -31.84 55.14
CA CYS A 1227 6.24 -32.47 56.46
C CYS A 1227 7.44 -33.40 56.75
N LEU A 1228 8.06 -33.24 57.92
CA LEU A 1228 9.19 -34.04 58.39
C LEU A 1228 8.74 -35.16 59.34
N PRO A 1229 9.49 -36.27 59.45
CA PRO A 1229 9.21 -37.34 60.42
C PRO A 1229 9.15 -36.82 61.85
N GLY A 1230 8.14 -37.26 62.62
CA GLY A 1230 7.90 -36.83 64.01
C GLY A 1230 6.91 -35.68 64.17
N GLY A 1231 6.07 -35.40 63.17
CA GLY A 1231 4.96 -34.45 63.29
C GLY A 1231 5.37 -32.98 63.19
N ARG A 1232 6.47 -32.67 62.50
CA ARG A 1232 6.92 -31.29 62.26
C ARG A 1232 6.66 -30.86 60.81
N VAL A 1233 5.97 -29.75 60.59
CA VAL A 1233 5.69 -29.19 59.24
C VAL A 1233 6.55 -27.96 59.01
N ILE A 1234 7.15 -27.79 57.84
CA ILE A 1234 7.85 -26.57 57.42
C ILE A 1234 7.11 -25.94 56.24
N THR A 1235 6.80 -24.65 56.28
CA THR A 1235 6.11 -23.89 55.23
C THR A 1235 6.96 -22.71 54.76
N ALA A 1236 6.88 -22.30 53.48
CA ALA A 1236 7.56 -21.14 52.89
C ALA A 1236 6.61 -20.31 52.01
N GLY A 1237 6.63 -18.98 52.14
CA GLY A 1237 5.68 -18.07 51.47
C GLY A 1237 6.33 -16.91 50.71
N GLU A 1238 5.54 -16.28 49.83
CA GLU A 1238 5.95 -15.11 49.02
C GLU A 1238 6.25 -13.86 49.84
N ASP A 1239 5.95 -13.91 51.14
CA ASP A 1239 6.34 -12.92 52.12
C ASP A 1239 7.80 -13.05 52.58
N GLY A 1240 8.55 -14.02 52.03
CA GLY A 1240 9.96 -14.25 52.34
C GLY A 1240 10.19 -14.98 53.67
N ARG A 1241 9.15 -15.56 54.29
CA ARG A 1241 9.26 -16.27 55.58
C ARG A 1241 9.34 -17.79 55.38
N ILE A 1242 9.89 -18.49 56.39
CA ILE A 1242 9.84 -19.96 56.54
C ILE A 1242 9.36 -20.28 57.98
N CYS A 1243 8.28 -21.06 58.13
CA CYS A 1243 7.66 -21.36 59.43
C CYS A 1243 7.68 -22.87 59.74
N VAL A 1244 7.79 -23.26 61.02
CA VAL A 1244 7.86 -24.67 61.47
C VAL A 1244 6.77 -24.97 62.53
N TRP A 1245 6.02 -26.07 62.40
CA TRP A 1245 4.81 -26.40 63.19
C TRP A 1245 4.89 -27.81 63.84
N SER A 1246 4.39 -28.04 65.07
CA SER A 1246 4.43 -29.36 65.78
C SER A 1246 3.26 -29.62 66.78
N GLU A 1247 2.94 -30.89 67.13
CA GLU A 1247 1.82 -31.30 68.03
C GLU A 1247 2.20 -31.60 69.52
N SER A 1248 1.21 -31.52 70.45
CA SER A 1248 1.27 -32.01 71.85
C SER A 1248 -0.03 -32.79 72.23
N PRO A 1249 -0.02 -33.84 73.10
CA PRO A 1249 -1.02 -34.91 73.04
C PRO A 1249 -2.14 -34.93 74.12
N ALA A 1250 -3.36 -35.19 73.61
CA ALA A 1250 -4.54 -35.95 74.07
C ALA A 1250 -4.99 -36.12 75.55
N GLY A 1251 -6.31 -35.87 75.78
CA GLY A 1251 -7.11 -36.53 76.83
C GLY A 1251 -8.56 -36.04 77.01
N VAL A 1252 -9.54 -36.96 76.84
CA VAL A 1252 -10.99 -36.94 77.23
C VAL A 1252 -11.96 -36.12 76.33
N GLY A 1253 -13.09 -36.61 75.80
CA GLY A 1253 -13.77 -37.93 75.80
C GLY A 1253 -15.28 -37.83 75.46
N ALA A 1254 -15.66 -38.31 74.27
CA ALA A 1254 -16.83 -39.13 73.83
C ALA A 1254 -18.28 -38.94 74.35
N GLY A 1255 -19.26 -38.92 73.42
CA GLY A 1255 -20.65 -39.36 73.66
C GLY A 1255 -21.71 -39.12 72.56
N ALA A 1256 -21.91 -40.11 71.66
CA ALA A 1256 -23.10 -40.57 70.87
C ALA A 1256 -24.13 -39.57 70.25
N SER A 1257 -24.82 -39.80 69.12
CA SER A 1257 -24.81 -40.68 67.92
C SER A 1257 -25.93 -40.17 66.98
N ALA A 1258 -25.81 -40.09 65.65
CA ALA A 1258 -26.97 -39.99 64.74
C ALA A 1258 -26.62 -40.28 63.26
N GLN A 1259 -27.68 -40.54 62.48
CA GLN A 1259 -27.78 -41.23 61.18
C GLN A 1259 -27.30 -40.41 59.95
N PHE A 1260 -27.18 -41.09 58.80
CA PHE A 1260 -26.69 -40.51 57.53
C PHE A 1260 -27.76 -39.66 56.80
N GLN A 1261 -27.44 -38.37 56.63
CA GLN A 1261 -28.05 -37.37 55.76
C GLN A 1261 -26.94 -36.68 54.95
N LEU A 1262 -27.20 -36.28 53.70
CA LEU A 1262 -26.37 -35.28 53.03
C LEU A 1262 -26.87 -33.91 53.46
N GLU A 1263 -26.23 -33.35 54.49
CA GLU A 1263 -26.54 -32.01 54.99
C GLU A 1263 -25.52 -30.98 54.48
N PRO A 1264 -25.95 -29.80 54.01
CA PRO A 1264 -25.09 -28.63 54.00
C PRO A 1264 -24.63 -28.41 55.44
N THR A 1265 -23.32 -28.27 55.69
CA THR A 1265 -22.88 -27.91 57.04
C THR A 1265 -23.43 -26.52 57.38
N ALA A 1266 -24.15 -26.39 58.49
CA ALA A 1266 -24.86 -25.19 58.94
C ALA A 1266 -23.94 -24.01 59.38
N TYR A 1267 -22.76 -23.87 58.79
CA TYR A 1267 -21.91 -22.69 59.00
C TYR A 1267 -22.25 -21.65 57.96
N GLY A 1268 -23.02 -20.65 58.42
CA GLY A 1268 -23.59 -19.59 57.60
C GLY A 1268 -22.59 -18.83 56.74
N ALA A 1269 -23.11 -18.28 55.64
CA ALA A 1269 -22.41 -17.38 54.75
C ALA A 1269 -21.66 -16.28 55.52
N VAL A 1270 -20.34 -16.20 55.36
CA VAL A 1270 -19.55 -15.10 55.93
C VAL A 1270 -19.71 -13.88 55.03
N ARG A 1271 -20.73 -13.06 55.29
CA ARG A 1271 -20.89 -11.75 54.66
C ARG A 1271 -19.85 -10.78 55.20
N ARG A 1272 -19.25 -10.00 54.29
CA ARG A 1272 -18.24 -8.98 54.59
C ARG A 1272 -18.87 -7.82 55.39
N GLY A 1273 -18.83 -7.90 56.72
CA GLY A 1273 -19.15 -6.81 57.66
C GLY A 1273 -20.21 -7.15 58.71
N GLY A 1274 -19.77 -7.51 59.92
CA GLY A 1274 -20.64 -7.68 61.10
C GLY A 1274 -19.85 -8.22 62.29
N GLN A 1275 -20.00 -7.59 63.46
CA GLN A 1275 -19.27 -7.89 64.71
C GLN A 1275 -19.52 -9.31 65.24
N ARG A 1276 -18.47 -9.88 65.86
CA ARG A 1276 -18.48 -11.13 66.63
C ARG A 1276 -19.13 -10.93 67.99
N ASP A 1277 -19.95 -11.89 68.42
CA ASP A 1277 -20.18 -12.19 69.84
C ASP A 1277 -20.12 -13.70 70.08
N ALA A 1278 -18.98 -14.12 70.67
CA ALA A 1278 -18.74 -15.27 71.56
C ALA A 1278 -19.19 -16.70 71.12
N PRO A 1279 -18.75 -17.77 71.81
CA PRO A 1279 -17.43 -18.34 71.55
C PRO A 1279 -17.49 -19.83 71.13
N TYR A 1280 -16.53 -20.17 70.27
CA TYR A 1280 -16.09 -21.48 69.76
C TYR A 1280 -16.94 -22.14 68.68
#